data_AF-A0A9P5X8H1-F1
#
_entry.id   AF-A0A9P5X8H1-F1
#
_cell.length_a   1.000
_cell.length_b   1.000
_cell.length_c   1.000
_cell.angle_alpha   90.00
_cell.angle_beta   90.00
_cell.angle_gamma   90.00
#
_symmetry.space_group_name_H-M   'P 1'
#
loop_
_entity.id
_entity.type
_entity.pdbx_description
1 polymer ?
#
loop_
_entity_poly.entity_id
_entity_poly.type
_entity_poly.pdbx_seq_one_letter_code
_entity_poly.pdbx_strand_id
1 'polypeptide(L)'
;MTTADDAFAKQTLLVANRGEIAVRIIRTAKKLGLRTVSVYTPADAIAPHVTMADVSVALPVPSLDPSSTDTSGPTSTTEGTAYLAPSLILDICKSYNVTLVHPGYGFLSENAEFAEMVVGAGITWLGPSPSTIRMMGMKHEARRIVQEVAVGGRDAGLELRVVPGSGGLVKDVTGTREVVESIGLPVIFKASAGGGGLGMVVCESMEDVGVAFENASARAKNLFGHSGVFVERYFPRARHVEVQVFGDGEGNVVHMGERECSTQRRHQKVIEECPSPFLEAHFGLREKMCDAAIAVCRSIQYESAGTIEFLVDDETGAFYFLEMNTRIQVEHPVTEIAYNNLDLVEMMIKHGISKREKEHSPIDMNQATYENLRRAAKGAGRVYVMEGRVYAENPAVGFLPSPGLLQNVDLGERFEWLRVDTWISTGMQVTLHFDPLLCKIIVHGSTREEAILRFAQAVNICKIQGPPNNLDYLGAVATSQVHRTGEVTTRFLDRYSYFPSAMKVTASGLDMSIQDLPGRVIGKGIPRSGPMDPIAFSIGNLLVGNDKETEGIEIIVVPGVPASFQFFSPAVVAITGRTLSVTVNGTKANMWSRVIVLSGGILQLEAKPEDEEMGGLRAYLSIQGGFPNVPKYLGSKSTSMGLGGYQGRSLVIGDFLALEDHNPAPGGDRPFTLPTEIIPNYPHDWIIYVLPGPQDDEEFLTKDGIASFYTTHWQVSPSSNRMGIRLDSSQKIQWARASGGEGGAHPSNILDNAYSLGSVNVNGDTPVLLTNEGPDMGGYICLCTVAVGELWKLGQLRPGNSIQFRRVPYTTAVEAEKHNGKYMANIQTVISGREGEHTLLDYGIQQDFEYPSRLYEKRGSEVGKHSFILRQSGDSAILADFGPMELDFFVRARIQAFVEAIDQVKLIGIKILCPCIRSVMIHYDNKTISQPELIQYLVATEQIIPVELTNMSLPSRRVILPIVLDDPWSRDATERYMRSIREEAAYLPSNVEYLAKNNGLSGAEEALKTLVSSDWIVFGVGFYLACPFLVPIDPRSRLTGQKFNPSRTFTPRGAVGIAGPVAAIYPIESPGGYQLFGRSLPAWQTWGRGKNFSTDAPWLLEPFDQVRFEPVDIAMYKKLERLFEQGQYEFQIEHTVFSMRDYTALLGSVEEDITNFRRRQQVASEDQAARERILLLEWEKGKAGQANRLLREPAEGHDGNSIPIRATLFASVWKILCKVGDAITSAKEPLLVLEAMKSEISIFPGPEHLGKVVKAFGAGVKEGALVKPGDTLIIV
;
A
#
# COMPACT_ATOMS: atom_id res chain seq x y z
N MET A 1 -32.62 -19.55 40.18
CA MET A 1 -32.92 -19.44 38.75
C MET A 1 -32.14 -18.27 38.22
N THR A 2 -30.90 -18.51 37.79
CA THR A 2 -30.16 -17.60 36.91
C THR A 2 -30.88 -17.59 35.57
N THR A 3 -31.19 -16.41 35.02
CA THR A 3 -31.75 -16.30 33.67
C THR A 3 -30.75 -16.87 32.66
N ALA A 4 -31.20 -17.30 31.48
CA ALA A 4 -30.28 -17.78 30.44
C ALA A 4 -29.15 -16.76 30.15
N ASP A 5 -29.47 -15.47 30.22
CA ASP A 5 -28.52 -14.35 30.08
C ASP A 5 -27.39 -14.36 31.13
N ASP A 6 -27.66 -14.78 32.36
CA ASP A 6 -26.65 -14.90 33.44
C ASP A 6 -25.65 -16.04 33.18
N ALA A 7 -26.04 -17.07 32.42
CA ALA A 7 -25.17 -18.22 32.12
C ALA A 7 -24.14 -17.89 31.05
N PHE A 8 -24.52 -17.11 30.02
CA PHE A 8 -23.61 -16.66 28.96
C PHE A 8 -22.63 -15.59 29.44
N ALA A 9 -23.11 -14.62 30.23
CA ALA A 9 -22.29 -13.51 30.73
C ALA A 9 -21.12 -13.94 31.63
N LYS A 10 -21.18 -15.16 32.20
CA LYS A 10 -20.11 -15.74 33.03
C LYS A 10 -19.02 -16.44 32.22
N GLN A 11 -19.22 -16.65 30.92
CA GLN A 11 -18.29 -17.40 30.09
C GLN A 11 -17.27 -16.47 29.43
N THR A 12 -16.04 -16.96 29.33
CA THR A 12 -14.98 -16.34 28.51
C THR A 12 -14.56 -17.35 27.45
N LEU A 13 -14.77 -16.99 26.18
CA LEU A 13 -14.45 -17.80 25.02
C LEU A 13 -13.09 -17.40 24.44
N LEU A 14 -12.15 -18.33 24.37
CA LEU A 14 -10.94 -18.16 23.55
C LEU A 14 -11.13 -18.79 22.18
N VAL A 15 -10.75 -18.05 21.14
CA VAL A 15 -10.68 -18.57 19.78
C VAL A 15 -9.24 -18.95 19.47
N ALA A 16 -8.97 -20.25 19.35
CA ALA A 16 -7.64 -20.77 19.05
C ALA A 16 -7.40 -20.80 17.53
N ASN A 17 -7.61 -19.65 16.87
CA ASN A 17 -7.51 -19.50 15.42
C ASN A 17 -7.30 -18.03 15.02
N ARG A 18 -7.18 -17.77 13.71
CA ARG A 18 -7.03 -16.46 13.08
C ARG A 18 -8.06 -16.27 11.94
N GLY A 19 -7.95 -15.15 11.23
CA GLY A 19 -8.62 -14.97 9.95
C GLY A 19 -10.16 -14.91 10.04
N GLU A 20 -10.82 -15.32 8.97
CA GLU A 20 -12.27 -15.27 8.78
C GLU A 20 -13.03 -16.13 9.79
N ILE A 21 -12.50 -17.30 10.14
CA ILE A 21 -13.18 -18.19 11.11
C ILE A 21 -13.14 -17.59 12.51
N ALA A 22 -12.04 -16.93 12.88
CA ALA A 22 -11.98 -16.25 14.16
C ALA A 22 -12.96 -15.07 14.22
N VAL A 23 -13.06 -14.29 13.14
CA VAL A 23 -14.07 -13.23 13.01
C VAL A 23 -15.48 -13.79 13.14
N ARG A 24 -15.81 -14.88 12.44
CA ARG A 24 -17.10 -15.56 12.55
C ARG A 24 -17.38 -15.89 14.01
N ILE A 25 -16.49 -16.65 14.66
CA ILE A 25 -16.73 -17.15 16.01
C ILE A 25 -16.94 -16.00 17.00
N ILE A 26 -16.13 -14.94 16.90
CA ILE A 26 -16.26 -13.74 17.74
C ILE A 26 -17.63 -13.06 17.52
N ARG A 27 -18.12 -12.95 16.28
CA ARG A 27 -19.45 -12.36 16.01
C ARG A 27 -20.56 -13.13 16.73
N THR A 28 -20.58 -14.45 16.63
CA THR A 28 -21.58 -15.29 17.30
C THR A 28 -21.43 -15.22 18.83
N ALA A 29 -20.21 -15.27 19.35
CA ALA A 29 -19.96 -15.16 20.78
C ALA A 29 -20.43 -13.81 21.37
N LYS A 30 -20.19 -12.71 20.65
CA LYS A 30 -20.67 -11.37 21.03
C LYS A 30 -22.18 -11.25 20.96
N LYS A 31 -22.83 -11.83 19.94
CA LYS A 31 -24.30 -11.92 19.84
C LYS A 31 -24.90 -12.62 21.06
N LEU A 32 -24.22 -13.63 21.60
CA LEU A 32 -24.61 -14.37 22.79
C LEU A 32 -24.17 -13.72 24.11
N GLY A 33 -23.43 -12.60 24.08
CA GLY A 33 -22.99 -11.88 25.28
C GLY A 33 -21.78 -12.48 26.01
N LEU A 34 -20.98 -13.34 25.37
CA LEU A 34 -19.75 -13.88 25.95
C LEU A 34 -18.60 -12.86 25.83
N ARG A 35 -17.70 -12.87 26.83
CA ARG A 35 -16.40 -12.21 26.71
C ARG A 35 -15.50 -13.02 25.77
N THR A 36 -14.84 -12.35 24.84
CA THR A 36 -14.03 -12.98 23.79
C THR A 36 -12.53 -12.70 23.96
N VAL A 37 -11.72 -13.75 23.79
CA VAL A 37 -10.25 -13.69 23.78
C VAL A 37 -9.74 -14.19 22.43
N SER A 38 -8.98 -13.34 21.75
CA SER A 38 -8.34 -13.63 20.47
C SER A 38 -6.82 -13.73 20.63
N VAL A 39 -6.18 -14.57 19.83
CA VAL A 39 -4.71 -14.69 19.79
C VAL A 39 -4.19 -14.25 18.44
N TYR A 40 -3.00 -13.65 18.38
CA TYR A 40 -2.46 -13.10 17.14
C TYR A 40 -0.94 -13.07 17.07
N THR A 41 -0.36 -13.13 15.89
CA THR A 41 1.06 -12.82 15.65
C THR A 41 1.23 -11.38 15.13
N PRO A 42 2.45 -10.82 15.07
CA PRO A 42 2.67 -9.48 14.53
C PRO A 42 2.08 -9.26 13.13
N ALA A 43 2.12 -10.26 12.23
CA ALA A 43 1.50 -10.16 10.92
C ALA A 43 -0.03 -9.97 10.95
N ASP A 44 -0.69 -10.45 12.01
CA ASP A 44 -2.13 -10.36 12.22
C ASP A 44 -2.54 -9.21 13.14
N ALA A 45 -1.61 -8.37 13.60
CA ALA A 45 -1.85 -7.39 14.66
C ALA A 45 -2.98 -6.41 14.35
N ILE A 46 -3.23 -6.11 13.07
CA ILE A 46 -4.28 -5.19 12.59
C ILE A 46 -5.51 -5.92 12.02
N ALA A 47 -5.58 -7.24 12.12
CA ALA A 47 -6.67 -8.03 11.55
C ALA A 47 -7.98 -7.85 12.37
N PRO A 48 -9.16 -7.99 11.74
CA PRO A 48 -10.44 -7.80 12.40
C PRO A 48 -10.67 -8.72 13.61
N HIS A 49 -10.17 -9.96 13.63
CA HIS A 49 -10.33 -10.82 14.81
C HIS A 49 -9.56 -10.29 16.03
N VAL A 50 -8.55 -9.45 15.83
CA VAL A 50 -7.81 -8.76 16.91
C VAL A 50 -8.58 -7.54 17.38
N THR A 51 -9.11 -6.74 16.45
CA THR A 51 -9.79 -5.50 16.80
C THR A 51 -11.23 -5.72 17.30
N MET A 52 -11.86 -6.82 16.91
CA MET A 52 -13.22 -7.19 17.31
C MET A 52 -13.31 -7.90 18.67
N ALA A 53 -12.26 -8.56 19.15
CA ALA A 53 -12.31 -9.27 20.42
C ALA A 53 -12.26 -8.31 21.63
N ASP A 54 -12.75 -8.74 22.79
CA ASP A 54 -12.70 -7.93 24.02
C ASP A 54 -11.29 -7.94 24.64
N VAL A 55 -10.54 -9.01 24.41
CA VAL A 55 -9.12 -9.13 24.72
C VAL A 55 -8.40 -9.76 23.54
N SER A 56 -7.24 -9.22 23.20
CA SER A 56 -6.36 -9.79 22.18
C SER A 56 -4.96 -9.97 22.74
N VAL A 57 -4.39 -11.17 22.55
CA VAL A 57 -3.11 -11.56 23.14
C VAL A 57 -2.10 -11.91 22.05
N ALA A 58 -0.98 -11.20 22.04
CA ALA A 58 0.10 -11.47 21.10
C ALA A 58 0.79 -12.80 21.45
N LEU A 59 0.98 -13.65 20.45
CA LEU A 59 1.77 -14.87 20.55
C LEU A 59 3.25 -14.53 20.32
N PRO A 60 4.17 -15.00 21.18
CA PRO A 60 5.60 -14.86 20.95
C PRO A 60 6.04 -15.53 19.65
N VAL A 61 6.88 -14.84 18.87
CA VAL A 61 7.52 -15.35 17.65
C VAL A 61 9.05 -15.33 17.88
N PRO A 62 9.75 -16.48 17.85
CA PRO A 62 11.16 -16.60 18.28
C PRO A 62 12.16 -15.68 17.56
N SER A 63 11.94 -15.34 16.29
CA SER A 63 12.85 -14.52 15.47
C SER A 63 12.72 -13.00 15.69
N LEU A 64 11.86 -12.55 16.62
CA LEU A 64 11.68 -11.14 16.98
C LEU A 64 12.14 -10.83 18.41
N ASP A 65 12.79 -11.78 19.08
CA ASP A 65 13.47 -11.54 20.35
C ASP A 65 14.70 -10.65 20.09
N PRO A 66 14.77 -9.42 20.65
CA PRO A 66 15.91 -8.52 20.48
C PRO A 66 17.24 -9.06 21.07
N SER A 67 17.21 -10.17 21.81
CA SER A 67 18.40 -10.90 22.28
C SER A 67 18.89 -11.99 21.33
N SER A 68 18.14 -12.27 20.25
CA SER A 68 18.52 -13.20 19.20
C SER A 68 19.70 -12.67 18.36
N THR A 69 20.74 -13.48 18.20
CA THR A 69 21.84 -13.21 17.24
C THR A 69 21.52 -13.62 15.81
N ASP A 70 20.33 -14.19 15.58
CA ASP A 70 19.86 -14.58 14.25
C ASP A 70 19.22 -13.37 13.54
N THR A 71 19.94 -12.83 12.56
CA THR A 71 19.49 -11.68 11.74
C THR A 71 18.63 -12.10 10.55
N SER A 72 18.34 -13.41 10.39
CA SER A 72 17.35 -13.84 9.42
C SER A 72 15.96 -13.49 9.97
N GLY A 73 15.31 -12.49 9.38
CA GLY A 73 13.95 -12.09 9.79
C GLY A 73 12.96 -13.28 9.77
N PRO A 74 11.79 -13.17 10.41
CA PRO A 74 10.82 -14.25 10.50
C PRO A 74 10.54 -14.89 9.12
N THR A 75 10.78 -16.19 9.00
CA THR A 75 10.37 -16.97 7.83
C THR A 75 8.84 -17.20 7.86
N SER A 76 8.24 -17.58 6.73
CA SER A 76 6.82 -17.98 6.66
C SER A 76 6.47 -19.07 7.67
N THR A 77 7.40 -19.99 7.91
CA THR A 77 7.25 -21.11 8.85
C THR A 77 7.24 -20.67 10.32
N THR A 78 7.99 -19.64 10.72
CA THR A 78 8.08 -19.24 12.13
C THR A 78 6.81 -18.58 12.69
N GLU A 79 6.09 -17.75 11.93
CA GLU A 79 4.85 -17.13 12.42
C GLU A 79 3.69 -18.14 12.51
N GLY A 80 3.53 -18.99 11.48
CA GLY A 80 2.51 -20.05 11.47
C GLY A 80 2.62 -21.01 12.66
N THR A 81 3.85 -21.32 13.09
CA THR A 81 4.07 -22.22 14.23
C THR A 81 3.58 -21.66 15.57
N ALA A 82 3.42 -20.34 15.72
CA ALA A 82 2.95 -19.74 16.96
C ALA A 82 1.50 -20.17 17.30
N TYR A 83 0.64 -20.29 16.29
CA TYR A 83 -0.73 -20.82 16.44
C TYR A 83 -0.78 -22.34 16.66
N LEU A 84 0.34 -23.03 16.45
CA LEU A 84 0.50 -24.48 16.63
C LEU A 84 1.17 -24.83 17.96
N ALA A 85 1.13 -23.94 18.96
CA ALA A 85 1.75 -24.13 20.27
C ALA A 85 0.68 -24.37 21.39
N PRO A 86 0.29 -25.63 21.66
CA PRO A 86 -0.73 -25.99 22.64
C PRO A 86 -0.50 -25.41 24.04
N SER A 87 0.74 -25.49 24.55
CA SER A 87 1.12 -25.02 25.89
C SER A 87 0.93 -23.51 26.04
N LEU A 88 1.39 -22.75 25.05
CA LEU A 88 1.26 -21.29 25.01
C LEU A 88 -0.22 -20.87 25.04
N ILE A 89 -1.06 -21.48 24.21
CA ILE A 89 -2.50 -21.17 24.17
C ILE A 89 -3.16 -21.55 25.50
N LEU A 90 -2.78 -22.68 26.10
CA LEU A 90 -3.30 -23.08 27.40
C LEU A 90 -2.91 -22.11 28.53
N ASP A 91 -1.70 -21.57 28.51
CA ASP A 91 -1.25 -20.59 29.50
C ASP A 91 -1.97 -19.25 29.36
N ILE A 92 -2.30 -18.85 28.13
CA ILE A 92 -3.21 -17.72 27.86
C ILE A 92 -4.60 -18.03 28.44
N CYS A 93 -5.13 -19.23 28.21
CA CYS A 93 -6.43 -19.62 28.76
C CYS A 93 -6.48 -19.46 30.28
N LYS A 94 -5.45 -19.92 31.00
CA LYS A 94 -5.33 -19.76 32.46
C LYS A 94 -5.26 -18.29 32.87
N SER A 95 -4.44 -17.49 32.18
CA SER A 95 -4.21 -16.08 32.52
C SER A 95 -5.46 -15.20 32.37
N TYR A 96 -6.38 -15.57 31.47
CA TYR A 96 -7.58 -14.80 31.18
C TYR A 96 -8.89 -15.44 31.67
N ASN A 97 -8.81 -16.48 32.52
CA ASN A 97 -9.95 -17.22 33.06
C ASN A 97 -10.91 -17.73 31.97
N VAL A 98 -10.35 -18.27 30.90
CA VAL A 98 -11.11 -18.83 29.79
C VAL A 98 -11.90 -20.05 30.26
N THR A 99 -13.17 -20.13 29.89
CA THR A 99 -14.07 -21.25 30.23
C THR A 99 -14.39 -22.14 29.04
N LEU A 100 -14.30 -21.60 27.82
CA LEU A 100 -14.59 -22.28 26.56
C LEU A 100 -13.44 -22.04 25.57
N VAL A 101 -13.03 -23.06 24.81
CA VAL A 101 -12.10 -22.93 23.68
C VAL A 101 -12.78 -23.38 22.41
N HIS A 102 -12.89 -22.47 21.43
CA HIS A 102 -13.31 -22.80 20.08
C HIS A 102 -12.09 -22.89 19.15
N PRO A 103 -11.80 -24.04 18.56
CA PRO A 103 -10.62 -24.18 17.72
C PRO A 103 -10.85 -23.74 16.26
N GLY A 104 -12.10 -23.65 15.81
CA GLY A 104 -12.40 -23.38 14.39
C GLY A 104 -11.98 -24.57 13.52
N TYR A 105 -11.24 -24.31 12.45
CA TYR A 105 -10.64 -25.32 11.58
C TYR A 105 -9.17 -25.03 11.25
N GLY A 106 -8.44 -26.08 10.88
CA GLY A 106 -6.98 -25.98 10.75
C GLY A 106 -6.31 -25.81 12.10
N PHE A 107 -5.01 -25.52 12.10
CA PHE A 107 -4.20 -25.40 13.31
C PHE A 107 -4.40 -26.58 14.29
N LEU A 108 -4.90 -26.31 15.49
CA LEU A 108 -5.09 -27.30 16.56
C LEU A 108 -6.50 -27.91 16.59
N SER A 109 -7.36 -27.66 15.60
CA SER A 109 -8.76 -28.10 15.63
C SER A 109 -8.97 -29.61 15.65
N GLU A 110 -8.05 -30.36 15.09
CA GLU A 110 -8.09 -31.84 15.08
C GLU A 110 -6.88 -32.41 15.85
N ASN A 111 -6.32 -31.62 16.77
CA ASN A 111 -5.25 -32.06 17.65
C ASN A 111 -5.84 -32.63 18.95
N ALA A 112 -5.90 -33.96 19.02
CA ALA A 112 -6.44 -34.67 20.19
C ALA A 112 -5.66 -34.37 21.50
N GLU A 113 -4.34 -34.19 21.43
CA GLU A 113 -3.52 -33.85 22.60
C GLU A 113 -3.88 -32.46 23.15
N PHE A 114 -4.06 -31.47 22.28
CA PHE A 114 -4.50 -30.15 22.71
C PHE A 114 -5.91 -30.18 23.31
N ALA A 115 -6.84 -30.90 22.69
CA ALA A 115 -8.19 -31.07 23.24
C ALA A 115 -8.14 -31.74 24.63
N GLU A 116 -7.28 -32.75 24.84
CA GLU A 116 -7.04 -33.36 26.16
C GLU A 116 -6.47 -32.35 27.17
N MET A 117 -5.51 -31.51 26.76
CA MET A 117 -4.94 -30.47 27.61
C MET A 117 -5.99 -29.44 28.07
N VAL A 118 -6.86 -29.01 27.15
CA VAL A 118 -7.95 -28.06 27.43
C VAL A 118 -8.95 -28.66 28.43
N VAL A 119 -9.43 -29.88 28.15
CA VAL A 119 -10.37 -30.59 29.04
C VAL A 119 -9.74 -30.87 30.41
N GLY A 120 -8.48 -31.31 30.44
CA GLY A 120 -7.73 -31.57 31.66
C GLY A 120 -7.50 -30.33 32.53
N ALA A 121 -7.51 -29.13 31.93
CA ALA A 121 -7.45 -27.85 32.64
C ALA A 121 -8.82 -27.36 33.15
N GLY A 122 -9.90 -28.14 32.98
CA GLY A 122 -11.26 -27.77 33.39
C GLY A 122 -11.94 -26.76 32.47
N ILE A 123 -11.43 -26.60 31.25
CA ILE A 123 -11.95 -25.72 30.21
C ILE A 123 -12.76 -26.57 29.21
N THR A 124 -13.90 -26.07 28.74
CA THR A 124 -14.71 -26.82 27.78
C THR A 124 -14.15 -26.69 26.36
N TRP A 125 -13.86 -27.83 25.75
CA TRP A 125 -13.54 -27.94 24.33
C TRP A 125 -14.81 -27.88 23.48
N LEU A 126 -14.93 -26.89 22.59
CA LEU A 126 -16.06 -26.77 21.66
C LEU A 126 -15.80 -27.56 20.39
N GLY A 127 -15.85 -28.89 20.51
CA GLY A 127 -15.62 -29.85 19.44
C GLY A 127 -15.85 -31.27 19.94
N PRO A 128 -15.57 -32.30 19.12
CA PRO A 128 -15.73 -33.69 19.55
C PRO A 128 -14.73 -34.07 20.64
N SER A 129 -15.03 -35.18 21.34
CA SER A 129 -14.14 -35.71 22.39
C SER A 129 -12.74 -35.99 21.84
N PRO A 130 -11.67 -35.84 22.66
CA PRO A 130 -10.32 -36.13 22.18
C PRO A 130 -10.11 -37.57 21.70
N SER A 131 -10.82 -38.53 22.31
CA SER A 131 -10.86 -39.92 21.84
C SER A 131 -11.45 -40.04 20.43
N THR A 132 -12.53 -39.31 20.14
CA THR A 132 -13.17 -39.29 18.83
C THR A 132 -12.25 -38.65 17.77
N ILE A 133 -11.59 -37.54 18.11
CA ILE A 133 -10.60 -36.90 17.23
C ILE A 133 -9.49 -37.89 16.85
N ARG A 134 -8.92 -38.58 17.83
CA ARG A 134 -7.86 -39.58 17.62
C ARG A 134 -8.35 -40.76 16.78
N MET A 135 -9.54 -41.27 17.09
CA MET A 135 -10.16 -42.42 16.43
C MET A 135 -10.42 -42.15 14.94
N MET A 136 -11.01 -41.00 14.61
CA MET A 136 -11.37 -40.65 13.23
C MET A 136 -10.22 -40.04 12.44
N GLY A 137 -9.21 -39.46 13.10
CA GLY A 137 -8.00 -38.96 12.45
C GLY A 137 -7.10 -40.06 11.88
N MET A 138 -7.22 -41.29 12.37
CA MET A 138 -6.48 -42.45 11.84
C MET A 138 -7.26 -43.13 10.71
N LYS A 139 -6.83 -42.94 9.46
CA LYS A 139 -7.53 -43.44 8.25
C LYS A 139 -7.94 -44.92 8.28
N HIS A 140 -7.07 -45.79 8.79
CA HIS A 140 -7.34 -47.23 8.85
C HIS A 140 -8.39 -47.57 9.91
N GLU A 141 -8.37 -46.87 11.05
CA GLU A 141 -9.30 -47.08 12.15
C GLU A 141 -10.70 -46.54 11.80
N ALA A 142 -10.77 -45.34 11.22
CA ALA A 142 -12.02 -44.77 10.71
C ALA A 142 -12.71 -45.72 9.70
N ARG A 143 -11.94 -46.34 8.81
CA ARG A 143 -12.46 -47.33 7.85
C ARG A 143 -12.93 -48.61 8.51
N ARG A 144 -12.19 -49.12 9.49
CA ARG A 144 -12.58 -50.32 10.25
C ARG A 144 -13.94 -50.11 10.90
N ILE A 145 -14.14 -48.96 11.54
CA ILE A 145 -15.43 -48.59 12.16
C ILE A 145 -16.54 -48.54 11.12
N VAL A 146 -16.32 -47.87 9.98
CA VAL A 146 -17.30 -47.80 8.90
C VAL A 146 -17.66 -49.17 8.36
N GLN A 147 -16.67 -50.06 8.21
CA GLN A 147 -16.91 -51.45 7.82
C GLN A 147 -17.72 -52.19 8.88
N GLU A 148 -17.37 -52.09 10.17
CA GLU A 148 -18.12 -52.71 11.27
C GLU A 148 -19.58 -52.23 11.32
N VAL A 149 -19.83 -50.93 11.12
CA VAL A 149 -21.18 -50.35 11.01
C VAL A 149 -21.93 -50.91 9.79
N ALA A 150 -21.24 -51.13 8.68
CA ALA A 150 -21.87 -51.68 7.47
C ALA A 150 -22.28 -53.16 7.59
N VAL A 151 -21.59 -53.96 8.42
CA VAL A 151 -21.89 -55.41 8.59
C VAL A 151 -22.62 -55.78 9.89
N GLY A 152 -22.67 -54.91 10.90
CA GLY A 152 -23.18 -55.24 12.24
C GLY A 152 -24.22 -54.27 12.81
N GLY A 153 -25.07 -54.77 13.72
CA GLY A 153 -25.99 -53.96 14.53
C GLY A 153 -27.42 -53.81 14.00
N ARG A 154 -28.15 -52.79 14.50
CA ARG A 154 -29.53 -52.44 14.06
C ARG A 154 -29.57 -51.82 12.66
N ASP A 155 -28.42 -51.41 12.16
CA ASP A 155 -28.23 -50.69 10.91
C ASP A 155 -27.63 -51.60 9.79
N ALA A 156 -27.56 -52.92 10.05
CA ALA A 156 -27.18 -53.93 9.08
C ALA A 156 -28.16 -53.91 7.88
N GLY A 157 -27.69 -53.42 6.73
CA GLY A 157 -28.50 -53.22 5.53
C GLY A 157 -28.40 -51.82 4.91
N LEU A 158 -27.77 -50.85 5.60
CA LEU A 158 -27.42 -49.56 4.98
C LEU A 158 -26.42 -49.76 3.83
N GLU A 159 -26.59 -49.00 2.74
CA GLU A 159 -25.65 -48.95 1.61
C GLU A 159 -24.38 -48.14 1.96
N LEU A 160 -23.73 -48.46 3.09
CA LEU A 160 -22.48 -47.84 3.53
C LEU A 160 -21.29 -48.68 3.06
N ARG A 161 -20.39 -48.08 2.28
CA ARG A 161 -19.21 -48.75 1.73
C ARG A 161 -17.97 -47.91 1.96
N VAL A 162 -16.82 -48.55 2.16
CA VAL A 162 -15.52 -47.91 1.99
C VAL A 162 -15.04 -48.10 0.55
N VAL A 163 -14.15 -47.23 0.07
CA VAL A 163 -13.52 -47.40 -1.25
C VAL A 163 -12.80 -48.76 -1.29
N PRO A 164 -13.03 -49.61 -2.32
CA PRO A 164 -12.31 -50.88 -2.46
C PRO A 164 -10.81 -50.66 -2.47
N GLY A 165 -10.06 -51.41 -1.66
CA GLY A 165 -8.65 -51.15 -1.42
C GLY A 165 -7.91 -52.34 -0.83
N SER A 166 -6.59 -52.20 -0.69
CA SER A 166 -5.65 -53.25 -0.26
C SER A 166 -5.82 -53.76 1.18
N GLY A 167 -6.76 -53.21 1.97
CA GLY A 167 -6.97 -53.56 3.38
C GLY A 167 -5.81 -53.20 4.33
N GLY A 168 -4.76 -52.54 3.82
CA GLY A 168 -3.53 -52.22 4.54
C GLY A 168 -2.40 -51.79 3.58
N LEU A 169 -1.17 -51.66 4.07
CA LEU A 169 -0.03 -51.31 3.22
C LEU A 169 0.35 -52.47 2.28
N VAL A 170 0.60 -52.15 1.02
CA VAL A 170 1.16 -53.12 0.06
C VAL A 170 2.68 -53.22 0.26
N LYS A 171 3.22 -54.44 0.24
CA LYS A 171 4.61 -54.73 0.66
C LYS A 171 5.61 -54.73 -0.49
N ASP A 172 5.21 -55.29 -1.63
CA ASP A 172 6.04 -55.45 -2.83
C ASP A 172 5.18 -55.38 -4.09
N VAL A 173 5.84 -55.34 -5.26
CA VAL A 173 5.17 -55.23 -6.56
C VAL A 173 4.25 -56.43 -6.83
N THR A 174 4.63 -57.64 -6.42
CA THR A 174 3.85 -58.86 -6.65
C THR A 174 2.52 -58.82 -5.89
N GLY A 175 2.56 -58.57 -4.58
CA GLY A 175 1.34 -58.43 -3.76
C GLY A 175 0.52 -57.21 -4.16
N THR A 176 1.17 -56.15 -4.68
CA THR A 176 0.45 -55.01 -5.27
C THR A 176 -0.36 -55.44 -6.50
N ARG A 177 0.21 -56.24 -7.42
CA ARG A 177 -0.50 -56.71 -8.62
C ARG A 177 -1.72 -57.56 -8.28
N GLU A 178 -1.60 -58.49 -7.33
CA GLU A 178 -2.73 -59.33 -6.87
C GLU A 178 -3.89 -58.48 -6.34
N VAL A 179 -3.55 -57.46 -5.54
CA VAL A 179 -4.52 -56.51 -5.01
C VAL A 179 -5.17 -55.71 -6.14
N VAL A 180 -4.40 -55.21 -7.10
CA VAL A 180 -4.94 -54.44 -8.25
C VAL A 180 -5.85 -55.29 -9.12
N GLU A 181 -5.54 -56.57 -9.36
CA GLU A 181 -6.42 -57.50 -10.06
C GLU A 181 -7.75 -57.70 -9.33
N SER A 182 -7.72 -57.77 -7.99
CA SER A 182 -8.94 -57.93 -7.17
C SER A 182 -9.83 -56.69 -7.13
N ILE A 183 -9.24 -55.49 -7.11
CA ILE A 183 -9.97 -54.22 -6.99
C ILE A 183 -10.42 -53.69 -8.37
N GLY A 184 -9.64 -53.97 -9.42
CA GLY A 184 -9.86 -53.49 -10.78
C GLY A 184 -9.23 -52.11 -11.06
N LEU A 185 -8.79 -51.90 -12.31
CA LEU A 185 -8.17 -50.66 -12.79
C LEU A 185 -9.21 -49.61 -13.24
N PRO A 186 -8.84 -48.31 -13.27
CA PRO A 186 -7.61 -47.74 -12.70
C PRO A 186 -7.58 -47.75 -11.16
N VAL A 187 -6.38 -47.71 -10.59
CA VAL A 187 -6.15 -47.63 -9.13
C VAL A 187 -5.33 -46.40 -8.76
N ILE A 188 -5.38 -46.01 -7.50
CA ILE A 188 -4.57 -44.92 -6.94
C ILE A 188 -3.76 -45.43 -5.75
N PHE A 189 -2.46 -45.16 -5.78
CA PHE A 189 -1.55 -45.37 -4.67
C PHE A 189 -1.60 -44.15 -3.76
N LYS A 190 -1.73 -44.38 -2.45
CA LYS A 190 -1.78 -43.32 -1.43
C LYS A 190 -0.76 -43.61 -0.34
N ALA A 191 -0.02 -42.58 0.07
CA ALA A 191 0.89 -42.66 1.19
C ALA A 191 0.13 -42.86 2.51
N SER A 192 0.69 -43.67 3.41
CA SER A 192 0.10 -44.00 4.73
C SER A 192 -0.06 -42.79 5.65
N ALA A 193 0.81 -41.79 5.53
CA ALA A 193 0.88 -40.61 6.39
C ALA A 193 0.54 -39.27 5.67
N GLY A 194 -0.07 -39.32 4.48
CA GLY A 194 -0.34 -38.13 3.66
C GLY A 194 -1.77 -37.57 3.78
N GLY A 195 -1.89 -36.24 3.90
CA GLY A 195 -3.14 -35.46 3.82
C GLY A 195 -3.13 -34.48 2.63
N GLY A 196 -4.31 -34.01 2.19
CA GLY A 196 -4.43 -32.97 1.14
C GLY A 196 -3.99 -33.38 -0.27
N GLY A 197 -3.99 -34.68 -0.59
CA GLY A 197 -3.65 -35.19 -1.93
C GLY A 197 -2.15 -35.24 -2.28
N LEU A 198 -1.28 -34.82 -1.38
CA LEU A 198 0.17 -34.96 -1.52
C LEU A 198 0.57 -36.44 -1.37
N GLY A 199 1.35 -36.97 -2.32
CA GLY A 199 1.81 -38.36 -2.27
C GLY A 199 0.89 -39.39 -2.95
N MET A 200 0.02 -38.97 -3.86
CA MET A 200 -0.81 -39.89 -4.65
C MET A 200 -0.23 -40.15 -6.04
N VAL A 201 -0.40 -41.38 -6.55
CA VAL A 201 0.00 -41.78 -7.91
C VAL A 201 -1.12 -42.63 -8.51
N VAL A 202 -1.66 -42.23 -9.66
CA VAL A 202 -2.69 -43.00 -10.38
C VAL A 202 -2.01 -44.00 -11.31
N CYS A 203 -2.53 -45.22 -11.36
CA CYS A 203 -2.08 -46.28 -12.25
C CYS A 203 -3.26 -46.74 -13.10
N GLU A 204 -3.13 -46.58 -14.42
CA GLU A 204 -4.22 -46.85 -15.37
C GLU A 204 -4.12 -48.23 -16.02
N SER A 205 -2.92 -48.84 -16.04
CA SER A 205 -2.65 -50.13 -16.67
C SER A 205 -2.02 -51.12 -15.69
N MET A 206 -2.13 -52.42 -15.99
CA MET A 206 -1.44 -53.47 -15.20
C MET A 206 0.08 -53.46 -15.44
N GLU A 207 0.54 -52.95 -16.58
CA GLU A 207 1.97 -52.89 -16.92
C GLU A 207 2.70 -51.88 -16.04
N ASP A 208 2.03 -50.78 -15.69
CA ASP A 208 2.62 -49.66 -14.94
C ASP A 208 2.60 -49.85 -13.41
N VAL A 209 1.96 -50.90 -12.89
CA VAL A 209 1.78 -51.12 -11.44
C VAL A 209 3.11 -51.11 -10.68
N GLY A 210 4.15 -51.72 -11.24
CA GLY A 210 5.49 -51.73 -10.62
C GLY A 210 6.10 -50.34 -10.53
N VAL A 211 6.06 -49.59 -11.63
CA VAL A 211 6.58 -48.21 -11.71
C VAL A 211 5.77 -47.28 -10.80
N ALA A 212 4.45 -47.43 -10.77
CA ALA A 212 3.57 -46.63 -9.92
C ALA A 212 3.80 -46.88 -8.42
N PHE A 213 4.01 -48.14 -8.03
CA PHE A 213 4.36 -48.51 -6.64
C PHE A 213 5.70 -47.89 -6.20
N GLU A 214 6.74 -47.98 -7.04
CA GLU A 214 8.05 -47.38 -6.74
C GLU A 214 7.98 -45.86 -6.63
N ASN A 215 7.32 -45.21 -7.60
CA ASN A 215 7.12 -43.76 -7.59
C ASN A 215 6.33 -43.30 -6.36
N ALA A 216 5.25 -44.00 -6.00
CA ALA A 216 4.46 -43.67 -4.82
C ALA A 216 5.27 -43.85 -3.53
N SER A 217 6.04 -44.94 -3.42
CA SER A 217 6.86 -45.24 -2.25
C SER A 217 8.00 -44.23 -2.07
N ALA A 218 8.67 -43.84 -3.16
CA ALA A 218 9.70 -42.81 -3.16
C ALA A 218 9.11 -41.44 -2.78
N ARG A 219 7.95 -41.10 -3.32
CA ARG A 219 7.23 -39.86 -3.00
C ARG A 219 6.78 -39.82 -1.55
N ALA A 220 6.27 -40.93 -1.01
CA ALA A 220 5.91 -41.06 0.39
C ALA A 220 7.13 -40.89 1.31
N LYS A 221 8.27 -41.52 0.97
CA LYS A 221 9.52 -41.39 1.71
C LYS A 221 10.04 -39.96 1.73
N ASN A 222 10.04 -39.29 0.58
CA ASN A 222 10.52 -37.91 0.46
C ASN A 222 9.61 -36.89 1.18
N LEU A 223 8.29 -37.10 1.14
CA LEU A 223 7.33 -36.15 1.73
C LEU A 223 7.07 -36.40 3.22
N PHE A 224 7.11 -37.65 3.68
CA PHE A 224 6.62 -38.04 5.00
C PHE A 224 7.60 -38.89 5.83
N GLY A 225 8.83 -39.11 5.34
CA GLY A 225 9.86 -39.91 6.03
C GLY A 225 9.60 -41.43 6.08
N HIS A 226 8.46 -41.89 5.55
CA HIS A 226 8.05 -43.29 5.54
C HIS A 226 7.63 -43.73 4.13
N SER A 227 8.04 -44.93 3.70
CA SER A 227 7.76 -45.45 2.34
C SER A 227 6.44 -46.24 2.22
N GLY A 228 5.63 -46.32 3.29
CA GLY A 228 4.42 -47.12 3.30
C GLY A 228 3.33 -46.52 2.40
N VAL A 229 2.83 -47.31 1.44
CA VAL A 229 1.73 -46.97 0.54
C VAL A 229 0.63 -48.04 0.57
N PHE A 230 -0.61 -47.64 0.34
CA PHE A 230 -1.76 -48.52 0.12
C PHE A 230 -2.42 -48.21 -1.23
N VAL A 231 -3.23 -49.14 -1.73
CA VAL A 231 -3.87 -49.05 -3.06
C VAL A 231 -5.38 -49.01 -2.91
N GLU A 232 -6.01 -48.15 -3.70
CA GLU A 232 -7.47 -48.04 -3.78
C GLU A 232 -7.97 -48.00 -5.21
N ARG A 233 -9.23 -48.37 -5.41
CA ARG A 233 -9.94 -48.09 -6.67
C ARG A 233 -9.92 -46.59 -6.94
N TYR A 234 -9.53 -46.21 -8.15
CA TYR A 234 -9.58 -44.83 -8.59
C TYR A 234 -10.82 -44.59 -9.45
N PHE A 235 -11.65 -43.63 -9.07
CA PHE A 235 -12.85 -43.22 -9.82
C PHE A 235 -12.53 -41.96 -10.63
N PRO A 236 -12.36 -42.05 -11.97
CA PRO A 236 -11.92 -40.90 -12.78
C PRO A 236 -12.95 -39.77 -12.86
N ARG A 237 -14.23 -40.13 -12.80
CA ARG A 237 -15.39 -39.22 -12.75
C ARG A 237 -16.06 -39.34 -11.38
N ALA A 238 -15.42 -38.78 -10.37
CA ALA A 238 -15.97 -38.79 -9.02
C ALA A 238 -16.41 -37.40 -8.60
N ARG A 239 -17.46 -37.38 -7.80
CA ARG A 239 -17.94 -36.23 -7.05
C ARG A 239 -17.51 -36.33 -5.59
N HIS A 240 -17.44 -35.18 -4.93
CA HIS A 240 -17.21 -35.06 -3.51
C HIS A 240 -18.47 -34.46 -2.89
N VAL A 241 -19.22 -35.28 -2.16
CA VAL A 241 -20.45 -34.87 -1.48
C VAL A 241 -20.32 -35.21 -0.01
N GLU A 242 -20.65 -34.26 0.85
CA GLU A 242 -20.41 -34.39 2.29
C GLU A 242 -21.67 -34.05 3.09
N VAL A 243 -21.84 -34.65 4.27
CA VAL A 243 -23.03 -34.49 5.11
C VAL A 243 -22.68 -33.79 6.42
N GLN A 244 -23.32 -32.64 6.68
CA GLN A 244 -23.20 -31.94 7.96
C GLN A 244 -23.94 -32.71 9.04
N VAL A 245 -23.25 -32.99 10.15
CA VAL A 245 -23.85 -33.62 11.33
C VAL A 245 -23.63 -32.77 12.59
N PHE A 246 -24.49 -33.00 13.58
CA PHE A 246 -24.28 -32.53 14.94
C PHE A 246 -24.67 -33.63 15.92
N GLY A 247 -23.79 -33.90 16.90
CA GLY A 247 -24.00 -34.91 17.93
C GLY A 247 -23.94 -34.32 19.33
N ASP A 248 -24.55 -34.99 20.31
CA ASP A 248 -24.55 -34.55 21.71
C ASP A 248 -23.53 -35.28 22.59
N GLY A 249 -22.76 -36.22 22.02
CA GLY A 249 -21.84 -37.07 22.78
C GLY A 249 -22.50 -38.19 23.58
N GLU A 250 -23.83 -38.28 23.59
CA GLU A 250 -24.62 -39.29 24.33
C GLU A 250 -25.25 -40.33 23.38
N GLY A 251 -24.94 -40.25 22.09
CA GLY A 251 -25.39 -41.18 21.05
C GLY A 251 -26.56 -40.66 20.22
N ASN A 252 -27.06 -39.45 20.48
CA ASN A 252 -28.01 -38.80 19.58
C ASN A 252 -27.24 -37.98 18.54
N VAL A 253 -27.69 -38.06 17.29
CA VAL A 253 -27.07 -37.37 16.15
C VAL A 253 -28.17 -36.96 15.18
N VAL A 254 -28.04 -35.74 14.67
CA VAL A 254 -28.87 -35.14 13.62
C VAL A 254 -28.00 -34.71 12.44
N HIS A 255 -28.58 -34.63 11.24
CA HIS A 255 -27.92 -34.06 10.07
C HIS A 255 -28.59 -32.77 9.59
N MET A 256 -27.79 -31.90 8.99
CA MET A 256 -28.25 -30.71 8.25
C MET A 256 -28.01 -30.88 6.75
N GLY A 257 -28.15 -32.11 6.27
CA GLY A 257 -28.11 -32.46 4.85
C GLY A 257 -26.71 -32.36 4.25
N GLU A 258 -26.67 -32.38 2.92
CA GLU A 258 -25.43 -32.47 2.17
C GLU A 258 -24.93 -31.14 1.62
N ARG A 259 -23.64 -31.11 1.27
CA ARG A 259 -22.99 -30.10 0.44
C ARG A 259 -22.31 -30.77 -0.75
N GLU A 260 -22.39 -30.13 -1.90
CA GLU A 260 -21.64 -30.48 -3.10
C GLU A 260 -20.31 -29.72 -3.09
N CYS A 261 -19.21 -30.46 -3.03
CA CYS A 261 -17.86 -29.90 -2.93
C CYS A 261 -16.97 -30.37 -4.10
N SER A 262 -17.55 -30.86 -5.20
CA SER A 262 -16.79 -31.38 -6.35
C SER A 262 -15.98 -30.33 -7.11
N THR A 263 -16.28 -29.03 -6.98
CA THR A 263 -15.55 -27.97 -7.68
C THR A 263 -14.22 -27.71 -6.97
N GLN A 264 -13.23 -28.55 -7.32
CA GLN A 264 -11.92 -28.60 -6.68
C GLN A 264 -10.80 -28.43 -7.70
N ARG A 265 -9.70 -27.80 -7.29
CA ARG A 265 -8.46 -27.67 -8.05
C ARG A 265 -7.35 -28.38 -7.29
N ARG A 266 -6.71 -29.40 -7.87
CA ARG A 266 -5.66 -30.18 -7.18
C ARG A 266 -6.08 -30.63 -5.76
N HIS A 267 -7.33 -31.05 -5.62
CA HIS A 267 -7.96 -31.46 -4.35
C HIS A 267 -8.20 -30.33 -3.32
N GLN A 268 -8.11 -29.06 -3.72
CA GLN A 268 -8.50 -27.91 -2.90
C GLN A 268 -9.89 -27.44 -3.32
N LYS A 269 -10.83 -27.34 -2.37
CA LYS A 269 -12.21 -26.89 -2.63
C LYS A 269 -12.22 -25.39 -2.97
N VAL A 270 -13.00 -25.00 -3.98
CA VAL A 270 -13.04 -23.63 -4.53
C VAL A 270 -14.45 -23.04 -4.51
N ILE A 271 -15.44 -23.83 -4.96
CA ILE A 271 -16.87 -23.48 -4.92
C ILE A 271 -17.63 -24.67 -4.31
N GLU A 272 -18.50 -24.37 -3.36
CA GLU A 272 -19.37 -25.34 -2.70
C GLU A 272 -20.83 -24.89 -2.84
N GLU A 273 -21.75 -25.84 -2.95
CA GLU A 273 -23.18 -25.52 -3.06
C GLU A 273 -24.06 -26.47 -2.24
N CYS A 274 -25.21 -25.95 -1.82
CA CYS A 274 -26.23 -26.72 -1.10
C CYS A 274 -27.63 -26.28 -1.58
N PRO A 275 -28.52 -27.22 -1.96
CA PRO A 275 -28.32 -28.67 -2.05
C PRO A 275 -27.41 -29.10 -3.21
N SER A 276 -26.94 -30.36 -3.20
CA SER A 276 -26.19 -30.93 -4.34
C SER A 276 -27.09 -31.09 -5.57
N PRO A 277 -26.71 -30.55 -6.74
CA PRO A 277 -27.46 -30.71 -7.98
C PRO A 277 -27.49 -32.17 -8.44
N PHE A 278 -26.45 -32.95 -8.13
CA PHE A 278 -26.40 -34.37 -8.45
C PHE A 278 -27.41 -35.15 -7.61
N LEU A 279 -27.46 -34.91 -6.29
CA LEU A 279 -28.43 -35.58 -5.43
C LEU A 279 -29.87 -35.17 -5.73
N GLU A 280 -30.08 -33.91 -6.17
CA GLU A 280 -31.40 -33.47 -6.64
C GLU A 280 -31.87 -34.25 -7.89
N ALA A 281 -30.95 -34.66 -8.76
CA ALA A 281 -31.26 -35.48 -9.93
C ALA A 281 -31.43 -36.98 -9.61
N HIS A 282 -30.98 -37.46 -8.44
CA HIS A 282 -30.96 -38.88 -8.05
C HIS A 282 -31.86 -39.15 -6.85
N PHE A 283 -33.14 -39.48 -7.13
CA PHE A 283 -34.15 -39.71 -6.11
C PHE A 283 -33.73 -40.78 -5.08
N GLY A 284 -33.85 -40.46 -3.79
CA GLY A 284 -33.54 -41.37 -2.67
C GLY A 284 -32.06 -41.45 -2.27
N LEU A 285 -31.14 -40.91 -3.06
CA LEU A 285 -29.70 -41.01 -2.78
C LEU A 285 -29.29 -40.15 -1.57
N ARG A 286 -29.91 -38.97 -1.41
CA ARG A 286 -29.67 -38.08 -0.27
C ARG A 286 -30.00 -38.74 1.06
N GLU A 287 -31.17 -39.35 1.15
CA GLU A 287 -31.64 -40.02 2.36
C GLU A 287 -30.66 -41.14 2.75
N LYS A 288 -30.27 -41.99 1.79
CA LYS A 288 -29.28 -43.05 2.00
C LYS A 288 -27.95 -42.52 2.53
N MET A 289 -27.42 -41.44 1.95
CA MET A 289 -26.14 -40.85 2.38
C MET A 289 -26.24 -40.22 3.77
N CYS A 290 -27.34 -39.53 4.07
CA CYS A 290 -27.57 -38.91 5.37
C CYS A 290 -27.76 -39.94 6.47
N ASP A 291 -28.51 -41.02 6.20
CA ASP A 291 -28.70 -42.14 7.13
C ASP A 291 -27.37 -42.84 7.42
N ALA A 292 -26.54 -43.05 6.38
CA ALA A 292 -25.20 -43.61 6.52
C ALA A 292 -24.30 -42.72 7.40
N ALA A 293 -24.34 -41.39 7.21
CA ALA A 293 -23.58 -40.45 8.02
C ALA A 293 -24.02 -40.47 9.50
N ILE A 294 -25.33 -40.49 9.77
CA ILE A 294 -25.86 -40.63 11.12
C ILE A 294 -25.42 -41.95 11.77
N ALA A 295 -25.49 -43.06 11.05
CA ALA A 295 -25.12 -44.37 11.58
C ALA A 295 -23.65 -44.42 12.02
N VAL A 296 -22.73 -43.88 11.20
CA VAL A 296 -21.31 -43.76 11.55
C VAL A 296 -21.14 -42.91 12.80
N CYS A 297 -21.77 -41.73 12.86
CA CYS A 297 -21.63 -40.82 13.99
C CYS A 297 -22.21 -41.37 15.30
N ARG A 298 -23.32 -42.12 15.24
CA ARG A 298 -23.91 -42.78 16.40
C ARG A 298 -22.99 -43.86 16.97
N SER A 299 -22.33 -44.64 16.10
CA SER A 299 -21.42 -45.72 16.51
C SER A 299 -20.23 -45.23 17.34
N ILE A 300 -19.82 -43.99 17.15
CA ILE A 300 -18.70 -43.34 17.85
C ILE A 300 -19.13 -42.32 18.90
N GLN A 301 -20.44 -42.24 19.20
CA GLN A 301 -21.04 -41.25 20.10
C GLN A 301 -20.53 -39.83 19.80
N TYR A 302 -20.64 -39.42 18.53
CA TYR A 302 -20.08 -38.16 18.08
C TYR A 302 -20.64 -36.96 18.86
N GLU A 303 -19.81 -35.94 19.07
CA GLU A 303 -20.14 -34.74 19.85
C GLU A 303 -19.84 -33.47 19.04
N SER A 304 -20.69 -32.46 19.17
CA SER A 304 -20.58 -31.15 18.50
C SER A 304 -20.75 -31.24 16.98
N ALA A 305 -20.23 -30.27 16.23
CA ALA A 305 -20.30 -30.24 14.77
C ALA A 305 -19.25 -31.14 14.11
N GLY A 306 -19.61 -31.81 13.02
CA GLY A 306 -18.71 -32.62 12.21
C GLY A 306 -19.24 -32.86 10.81
N THR A 307 -18.42 -33.46 9.96
CA THR A 307 -18.84 -33.78 8.58
C THR A 307 -18.34 -35.16 8.18
N ILE A 308 -19.23 -35.96 7.59
CA ILE A 308 -18.88 -37.20 6.89
C ILE A 308 -18.75 -36.90 5.40
N GLU A 309 -17.56 -37.13 4.83
CA GLU A 309 -17.30 -36.92 3.42
C GLU A 309 -17.44 -38.23 2.62
N PHE A 310 -18.05 -38.15 1.45
CA PHE A 310 -18.22 -39.27 0.53
C PHE A 310 -17.64 -38.97 -0.84
N LEU A 311 -16.98 -39.98 -1.41
CA LEU A 311 -16.71 -40.05 -2.84
C LEU A 311 -17.94 -40.66 -3.52
N VAL A 312 -18.52 -39.96 -4.49
CA VAL A 312 -19.69 -40.44 -5.24
C VAL A 312 -19.27 -40.69 -6.68
N ASP A 313 -19.50 -41.90 -7.18
CA ASP A 313 -19.31 -42.23 -8.58
C ASP A 313 -20.37 -41.54 -9.43
N ASP A 314 -19.95 -40.61 -10.30
CA ASP A 314 -20.83 -39.79 -11.14
C ASP A 314 -21.70 -40.62 -12.08
N GLU A 315 -21.22 -41.80 -12.48
CA GLU A 315 -21.93 -42.67 -13.43
C GLU A 315 -22.99 -43.55 -12.77
N THR A 316 -22.67 -44.15 -11.62
CA THR A 316 -23.54 -45.15 -10.98
C THR A 316 -24.33 -44.60 -9.80
N GLY A 317 -23.94 -43.44 -9.25
CA GLY A 317 -24.48 -42.91 -7.99
C GLY A 317 -24.02 -43.70 -6.76
N ALA A 318 -23.13 -44.69 -6.90
CA ALA A 318 -22.56 -45.39 -5.76
C ALA A 318 -21.67 -44.44 -4.95
N PHE A 319 -21.87 -44.40 -3.63
CA PHE A 319 -21.09 -43.56 -2.73
C PHE A 319 -20.23 -44.39 -1.78
N TYR A 320 -19.08 -43.83 -1.41
CA TYR A 320 -18.07 -44.48 -0.58
C TYR A 320 -17.58 -43.50 0.47
N PHE A 321 -17.50 -43.94 1.72
CA PHE A 321 -16.90 -43.16 2.80
C PHE A 321 -15.46 -42.77 2.45
N LEU A 322 -15.17 -41.48 2.56
CA LEU A 322 -13.85 -40.92 2.32
C LEU A 322 -13.13 -40.67 3.65
N GLU A 323 -13.69 -39.77 4.47
CA GLU A 323 -13.19 -39.42 5.79
C GLU A 323 -14.26 -38.72 6.64
N MET A 324 -13.94 -38.49 7.91
CA MET A 324 -14.71 -37.63 8.79
C MET A 324 -13.85 -36.46 9.22
N ASN A 325 -14.35 -35.24 8.99
CA ASN A 325 -13.76 -34.04 9.55
C ASN A 325 -14.35 -33.83 10.96
N THR A 326 -13.50 -33.90 11.98
CA THR A 326 -13.89 -33.86 13.40
C THR A 326 -14.02 -32.43 13.93
N ARG A 327 -14.63 -31.55 13.12
CA ARG A 327 -14.67 -30.10 13.33
C ARG A 327 -15.71 -29.45 12.42
N ILE A 328 -15.96 -28.16 12.66
CA ILE A 328 -16.63 -27.29 11.68
C ILE A 328 -15.75 -27.12 10.43
N GLN A 329 -16.37 -26.95 9.26
CA GLN A 329 -15.68 -26.75 7.98
C GLN A 329 -15.85 -25.32 7.45
N VAL A 330 -15.03 -24.96 6.45
CA VAL A 330 -15.02 -23.63 5.84
C VAL A 330 -16.38 -23.31 5.24
N GLU A 331 -16.93 -24.27 4.52
CA GLU A 331 -18.18 -24.27 3.76
C GLU A 331 -19.45 -24.43 4.61
N HIS A 332 -19.35 -24.44 5.95
CA HIS A 332 -20.53 -24.48 6.81
C HIS A 332 -21.60 -23.39 6.53
N PRO A 333 -21.28 -22.16 6.04
CA PRO A 333 -22.28 -21.14 5.78
C PRO A 333 -23.32 -21.53 4.72
N VAL A 334 -22.99 -22.39 3.76
CA VAL A 334 -24.00 -22.83 2.77
C VAL A 334 -25.12 -23.62 3.45
N THR A 335 -24.76 -24.44 4.45
CA THR A 335 -25.73 -25.15 5.29
C THR A 335 -26.52 -24.20 6.17
N GLU A 336 -25.85 -23.24 6.81
CA GLU A 336 -26.51 -22.25 7.68
C GLU A 336 -27.65 -21.53 6.96
N ILE A 337 -27.39 -21.01 5.75
CA ILE A 337 -28.38 -20.27 4.98
C ILE A 337 -29.49 -21.21 4.45
N ALA A 338 -29.12 -22.40 3.95
CA ALA A 338 -30.09 -23.36 3.42
C ALA A 338 -31.10 -23.86 4.48
N TYR A 339 -30.71 -23.84 5.76
CA TYR A 339 -31.53 -24.23 6.91
C TYR A 339 -32.06 -23.02 7.70
N ASN A 340 -32.49 -21.98 6.97
CA ASN A 340 -33.13 -20.78 7.52
C ASN A 340 -32.25 -20.00 8.52
N ASN A 341 -31.00 -19.74 8.13
CA ASN A 341 -29.98 -19.05 8.93
C ASN A 341 -29.69 -19.73 10.28
N LEU A 342 -29.66 -21.06 10.28
CA LEU A 342 -29.16 -21.84 11.40
C LEU A 342 -27.71 -21.43 11.72
N ASP A 343 -27.38 -21.16 12.99
CA ASP A 343 -26.02 -20.81 13.39
C ASP A 343 -25.33 -22.02 14.05
N LEU A 344 -24.42 -22.67 13.31
CA LEU A 344 -23.71 -23.86 13.77
C LEU A 344 -22.72 -23.54 14.88
N VAL A 345 -22.11 -22.36 14.86
CA VAL A 345 -21.22 -21.90 15.94
C VAL A 345 -22.01 -21.64 17.21
N GLU A 346 -23.21 -21.06 17.10
CA GLU A 346 -24.12 -20.87 18.24
C GLU A 346 -24.51 -22.23 18.85
N MET A 347 -24.78 -23.24 18.01
CA MET A 347 -25.06 -24.60 18.49
C MET A 347 -23.88 -25.19 19.27
N MET A 348 -22.65 -25.06 18.74
CA MET A 348 -21.43 -25.55 19.40
C MET A 348 -21.22 -24.87 20.77
N ILE A 349 -21.38 -23.54 20.84
CA ILE A 349 -21.24 -22.77 22.09
C ILE A 349 -22.31 -23.17 23.10
N LYS A 350 -23.59 -23.22 22.70
CA LYS A 350 -24.69 -23.58 23.58
C LYS A 350 -24.55 -25.00 24.14
N HIS A 351 -24.16 -25.96 23.30
CA HIS A 351 -23.88 -27.31 23.74
C HIS A 351 -22.74 -27.35 24.75
N GLY A 352 -21.62 -26.67 24.48
CA GLY A 352 -20.49 -26.61 25.40
C GLY A 352 -20.81 -25.97 26.76
N ILE A 353 -21.63 -24.91 26.78
CA ILE A 353 -22.11 -24.30 28.03
C ILE A 353 -22.99 -25.28 28.81
N SER A 354 -23.96 -25.93 28.16
CA SER A 354 -24.83 -26.91 28.84
C SER A 354 -24.02 -28.05 29.48
N LYS A 355 -22.99 -28.55 28.78
CA LYS A 355 -22.08 -29.58 29.30
C LYS A 355 -21.29 -29.08 30.52
N ARG A 356 -20.83 -27.83 30.48
CA ARG A 356 -20.10 -27.20 31.59
C ARG A 356 -20.96 -27.05 32.83
N GLU A 357 -22.16 -26.52 32.67
CA GLU A 357 -23.11 -26.26 33.76
C GLU A 357 -23.85 -27.53 34.21
N LYS A 358 -23.67 -28.65 33.49
CA LYS A 358 -24.35 -29.94 33.70
C LYS A 358 -25.87 -29.80 33.58
N GLU A 359 -26.31 -29.01 32.62
CA GLU A 359 -27.71 -28.80 32.26
C GLU A 359 -28.07 -29.59 31.00
N HIS A 360 -29.37 -29.70 30.69
CA HIS A 360 -29.82 -30.31 29.44
C HIS A 360 -29.40 -29.45 28.25
N SER A 361 -28.86 -30.09 27.20
CA SER A 361 -28.49 -29.41 25.96
C SER A 361 -29.71 -28.70 25.38
N PRO A 362 -29.64 -27.39 25.08
CA PRO A 362 -30.74 -26.68 24.42
C PRO A 362 -30.84 -27.03 22.92
N ILE A 363 -29.98 -27.93 22.42
CA ILE A 363 -29.98 -28.39 21.04
C ILE A 363 -31.00 -29.52 20.90
N ASP A 364 -31.99 -29.32 20.03
CA ASP A 364 -32.99 -30.33 19.75
C ASP A 364 -32.41 -31.44 18.87
N MET A 365 -32.23 -32.63 19.44
CA MET A 365 -31.68 -33.80 18.74
C MET A 365 -32.73 -34.56 17.91
N ASN A 366 -33.85 -33.92 17.55
CA ASN A 366 -34.86 -34.45 16.65
C ASN A 366 -34.62 -34.03 15.20
N GLN A 367 -34.43 -35.00 14.30
CA GLN A 367 -34.21 -34.77 12.87
C GLN A 367 -35.34 -33.95 12.21
N ALA A 368 -36.58 -34.12 12.67
CA ALA A 368 -37.74 -33.39 12.13
C ALA A 368 -37.63 -31.88 12.32
N THR A 369 -36.91 -31.42 13.34
CA THR A 369 -36.70 -29.99 13.61
C THR A 369 -35.87 -29.34 12.50
N TYR A 370 -34.78 -29.97 12.07
CA TYR A 370 -33.93 -29.47 10.99
C TYR A 370 -34.58 -29.63 9.62
N GLU A 371 -35.35 -30.70 9.41
CA GLU A 371 -36.16 -30.83 8.19
C GLU A 371 -37.21 -29.71 8.08
N ASN A 372 -37.85 -29.34 9.19
CA ASN A 372 -38.79 -28.23 9.23
C ASN A 372 -38.10 -26.89 8.96
N LEU A 373 -36.90 -26.66 9.51
CA LEU A 373 -36.09 -25.47 9.18
C LEU A 373 -35.76 -25.40 7.68
N ARG A 374 -35.39 -26.52 7.06
CA ARG A 374 -35.15 -26.61 5.62
C ARG A 374 -36.40 -26.27 4.80
N ARG A 375 -37.58 -26.73 5.23
CA ARG A 375 -38.87 -26.45 4.55
C ARG A 375 -39.37 -25.02 4.77
N ALA A 376 -39.10 -24.44 5.94
CA ALA A 376 -39.59 -23.12 6.34
C ALA A 376 -38.78 -21.94 5.76
N ALA A 377 -37.64 -22.21 5.10
CA ALA A 377 -36.80 -21.19 4.50
C ALA A 377 -37.60 -20.31 3.49
N LYS A 378 -37.73 -19.01 3.81
CA LYS A 378 -38.34 -17.89 3.04
C LYS A 378 -39.39 -18.24 1.96
N GLY A 379 -40.60 -18.69 2.36
CA GLY A 379 -41.82 -18.43 1.58
C GLY A 379 -42.38 -19.53 0.66
N ALA A 380 -42.12 -20.81 0.95
CA ALA A 380 -42.71 -22.00 0.29
C ALA A 380 -41.90 -22.63 -0.89
N GLY A 381 -40.58 -22.46 -0.92
CA GLY A 381 -39.67 -23.15 -1.85
C GLY A 381 -38.34 -23.55 -1.20
N ARG A 382 -37.52 -24.36 -1.90
CA ARG A 382 -36.15 -24.70 -1.48
C ARG A 382 -35.22 -23.50 -1.69
N VAL A 383 -34.27 -23.29 -0.79
CA VAL A 383 -33.19 -22.29 -0.95
C VAL A 383 -31.95 -22.96 -1.52
N TYR A 384 -31.38 -22.36 -2.55
CA TYR A 384 -30.12 -22.77 -3.16
C TYR A 384 -29.04 -21.79 -2.75
N VAL A 385 -27.92 -22.30 -2.26
CA VAL A 385 -26.82 -21.51 -1.72
C VAL A 385 -25.52 -21.94 -2.40
N MET A 386 -24.68 -20.96 -2.72
CA MET A 386 -23.36 -21.18 -3.30
C MET A 386 -22.35 -20.34 -2.52
N GLU A 387 -21.26 -20.97 -2.12
CA GLU A 387 -20.08 -20.33 -1.54
C GLU A 387 -18.92 -20.40 -2.54
N GLY A 388 -18.17 -19.31 -2.65
CA GLY A 388 -16.90 -19.30 -3.37
C GLY A 388 -15.80 -18.64 -2.54
N ARG A 389 -14.64 -19.28 -2.54
CA ARG A 389 -13.49 -18.90 -1.72
C ARG A 389 -12.59 -17.93 -2.48
N VAL A 390 -12.57 -16.68 -2.03
CA VAL A 390 -11.72 -15.64 -2.62
C VAL A 390 -10.35 -15.70 -1.98
N TYR A 391 -9.34 -16.09 -2.75
CA TYR A 391 -7.95 -16.20 -2.35
C TYR A 391 -7.10 -15.08 -2.96
N ALA A 392 -6.09 -14.62 -2.22
CA ALA A 392 -4.95 -13.87 -2.73
C ALA A 392 -4.03 -14.79 -3.55
N GLU A 393 -4.57 -15.34 -4.64
CA GLU A 393 -3.87 -16.16 -5.61
C GLU A 393 -4.09 -15.55 -7.00
N ASN A 394 -3.09 -15.65 -7.88
CA ASN A 394 -3.23 -15.21 -9.26
C ASN A 394 -3.50 -16.41 -10.19
N PRO A 395 -4.75 -16.61 -10.68
CA PRO A 395 -5.09 -17.73 -11.55
C PRO A 395 -4.30 -17.74 -12.87
N ALA A 396 -3.88 -16.57 -13.36
CA ALA A 396 -3.18 -16.40 -14.64
C ALA A 396 -1.80 -17.07 -14.68
N VAL A 397 -1.16 -17.19 -13.52
CA VAL A 397 0.20 -17.71 -13.36
C VAL A 397 0.22 -18.94 -12.46
N GLY A 398 -0.83 -19.77 -12.55
CA GLY A 398 -0.89 -21.05 -11.86
C GLY A 398 -1.20 -20.94 -10.37
N PHE A 399 -1.97 -19.92 -9.97
CA PHE A 399 -2.43 -19.68 -8.59
C PHE A 399 -1.29 -19.41 -7.60
N LEU A 400 -0.27 -18.66 -8.05
CA LEU A 400 0.77 -18.20 -7.14
C LEU A 400 0.16 -17.27 -6.07
N PRO A 401 0.52 -17.44 -4.78
CA PRO A 401 0.14 -16.51 -3.74
C PRO A 401 0.56 -15.08 -4.07
N SER A 402 -0.34 -14.13 -3.84
CA SER A 402 -0.24 -12.72 -4.22
C SER A 402 -0.34 -11.84 -2.98
N PRO A 403 0.72 -11.75 -2.15
CA PRO A 403 0.74 -10.89 -0.98
C PRO A 403 0.76 -9.43 -1.44
N GLY A 404 0.27 -8.54 -0.59
CA GLY A 404 0.18 -7.14 -0.99
C GLY A 404 -0.73 -6.30 -0.10
N LEU A 405 -0.71 -5.01 -0.37
CA LEU A 405 -1.56 -4.03 0.29
C LEU A 405 -2.95 -4.04 -0.36
N LEU A 406 -3.99 -4.29 0.43
CA LEU A 406 -5.38 -4.13 0.02
C LEU A 406 -5.73 -2.65 0.06
N GLN A 407 -5.72 -1.98 -1.09
CA GLN A 407 -5.95 -0.54 -1.20
C GLN A 407 -7.42 -0.15 -1.12
N ASN A 408 -8.33 -1.06 -1.48
CA ASN A 408 -9.76 -0.88 -1.30
C ASN A 408 -10.46 -2.24 -1.13
N VAL A 409 -11.33 -2.32 -0.12
CA VAL A 409 -12.17 -3.48 0.18
C VAL A 409 -13.61 -3.01 0.36
N ASP A 410 -14.46 -3.23 -0.64
CA ASP A 410 -15.92 -3.09 -0.57
C ASP A 410 -16.54 -4.44 -0.92
N LEU A 411 -17.22 -5.07 0.04
CA LEU A 411 -17.73 -6.44 -0.09
C LEU A 411 -19.25 -6.48 -0.34
N GLY A 412 -19.89 -5.33 -0.61
CA GLY A 412 -21.29 -5.33 -1.03
C GLY A 412 -22.30 -5.76 0.02
N GLU A 413 -21.99 -5.63 1.32
CA GLU A 413 -22.81 -6.16 2.43
C GLU A 413 -24.26 -5.61 2.52
N ARG A 414 -24.60 -4.62 1.69
CA ARG A 414 -25.95 -4.02 1.57
C ARG A 414 -27.01 -4.92 0.90
N PHE A 415 -26.62 -6.02 0.26
CA PHE A 415 -27.55 -6.91 -0.44
C PHE A 415 -27.99 -8.09 0.44
N GLU A 416 -29.29 -8.23 0.73
CA GLU A 416 -29.81 -9.31 1.59
C GLU A 416 -29.54 -10.74 1.07
N TRP A 417 -29.29 -10.88 -0.24
CA TRP A 417 -29.00 -12.16 -0.87
C TRP A 417 -27.51 -12.56 -0.83
N LEU A 418 -26.66 -11.67 -0.31
CA LEU A 418 -25.21 -11.83 -0.21
C LEU A 418 -24.79 -11.83 1.26
N ARG A 419 -24.08 -12.87 1.67
CA ARG A 419 -23.31 -12.93 2.91
C ARG A 419 -21.84 -12.99 2.55
N VAL A 420 -21.01 -12.26 3.28
CA VAL A 420 -19.55 -12.33 3.14
C VAL A 420 -18.92 -12.58 4.51
N ASP A 421 -18.24 -13.72 4.63
CA ASP A 421 -17.42 -14.03 5.80
C ASP A 421 -15.97 -13.64 5.46
N THR A 422 -15.39 -12.69 6.19
CA THR A 422 -14.11 -12.05 5.83
C THR A 422 -13.29 -11.68 7.07
N TRP A 423 -11.99 -11.47 6.86
CA TRP A 423 -11.07 -10.85 7.82
C TRP A 423 -10.23 -9.74 7.19
N ILE A 424 -10.58 -9.27 6.00
CA ILE A 424 -9.83 -8.23 5.31
C ILE A 424 -10.52 -6.87 5.41
N SER A 425 -9.73 -5.81 5.33
CA SER A 425 -10.20 -4.42 5.28
C SER A 425 -9.20 -3.54 4.53
N THR A 426 -9.65 -2.37 4.09
CA THR A 426 -8.80 -1.37 3.43
C THR A 426 -7.59 -1.02 4.28
N GLY A 427 -6.41 -1.01 3.64
CA GLY A 427 -5.11 -0.74 4.24
C GLY A 427 -4.42 -1.95 4.88
N MET A 428 -5.00 -3.15 4.80
CA MET A 428 -4.36 -4.35 5.35
C MET A 428 -3.32 -4.90 4.40
N GLN A 429 -2.23 -5.42 4.96
CA GLN A 429 -1.21 -6.16 4.23
C GLN A 429 -1.52 -7.66 4.30
N VAL A 430 -1.75 -8.28 3.15
CA VAL A 430 -1.82 -9.75 3.01
C VAL A 430 -0.39 -10.28 2.93
N THR A 431 -0.06 -11.26 3.77
CA THR A 431 1.31 -11.82 3.90
C THR A 431 1.39 -13.24 3.32
N LEU A 432 2.60 -13.78 3.24
CA LEU A 432 2.87 -15.17 2.83
C LEU A 432 2.97 -16.15 4.01
N HIS A 433 2.73 -15.69 5.25
CA HIS A 433 2.99 -16.50 6.45
C HIS A 433 1.93 -17.60 6.68
N PHE A 434 0.72 -17.40 6.17
CA PHE A 434 -0.44 -18.26 6.44
C PHE A 434 -1.12 -18.72 5.14
N ASP A 435 -2.41 -19.03 5.24
CA ASP A 435 -3.29 -19.31 4.12
C ASP A 435 -3.67 -18.00 3.37
N PRO A 436 -3.87 -18.06 2.03
CA PRO A 436 -4.21 -16.89 1.22
C PRO A 436 -5.71 -16.55 1.19
N LEU A 437 -6.59 -17.17 1.99
CA LEU A 437 -8.03 -16.89 1.96
C LEU A 437 -8.29 -15.46 2.41
N LEU A 438 -9.00 -14.69 1.61
CA LEU A 438 -9.37 -13.30 1.91
C LEU A 438 -10.77 -13.23 2.48
N CYS A 439 -11.72 -13.83 1.77
CA CYS A 439 -13.11 -13.91 2.19
C CYS A 439 -13.83 -15.07 1.49
N LYS A 440 -15.04 -15.35 1.97
CA LYS A 440 -15.97 -16.30 1.38
C LYS A 440 -17.19 -15.52 0.92
N ILE A 441 -17.51 -15.61 -0.36
CA ILE A 441 -18.72 -15.01 -0.94
C ILE A 441 -19.80 -16.08 -0.92
N ILE A 442 -20.87 -15.84 -0.16
CA ILE A 442 -21.99 -16.76 -0.04
C ILE A 442 -23.26 -16.09 -0.54
N VAL A 443 -23.84 -16.63 -1.61
CA VAL A 443 -25.07 -16.13 -2.21
C VAL A 443 -26.18 -17.16 -2.09
N HIS A 444 -27.42 -16.69 -1.98
CA HIS A 444 -28.59 -17.58 -2.02
C HIS A 444 -29.63 -17.13 -3.04
N GLY A 445 -30.43 -18.07 -3.52
CA GLY A 445 -31.51 -17.88 -4.49
C GLY A 445 -32.67 -18.85 -4.25
N SER A 446 -33.84 -18.53 -4.80
CA SER A 446 -35.00 -19.42 -4.82
C SER A 446 -34.86 -20.56 -5.83
N THR A 447 -33.92 -20.42 -6.77
CA THR A 447 -33.49 -21.46 -7.71
C THR A 447 -31.96 -21.49 -7.80
N ARG A 448 -31.40 -22.64 -8.23
CA ARG A 448 -29.96 -22.76 -8.47
C ARG A 448 -29.46 -21.75 -9.50
N GLU A 449 -30.22 -21.55 -10.58
CA GLU A 449 -29.88 -20.57 -11.62
C GLU A 449 -29.84 -19.13 -11.06
N GLU A 450 -30.80 -18.77 -10.19
CA GLU A 450 -30.78 -17.47 -9.52
C GLU A 450 -29.55 -17.33 -8.60
N ALA A 451 -29.16 -18.38 -7.87
CA ALA A 451 -27.94 -18.36 -7.06
C ALA A 451 -26.67 -18.17 -7.92
N ILE A 452 -26.57 -18.84 -9.08
CA ILE A 452 -25.47 -18.65 -10.04
C ILE A 452 -25.42 -17.21 -10.57
N LEU A 453 -26.58 -16.66 -10.98
CA LEU A 453 -26.66 -15.28 -11.45
C LEU A 453 -26.27 -14.28 -10.35
N ARG A 454 -26.71 -14.50 -9.11
CA ARG A 454 -26.31 -13.71 -7.94
C ARG A 454 -24.83 -13.85 -7.63
N PHE A 455 -24.24 -15.03 -7.82
CA PHE A 455 -22.80 -15.24 -7.66
C PHE A 455 -22.02 -14.39 -8.67
N ALA A 456 -22.43 -14.41 -9.94
CA ALA A 456 -21.85 -13.54 -10.98
C ALA A 456 -22.06 -12.04 -10.69
N GLN A 457 -23.20 -11.66 -10.11
CA GLN A 457 -23.43 -10.29 -9.64
C GLN A 457 -22.51 -9.93 -8.47
N ALA A 458 -22.30 -10.85 -7.51
CA ALA A 458 -21.44 -10.63 -6.36
C ALA A 458 -19.98 -10.36 -6.77
N VAL A 459 -19.47 -11.07 -7.79
CA VAL A 459 -18.14 -10.82 -8.38
C VAL A 459 -18.01 -9.38 -8.89
N ASN A 460 -19.06 -8.82 -9.48
CA ASN A 460 -19.06 -7.44 -9.97
C ASN A 460 -19.19 -6.41 -8.83
N ILE A 461 -19.97 -6.74 -7.80
CA ILE A 461 -20.23 -5.88 -6.64
C ILE A 461 -19.02 -5.82 -5.71
N CYS A 462 -18.38 -6.94 -5.42
CA CYS A 462 -17.25 -7.04 -4.50
C CYS A 462 -15.99 -6.44 -5.16
N LYS A 463 -15.39 -5.46 -4.51
CA LYS A 463 -14.12 -4.84 -4.90
C LYS A 463 -13.07 -5.19 -3.86
N ILE A 464 -12.13 -6.04 -4.26
CA ILE A 464 -10.94 -6.39 -3.49
C ILE A 464 -9.76 -5.97 -4.36
N GLN A 465 -9.30 -4.73 -4.16
CA GLN A 465 -8.34 -4.06 -5.04
C GLN A 465 -7.00 -3.89 -4.33
N GLY A 466 -5.90 -4.15 -5.06
CA GLY A 466 -4.53 -4.24 -4.54
C GLY A 466 -3.78 -5.35 -5.27
N PRO A 467 -3.31 -6.41 -4.59
CA PRO A 467 -2.73 -7.57 -5.26
C PRO A 467 -3.77 -8.36 -6.08
N PRO A 468 -3.33 -9.15 -7.07
CA PRO A 468 -4.19 -10.07 -7.80
C PRO A 468 -4.88 -11.07 -6.86
N ASN A 469 -6.10 -11.45 -7.22
CA ASN A 469 -6.89 -12.45 -6.51
C ASN A 469 -7.70 -13.29 -7.52
N ASN A 470 -8.39 -14.31 -7.03
CA ASN A 470 -9.13 -15.25 -7.88
C ASN A 470 -10.62 -14.90 -8.07
N LEU A 471 -11.10 -13.72 -7.66
CA LEU A 471 -12.53 -13.39 -7.66
C LEU A 471 -13.17 -13.54 -9.06
N ASP A 472 -12.53 -12.99 -10.09
CA ASP A 472 -13.03 -13.08 -11.48
C ASP A 472 -13.01 -14.52 -12.00
N TYR A 473 -12.02 -15.31 -11.57
CA TYR A 473 -11.95 -16.75 -11.87
C TYR A 473 -13.14 -17.51 -11.27
N LEU A 474 -13.56 -17.20 -10.04
CA LEU A 474 -14.75 -17.82 -9.43
C LEU A 474 -16.01 -17.52 -10.25
N GLY A 475 -16.17 -16.28 -10.72
CA GLY A 475 -17.28 -15.89 -11.58
C GLY A 475 -17.29 -16.63 -12.92
N ALA A 476 -16.13 -16.79 -13.55
CA ALA A 476 -15.96 -17.54 -14.80
C ALA A 476 -16.27 -19.05 -14.61
N VAL A 477 -15.88 -19.63 -13.48
CA VAL A 477 -16.17 -21.02 -13.13
C VAL A 477 -17.66 -21.21 -12.86
N ALA A 478 -18.27 -20.38 -12.02
CA ALA A 478 -19.69 -20.47 -11.66
C ALA A 478 -20.63 -20.33 -12.88
N THR A 479 -20.24 -19.51 -13.85
CA THR A 479 -21.02 -19.25 -15.08
C THR A 479 -20.71 -20.22 -16.22
N SER A 480 -19.70 -21.11 -16.05
CA SER A 480 -19.34 -22.10 -17.05
C SER A 480 -20.46 -23.11 -17.31
N GLN A 481 -20.52 -23.65 -18.54
CA GLN A 481 -21.57 -24.61 -18.91
C GLN A 481 -21.58 -25.85 -17.99
N VAL A 482 -20.42 -26.41 -17.67
CA VAL A 482 -20.28 -27.61 -16.82
C VAL A 482 -20.81 -27.35 -15.40
N HIS A 483 -20.55 -26.16 -14.85
CA HIS A 483 -21.07 -25.80 -13.54
C HIS A 483 -22.59 -25.55 -13.61
N ARG A 484 -23.09 -24.82 -14.62
CA ARG A 484 -24.53 -24.55 -14.79
C ARG A 484 -25.37 -25.81 -14.99
N THR A 485 -24.86 -26.83 -15.67
CA THR A 485 -25.56 -28.12 -15.83
C THR A 485 -25.44 -29.04 -14.61
N GLY A 486 -24.58 -28.72 -13.64
CA GLY A 486 -24.35 -29.57 -12.46
C GLY A 486 -23.47 -30.80 -12.77
N GLU A 487 -22.75 -30.81 -13.88
CA GLU A 487 -21.89 -31.90 -14.36
C GLU A 487 -20.46 -31.84 -13.78
N VAL A 488 -20.27 -31.09 -12.69
CA VAL A 488 -18.97 -30.93 -12.04
C VAL A 488 -18.47 -32.24 -11.45
N THR A 489 -17.17 -32.50 -11.62
CA THR A 489 -16.44 -33.61 -10.99
C THR A 489 -15.20 -33.05 -10.31
N THR A 490 -14.61 -33.82 -9.40
CA THR A 490 -13.37 -33.46 -8.67
C THR A 490 -12.16 -33.13 -9.56
N ARG A 491 -12.23 -33.42 -10.87
CA ARG A 491 -11.19 -33.11 -11.87
C ARG A 491 -11.55 -32.00 -12.84
N PHE A 492 -12.72 -31.39 -12.69
CA PHE A 492 -13.21 -30.36 -13.62
C PHE A 492 -12.23 -29.19 -13.74
N LEU A 493 -11.78 -28.61 -12.62
CA LEU A 493 -10.90 -27.44 -12.66
C LEU A 493 -9.47 -27.76 -13.12
N ASP A 494 -9.01 -29.02 -12.99
CA ASP A 494 -7.71 -29.43 -13.52
C ASP A 494 -7.61 -29.31 -15.05
N ARG A 495 -8.77 -29.25 -15.74
CA ARG A 495 -8.89 -29.12 -17.20
C ARG A 495 -9.52 -27.80 -17.65
N TYR A 496 -9.88 -26.93 -16.71
CA TYR A 496 -10.52 -25.66 -17.02
C TYR A 496 -9.48 -24.58 -17.35
N SER A 497 -9.55 -24.04 -18.56
CA SER A 497 -8.67 -22.95 -19.00
C SER A 497 -9.29 -21.60 -18.70
N TYR A 498 -8.57 -20.75 -17.99
CA TYR A 498 -8.96 -19.39 -17.67
C TYR A 498 -7.97 -18.39 -18.27
N PHE A 499 -8.50 -17.38 -18.97
CA PHE A 499 -7.73 -16.30 -19.58
C PHE A 499 -8.23 -14.97 -19.02
N PRO A 500 -7.47 -14.31 -18.14
CA PRO A 500 -7.89 -13.03 -17.58
C PRO A 500 -7.68 -11.89 -18.58
N SER A 501 -8.49 -10.85 -18.46
CA SER A 501 -8.17 -9.56 -19.06
C SER A 501 -7.19 -8.79 -18.21
N ALA A 502 -5.92 -8.93 -18.58
CA ALA A 502 -4.81 -8.40 -17.82
C ALA A 502 -3.53 -8.30 -18.65
N MET A 503 -2.56 -7.56 -18.10
CA MET A 503 -1.18 -7.56 -18.55
C MET A 503 -0.22 -7.83 -17.40
N LYS A 504 0.95 -8.37 -17.72
CA LYS A 504 2.07 -8.58 -16.80
C LYS A 504 3.26 -7.74 -17.20
N VAL A 505 3.89 -7.09 -16.23
CA VAL A 505 5.17 -6.41 -16.43
C VAL A 505 6.29 -7.43 -16.52
N THR A 506 7.02 -7.45 -17.64
CA THR A 506 8.15 -8.35 -17.89
C THR A 506 9.51 -7.64 -17.83
N ALA A 507 9.54 -6.32 -18.01
CA ALA A 507 10.68 -5.45 -17.70
C ALA A 507 10.18 -4.08 -17.27
N SER A 508 10.82 -3.46 -16.26
CA SER A 508 10.26 -2.29 -15.57
C SER A 508 10.76 -0.93 -16.06
N GLY A 509 11.66 -0.87 -17.03
CA GLY A 509 12.42 0.37 -17.26
C GLY A 509 13.18 0.80 -16.00
N LEU A 510 13.51 2.09 -15.92
CA LEU A 510 14.14 2.69 -14.75
C LEU A 510 13.13 3.07 -13.67
N ASP A 511 11.93 3.53 -14.08
CA ASP A 511 10.79 3.79 -13.19
C ASP A 511 9.49 3.73 -13.99
N MET A 512 8.42 3.23 -13.36
CA MET A 512 7.07 3.16 -13.94
C MET A 512 6.03 3.40 -12.88
N SER A 513 5.10 4.32 -13.11
CA SER A 513 4.03 4.59 -12.14
C SER A 513 2.70 4.86 -12.83
N ILE A 514 1.61 4.43 -12.19
CA ILE A 514 0.26 4.74 -12.65
C ILE A 514 -0.05 6.19 -12.30
N GLN A 515 -0.49 6.96 -13.29
CA GLN A 515 -0.84 8.37 -13.14
C GLN A 515 -2.17 8.66 -13.83
N ASP A 516 -2.97 9.55 -13.25
CA ASP A 516 -4.18 10.12 -13.85
C ASP A 516 -4.14 11.65 -13.83
N LEU A 517 -5.08 12.29 -14.51
CA LEU A 517 -5.25 13.74 -14.47
C LEU A 517 -6.57 14.12 -13.79
N PRO A 518 -6.63 15.23 -13.04
CA PRO A 518 -5.54 16.18 -12.75
C PRO A 518 -4.58 15.72 -11.62
N GLY A 519 -4.64 14.46 -11.19
CA GLY A 519 -4.03 14.01 -9.95
C GLY A 519 -4.90 14.37 -8.72
N ARG A 520 -4.30 14.43 -7.53
CA ARG A 520 -4.95 14.83 -6.27
C ARG A 520 -5.01 16.36 -6.13
N VAL A 521 -6.15 16.89 -5.72
CA VAL A 521 -6.38 18.35 -5.58
C VAL A 521 -6.91 18.73 -4.19
N ILE A 522 -6.34 18.13 -3.13
CA ILE A 522 -6.82 18.30 -1.74
C ILE A 522 -6.13 19.46 -0.98
N GLY A 523 -4.88 19.79 -1.32
CA GLY A 523 -4.06 20.74 -0.55
C GLY A 523 -3.40 20.09 0.68
N LYS A 524 -3.03 20.88 1.70
CA LYS A 524 -2.43 20.43 2.97
C LYS A 524 -1.12 19.62 2.79
N GLY A 525 -0.32 19.89 1.77
CA GLY A 525 0.90 19.14 1.48
C GLY A 525 0.67 17.74 0.95
N ILE A 526 -0.56 17.37 0.60
CA ILE A 526 -0.83 16.10 -0.06
C ILE A 526 -0.37 16.23 -1.52
N PRO A 527 0.59 15.40 -1.98
CA PRO A 527 1.13 15.53 -3.33
C PRO A 527 0.04 15.42 -4.38
N ARG A 528 0.08 16.35 -5.33
CA ARG A 528 -0.80 16.34 -6.48
C ARG A 528 -0.58 15.09 -7.32
N SER A 529 0.67 14.68 -7.51
CA SER A 529 1.01 13.57 -8.41
C SER A 529 0.51 13.87 -9.84
N GLY A 530 0.07 12.85 -10.58
CA GLY A 530 -0.31 12.98 -11.99
C GLY A 530 0.90 12.87 -12.91
N PRO A 531 0.68 12.81 -14.23
CA PRO A 531 1.76 12.79 -15.21
C PRO A 531 2.52 14.12 -15.18
N MET A 532 3.84 14.05 -15.29
CA MET A 532 4.70 15.24 -15.32
C MET A 532 4.60 16.01 -16.64
N ASP A 533 4.22 15.34 -17.73
CA ASP A 533 3.84 15.92 -19.01
C ASP A 533 2.38 15.55 -19.30
N PRO A 534 1.42 16.42 -18.94
CA PRO A 534 0.00 16.16 -19.09
C PRO A 534 -0.46 16.16 -20.55
N ILE A 535 0.30 16.76 -21.48
CA ILE A 535 -0.07 16.87 -22.89
C ILE A 535 0.18 15.53 -23.59
N ALA A 536 1.40 14.99 -23.52
CA ALA A 536 1.70 13.69 -24.13
C ALA A 536 0.80 12.58 -23.56
N PHE A 537 0.60 12.56 -22.24
CA PHE A 537 -0.32 11.66 -21.56
C PHE A 537 -1.75 11.73 -22.11
N SER A 538 -2.32 12.94 -22.20
CA SER A 538 -3.68 13.16 -22.71
C SER A 538 -3.83 12.70 -24.16
N ILE A 539 -2.82 12.95 -25.00
CA ILE A 539 -2.82 12.52 -26.41
C ILE A 539 -2.82 10.98 -26.50
N GLY A 540 -2.03 10.31 -25.66
CA GLY A 540 -2.03 8.84 -25.58
C GLY A 540 -3.42 8.28 -25.27
N ASN A 541 -4.12 8.87 -24.31
CA ASN A 541 -5.50 8.49 -23.97
C ASN A 541 -6.47 8.69 -25.13
N LEU A 542 -6.42 9.85 -25.79
CA LEU A 542 -7.28 10.12 -26.95
C LEU A 542 -7.03 9.12 -28.09
N LEU A 543 -5.79 8.69 -28.32
CA LEU A 543 -5.45 7.72 -29.36
C LEU A 543 -6.11 6.36 -29.13
N VAL A 544 -6.18 5.90 -27.87
CA VAL A 544 -6.82 4.63 -27.50
C VAL A 544 -8.34 4.75 -27.28
N GLY A 545 -8.90 5.95 -27.44
CA GLY A 545 -10.34 6.20 -27.29
C GLY A 545 -10.81 6.46 -25.86
N ASN A 546 -9.89 6.72 -24.94
CA ASN A 546 -10.18 7.09 -23.56
C ASN A 546 -10.53 8.58 -23.44
N ASP A 547 -11.16 8.96 -22.31
CA ASP A 547 -11.11 10.35 -21.86
C ASP A 547 -9.66 10.75 -21.58
N LYS A 548 -9.30 12.00 -21.90
CA LYS A 548 -7.92 12.53 -21.72
C LYS A 548 -7.39 12.36 -20.29
N GLU A 549 -8.27 12.26 -19.30
CA GLU A 549 -7.96 12.18 -17.87
C GLU A 549 -7.80 10.76 -17.34
N THR A 550 -8.17 9.75 -18.13
CA THR A 550 -8.10 8.32 -17.77
C THR A 550 -6.68 7.93 -17.36
N GLU A 551 -6.53 7.06 -16.36
CA GLU A 551 -5.22 6.63 -15.90
C GLU A 551 -4.41 5.89 -16.99
N GLY A 552 -3.08 6.08 -16.93
CA GLY A 552 -2.11 5.39 -17.77
C GLY A 552 -0.80 5.19 -17.00
N ILE A 553 0.25 4.69 -17.67
CA ILE A 553 1.56 4.49 -17.04
C ILE A 553 2.54 5.58 -17.52
N GLU A 554 3.10 6.33 -16.59
CA GLU A 554 4.29 7.16 -16.82
C GLU A 554 5.54 6.28 -16.71
N ILE A 555 6.42 6.31 -17.71
CA ILE A 555 7.56 5.40 -17.87
C ILE A 555 8.85 6.20 -18.09
N ILE A 556 9.92 5.84 -17.39
CA ILE A 556 11.29 6.27 -17.68
C ILE A 556 12.07 5.08 -18.25
N VAL A 557 12.44 5.18 -19.53
CA VAL A 557 13.28 4.19 -20.24
C VAL A 557 14.59 4.88 -20.63
N VAL A 558 15.71 4.24 -20.30
CA VAL A 558 17.06 4.69 -20.66
C VAL A 558 17.77 3.59 -21.47
N PRO A 559 18.80 3.92 -22.27
CA PRO A 559 19.50 2.91 -23.06
C PRO A 559 20.00 1.74 -22.20
N GLY A 560 19.77 0.53 -22.68
CA GLY A 560 20.12 -0.72 -21.97
C GLY A 560 19.12 -1.15 -20.88
N VAL A 561 18.11 -0.35 -20.54
CA VAL A 561 17.10 -0.68 -19.51
C VAL A 561 15.69 -0.61 -20.12
N PRO A 562 15.21 -1.68 -20.79
CA PRO A 562 13.93 -1.67 -21.50
C PRO A 562 12.74 -1.78 -20.54
N ALA A 563 11.56 -1.37 -21.03
CA ALA A 563 10.27 -1.70 -20.43
C ALA A 563 9.51 -2.68 -21.33
N SER A 564 8.86 -3.69 -20.75
CA SER A 564 8.08 -4.66 -21.53
C SER A 564 6.88 -5.22 -20.78
N PHE A 565 5.85 -5.58 -21.53
CA PHE A 565 4.55 -6.02 -21.04
C PHE A 565 4.04 -7.20 -21.85
N GLN A 566 3.57 -8.25 -21.17
CA GLN A 566 2.88 -9.39 -21.77
C GLN A 566 1.37 -9.26 -21.56
N PHE A 567 0.58 -9.35 -22.62
CA PHE A 567 -0.88 -9.24 -22.58
C PHE A 567 -1.54 -10.62 -22.60
N PHE A 568 -2.57 -10.81 -21.76
CA PHE A 568 -3.34 -12.06 -21.66
C PHE A 568 -4.68 -11.98 -22.39
N SER A 569 -5.14 -10.77 -22.70
CA SER A 569 -6.28 -10.47 -23.59
C SER A 569 -5.84 -9.51 -24.70
N PRO A 570 -6.61 -9.38 -25.79
CA PRO A 570 -6.40 -8.32 -26.76
C PRO A 570 -6.50 -6.93 -26.10
N ALA A 571 -5.63 -6.00 -26.51
CA ALA A 571 -5.61 -4.64 -25.98
C ALA A 571 -5.31 -3.62 -27.08
N VAL A 572 -5.83 -2.41 -26.90
CA VAL A 572 -5.49 -1.23 -27.71
C VAL A 572 -4.64 -0.30 -26.85
N VAL A 573 -3.45 0.03 -27.33
CA VAL A 573 -2.45 0.81 -26.60
C VAL A 573 -1.91 1.97 -27.44
N ALA A 574 -1.39 3.00 -26.79
CA ALA A 574 -0.66 4.08 -27.42
C ALA A 574 0.56 4.46 -26.57
N ILE A 575 1.67 4.77 -27.24
CA ILE A 575 2.92 5.20 -26.62
C ILE A 575 3.24 6.62 -27.10
N THR A 576 3.40 7.55 -26.18
CA THR A 576 3.66 8.98 -26.44
C THR A 576 4.76 9.51 -25.52
N GLY A 577 5.18 10.76 -25.68
CA GLY A 577 6.27 11.36 -24.91
C GLY A 577 7.63 11.07 -25.56
N ARG A 578 8.64 10.73 -24.74
CA ARG A 578 10.02 10.48 -25.16
C ARG A 578 10.10 9.52 -26.35
N THR A 579 10.98 9.83 -27.30
CA THR A 579 11.29 8.95 -28.45
C THR A 579 11.80 7.60 -27.98
N LEU A 580 11.14 6.53 -28.42
CA LEU A 580 11.45 5.13 -28.12
C LEU A 580 11.26 4.26 -29.36
N SER A 581 12.02 3.18 -29.43
CA SER A 581 11.74 2.05 -30.29
C SER A 581 10.62 1.21 -29.68
N VAL A 582 9.51 1.05 -30.39
CA VAL A 582 8.34 0.27 -29.95
C VAL A 582 8.24 -0.99 -30.81
N THR A 583 8.12 -2.15 -30.18
CA THR A 583 7.86 -3.41 -30.90
C THR A 583 6.72 -4.20 -30.25
N VAL A 584 5.96 -4.92 -31.08
CA VAL A 584 4.97 -5.91 -30.65
C VAL A 584 5.39 -7.25 -31.23
N ASN A 585 5.71 -8.22 -30.38
CA ASN A 585 6.26 -9.52 -30.78
C ASN A 585 7.48 -9.40 -31.72
N GLY A 586 8.36 -8.43 -31.44
CA GLY A 586 9.54 -8.11 -32.25
C GLY A 586 9.26 -7.37 -33.56
N THR A 587 7.99 -7.14 -33.92
CA THR A 587 7.61 -6.34 -35.09
C THR A 587 7.54 -4.86 -34.71
N LYS A 588 8.18 -3.98 -35.48
CA LYS A 588 8.18 -2.54 -35.21
C LYS A 588 6.76 -1.96 -35.25
N ALA A 589 6.43 -1.15 -34.24
CA ALA A 589 5.24 -0.33 -34.17
C ALA A 589 5.63 1.16 -34.07
N ASN A 590 4.70 2.05 -34.41
CA ASN A 590 4.90 3.49 -34.34
C ASN A 590 4.50 4.02 -32.96
N MET A 591 5.25 5.00 -32.45
CA MET A 591 4.77 5.88 -31.38
C MET A 591 3.70 6.84 -31.91
N TRP A 592 2.96 7.48 -31.01
CA TRP A 592 1.88 8.41 -31.33
C TRP A 592 0.81 7.77 -32.22
N SER A 593 0.60 6.48 -32.00
CA SER A 593 -0.29 5.63 -32.79
C SER A 593 -1.20 4.79 -31.92
N ARG A 594 -2.36 4.44 -32.48
CA ARG A 594 -3.21 3.35 -31.98
C ARG A 594 -2.60 2.02 -32.39
N VAL A 595 -2.08 1.27 -31.42
CA VAL A 595 -1.43 -0.03 -31.59
C VAL A 595 -2.33 -1.12 -31.02
N ILE A 596 -2.54 -2.20 -31.79
CA ILE A 596 -3.33 -3.36 -31.36
C ILE A 596 -2.35 -4.46 -30.92
N VAL A 597 -2.50 -4.92 -29.69
CA VAL A 597 -1.76 -6.07 -29.14
C VAL A 597 -2.75 -7.21 -29.00
N LEU A 598 -2.47 -8.33 -29.67
CA LEU A 598 -3.31 -9.52 -29.54
C LEU A 598 -2.99 -10.27 -28.24
N SER A 599 -3.91 -11.13 -27.78
CA SER A 599 -3.66 -12.01 -26.63
C SER A 599 -2.36 -12.81 -26.80
N GLY A 600 -1.56 -12.90 -25.74
CA GLY A 600 -0.22 -13.48 -25.74
C GLY A 600 0.88 -12.54 -26.27
N GLY A 601 0.52 -11.36 -26.79
CA GLY A 601 1.45 -10.40 -27.36
C GLY A 601 2.35 -9.75 -26.33
N ILE A 602 3.59 -9.46 -26.73
CA ILE A 602 4.59 -8.76 -25.93
C ILE A 602 4.86 -7.40 -26.54
N LEU A 603 4.57 -6.34 -25.78
CA LEU A 603 4.94 -4.96 -26.09
C LEU A 603 6.30 -4.66 -25.45
N GLN A 604 7.25 -4.16 -26.22
CA GLN A 604 8.59 -3.81 -25.73
C GLN A 604 8.97 -2.40 -26.17
N LEU A 605 9.53 -1.65 -25.21
CA LEU A 605 9.93 -0.25 -25.34
C LEU A 605 11.42 -0.13 -25.02
N GLU A 606 12.18 0.46 -25.95
CA GLU A 606 13.62 0.63 -25.80
C GLU A 606 14.05 2.04 -26.18
N ALA A 607 14.90 2.64 -25.36
CA ALA A 607 15.61 3.87 -25.73
C ALA A 607 16.91 3.50 -26.45
N LYS A 608 17.23 4.21 -27.53
CA LYS A 608 18.48 4.01 -28.27
C LYS A 608 19.52 5.06 -27.89
N PRO A 609 20.82 4.71 -27.88
CA PRO A 609 21.89 5.68 -27.59
C PRO A 609 21.87 6.90 -28.53
N GLU A 610 21.55 6.70 -29.81
CA GLU A 610 21.45 7.79 -30.78
C GLU A 610 20.31 8.79 -30.49
N ASP A 611 19.31 8.41 -29.69
CA ASP A 611 18.20 9.26 -29.27
C ASP A 611 18.51 10.02 -27.95
N GLU A 612 19.74 9.90 -27.42
CA GLU A 612 20.16 10.59 -26.19
C GLU A 612 20.46 12.07 -26.36
N GLU A 613 20.56 12.62 -27.57
CA GLU A 613 20.74 14.07 -27.77
C GLU A 613 19.40 14.79 -28.01
N MET A 614 18.38 14.08 -28.53
CA MET A 614 17.04 14.61 -28.79
C MET A 614 15.97 13.57 -28.43
N GLY A 615 15.11 13.85 -27.44
CA GLY A 615 14.08 12.85 -27.09
C GLY A 615 13.40 12.97 -25.73
N GLY A 616 13.66 13.97 -24.90
CA GLY A 616 12.99 14.11 -23.59
C GLY A 616 13.35 13.03 -22.57
N LEU A 617 12.53 12.85 -21.53
CA LEU A 617 12.78 11.91 -20.42
C LEU A 617 11.70 10.84 -20.28
N ARG A 618 10.42 11.25 -20.33
CA ARG A 618 9.28 10.40 -19.95
C ARG A 618 8.46 10.00 -21.15
N ALA A 619 8.10 8.72 -21.21
CA ALA A 619 7.09 8.21 -22.11
C ALA A 619 5.82 7.86 -21.34
N TYR A 620 4.70 7.74 -22.05
CA TYR A 620 3.41 7.37 -21.48
C TYR A 620 2.83 6.20 -22.25
N LEU A 621 2.38 5.17 -21.53
CA LEU A 621 1.61 4.07 -22.06
C LEU A 621 0.15 4.22 -21.64
N SER A 622 -0.70 4.52 -22.61
CA SER A 622 -2.15 4.54 -22.45
C SER A 622 -2.73 3.21 -22.95
N ILE A 623 -3.70 2.67 -22.22
CA ILE A 623 -4.43 1.46 -22.58
C ILE A 623 -5.92 1.80 -22.56
N GLN A 624 -6.65 1.37 -23.59
CA GLN A 624 -8.10 1.55 -23.65
C GLN A 624 -8.78 0.99 -22.39
N GLY A 625 -9.68 1.77 -21.78
CA GLY A 625 -10.37 1.41 -20.54
C GLY A 625 -9.55 1.59 -19.24
N GLY A 626 -8.25 1.86 -19.33
CA GLY A 626 -7.40 2.10 -18.16
C GLY A 626 -7.19 0.86 -17.29
N PHE A 627 -7.17 1.06 -15.97
CA PHE A 627 -6.88 0.03 -14.95
C PHE A 627 -8.04 -0.08 -13.93
N PRO A 628 -9.04 -0.94 -14.19
CA PRO A 628 -10.24 -1.05 -13.36
C PRO A 628 -9.97 -1.50 -11.91
N ASN A 629 -8.92 -2.30 -11.68
CA ASN A 629 -8.58 -2.80 -10.33
C ASN A 629 -7.64 -1.90 -9.53
N VAL A 630 -7.30 -0.71 -10.05
CA VAL A 630 -6.56 0.32 -9.30
C VAL A 630 -7.57 1.30 -8.71
N PRO A 631 -7.70 1.38 -7.37
CA PRO A 631 -8.68 2.25 -6.74
C PRO A 631 -8.21 3.71 -6.73
N LYS A 632 -9.18 4.63 -6.66
CA LYS A 632 -8.88 6.02 -6.30
C LYS A 632 -8.51 6.10 -4.83
N TYR A 633 -7.51 6.90 -4.51
CA TYR A 633 -7.17 7.30 -3.15
C TYR A 633 -7.16 8.83 -3.10
N LEU A 634 -7.99 9.41 -2.22
CA LEU A 634 -8.17 10.86 -2.12
C LEU A 634 -8.51 11.51 -3.48
N GLY A 635 -9.43 10.88 -4.22
CA GLY A 635 -9.97 11.39 -5.49
C GLY A 635 -9.21 11.01 -6.76
N SER A 636 -8.02 10.42 -6.67
CA SER A 636 -7.16 10.11 -7.84
C SER A 636 -6.46 8.75 -7.71
N LYS A 637 -6.22 8.11 -8.86
CA LYS A 637 -5.46 6.85 -9.02
C LYS A 637 -3.96 7.07 -9.13
N SER A 638 -3.48 8.31 -9.14
CA SER A 638 -2.05 8.58 -9.26
C SER A 638 -1.22 8.02 -8.12
N THR A 639 -0.02 7.55 -8.47
CA THR A 639 0.97 7.00 -7.53
C THR A 639 1.84 8.13 -6.98
N SER A 640 2.04 8.19 -5.66
CA SER A 640 3.07 9.01 -5.02
C SER A 640 3.26 8.65 -3.55
N MET A 641 4.51 8.56 -3.08
CA MET A 641 4.86 8.42 -1.66
C MET A 641 4.04 7.37 -0.88
N GLY A 642 3.83 6.18 -1.45
CA GLY A 642 3.03 5.12 -0.80
C GLY A 642 1.52 5.26 -0.98
N LEU A 643 1.05 6.23 -1.77
CA LEU A 643 -0.36 6.54 -1.98
C LEU A 643 -0.81 6.28 -3.42
N GLY A 644 -2.07 5.85 -3.57
CA GLY A 644 -2.71 5.59 -4.88
C GLY A 644 -1.94 4.58 -5.73
N GLY A 645 -2.16 4.60 -7.05
CA GLY A 645 -1.45 3.73 -7.98
C GLY A 645 -1.63 2.24 -7.70
N TYR A 646 -0.69 1.43 -8.20
CA TYR A 646 -0.62 0.01 -7.86
C TYR A 646 0.12 -0.16 -6.53
N GLN A 647 -0.65 -0.39 -5.46
CA GLN A 647 -0.13 -0.60 -4.10
C GLN A 647 0.78 0.54 -3.58
N GLY A 648 0.56 1.79 -4.02
CA GLY A 648 1.31 2.96 -3.54
C GLY A 648 2.73 3.10 -4.09
N ARG A 649 3.16 2.24 -5.02
CA ARG A 649 4.56 2.15 -5.48
C ARG A 649 4.70 2.11 -7.00
N SER A 650 5.94 2.28 -7.46
CA SER A 650 6.30 2.00 -8.85
C SER A 650 6.06 0.53 -9.22
N LEU A 651 5.75 0.29 -10.50
CA LEU A 651 5.55 -1.03 -11.07
C LEU A 651 6.89 -1.76 -11.22
N VAL A 652 6.90 -3.05 -10.89
CA VAL A 652 8.08 -3.92 -10.94
C VAL A 652 7.80 -5.17 -11.78
N ILE A 653 8.87 -5.87 -12.15
CA ILE A 653 8.76 -7.14 -12.88
C ILE A 653 7.89 -8.12 -12.09
N GLY A 654 6.90 -8.71 -12.78
CA GLY A 654 5.96 -9.65 -12.18
C GLY A 654 4.62 -9.04 -11.78
N ASP A 655 4.51 -7.71 -11.69
CA ASP A 655 3.23 -7.06 -11.41
C ASP A 655 2.19 -7.40 -12.49
N PHE A 656 0.97 -7.62 -12.03
CA PHE A 656 -0.16 -8.07 -12.85
C PHE A 656 -1.28 -7.05 -12.72
N LEU A 657 -1.60 -6.38 -13.83
CA LEU A 657 -2.60 -5.32 -13.88
C LEU A 657 -3.81 -5.82 -14.66
N ALA A 658 -4.98 -5.76 -14.04
CA ALA A 658 -6.24 -6.03 -14.73
C ALA A 658 -6.52 -4.92 -15.75
N LEU A 659 -7.07 -5.32 -16.88
CA LEU A 659 -7.50 -4.45 -17.97
C LEU A 659 -9.02 -4.56 -18.13
N GLU A 660 -9.65 -3.53 -18.71
CA GLU A 660 -11.04 -3.66 -19.14
C GLU A 660 -11.13 -4.69 -20.27
N ASP A 661 -12.17 -5.52 -20.25
CA ASP A 661 -12.43 -6.49 -21.31
C ASP A 661 -12.73 -5.75 -22.61
N HIS A 662 -11.75 -5.69 -23.51
CA HIS A 662 -11.94 -5.19 -24.87
C HIS A 662 -11.85 -6.33 -25.88
N ASN A 663 -12.85 -6.41 -26.74
CA ASN A 663 -12.85 -7.34 -27.86
C ASN A 663 -12.81 -6.53 -29.15
N PRO A 664 -11.61 -6.22 -29.69
CA PRO A 664 -11.47 -5.41 -30.88
C PRO A 664 -12.18 -6.12 -32.05
N ALA A 665 -13.35 -5.62 -32.44
CA ALA A 665 -14.13 -6.20 -33.53
C ALA A 665 -13.35 -6.07 -34.85
N PRO A 666 -13.45 -7.05 -35.78
CA PRO A 666 -12.89 -6.92 -37.12
C PRO A 666 -13.45 -5.68 -37.82
N GLY A 667 -12.64 -4.60 -37.89
CA GLY A 667 -12.99 -3.33 -38.54
C GLY A 667 -13.40 -2.16 -37.62
N GLY A 668 -13.50 -2.36 -36.30
CA GLY A 668 -13.86 -1.31 -35.33
C GLY A 668 -12.70 -0.38 -34.95
N ASP A 669 -11.54 -0.96 -34.61
CA ASP A 669 -10.33 -0.22 -34.26
C ASP A 669 -9.35 -0.23 -35.43
N ARG A 670 -9.28 0.88 -36.17
CA ARG A 670 -8.30 1.03 -37.25
C ARG A 670 -6.98 1.58 -36.68
N PRO A 671 -5.82 1.02 -37.08
CA PRO A 671 -4.53 1.65 -36.81
C PRO A 671 -4.54 3.10 -37.29
N PHE A 672 -4.06 4.00 -36.44
CA PHE A 672 -3.97 5.42 -36.72
C PHE A 672 -2.65 5.92 -36.16
N THR A 673 -2.00 6.84 -36.86
CA THR A 673 -0.75 7.47 -36.41
C THR A 673 -0.91 8.97 -36.57
N LEU A 674 -0.56 9.75 -35.55
CA LEU A 674 -0.57 11.19 -35.65
C LEU A 674 0.46 11.68 -36.69
N PRO A 675 0.12 12.70 -37.49
CA PRO A 675 1.08 13.38 -38.35
C PRO A 675 2.29 13.90 -37.55
N THR A 676 3.49 13.76 -38.12
CA THR A 676 4.74 14.12 -37.44
C THR A 676 4.86 15.61 -37.12
N GLU A 677 4.19 16.46 -37.89
CA GLU A 677 4.29 17.93 -37.81
C GLU A 677 3.57 18.50 -36.59
N ILE A 678 2.67 17.73 -35.97
CA ILE A 678 1.89 18.14 -34.79
C ILE A 678 2.33 17.42 -33.52
N ILE A 679 3.36 16.57 -33.59
CA ILE A 679 3.95 15.91 -32.41
C ILE A 679 4.83 16.91 -31.65
N PRO A 680 4.77 16.97 -30.31
CA PRO A 680 5.63 17.86 -29.52
C PRO A 680 7.13 17.55 -29.72
N ASN A 681 7.94 18.61 -29.78
CA ASN A 681 9.40 18.50 -29.86
C ASN A 681 10.05 18.61 -28.46
N TYR A 682 11.09 17.81 -28.22
CA TYR A 682 11.81 17.76 -26.94
C TYR A 682 13.31 18.08 -27.14
N PRO A 683 13.68 19.38 -27.24
CA PRO A 683 15.06 19.79 -27.47
C PRO A 683 15.99 19.48 -26.30
N HIS A 684 17.30 19.64 -26.53
CA HIS A 684 18.30 19.60 -25.47
C HIS A 684 18.31 20.90 -24.63
N ASP A 685 18.21 22.04 -25.31
CA ASP A 685 18.24 23.37 -24.72
C ASP A 685 16.84 23.95 -24.68
N TRP A 686 16.38 24.26 -23.48
CA TRP A 686 15.01 24.69 -23.22
C TRP A 686 14.95 26.16 -22.83
N ILE A 687 13.95 26.84 -23.37
CA ILE A 687 13.44 28.09 -22.83
C ILE A 687 12.13 27.77 -22.12
N ILE A 688 12.03 28.18 -20.86
CA ILE A 688 10.85 27.96 -20.03
C ILE A 688 10.27 29.31 -19.65
N TYR A 689 9.00 29.55 -20.02
CA TYR A 689 8.34 30.80 -19.64
C TYR A 689 7.93 30.79 -18.16
N VAL A 690 8.29 31.86 -17.48
CA VAL A 690 8.06 32.03 -16.04
C VAL A 690 7.46 33.41 -15.76
N LEU A 691 6.82 33.54 -14.61
CA LEU A 691 6.47 34.82 -14.02
C LEU A 691 7.42 35.07 -12.82
N PRO A 692 7.95 36.30 -12.66
CA PRO A 692 8.81 36.65 -11.53
C PRO A 692 8.01 36.63 -10.23
N GLY A 693 8.65 36.24 -9.15
CA GLY A 693 8.08 36.16 -7.81
C GLY A 693 7.85 34.72 -7.31
N PRO A 694 7.53 34.59 -6.01
CA PRO A 694 7.13 35.68 -5.12
C PRO A 694 8.27 36.52 -4.51
N GLN A 695 9.49 36.01 -4.38
CA GLN A 695 10.63 36.70 -3.73
C GLN A 695 11.72 37.16 -4.73
N ASP A 696 11.32 37.55 -5.93
CA ASP A 696 12.20 38.16 -6.93
C ASP A 696 12.17 39.68 -6.84
N ASP A 697 12.84 40.21 -5.83
CA ASP A 697 13.05 41.64 -5.63
C ASP A 697 14.30 41.93 -4.77
N GLU A 698 14.63 43.22 -4.65
CA GLU A 698 15.84 43.71 -3.98
C GLU A 698 15.85 43.50 -2.44
N GLU A 699 14.78 42.96 -1.85
CA GLU A 699 14.77 42.50 -0.45
C GLU A 699 15.61 41.21 -0.28
N PHE A 700 15.69 40.39 -1.32
CA PHE A 700 16.29 39.06 -1.27
C PHE A 700 17.58 38.96 -2.09
N LEU A 701 17.57 39.46 -3.33
CA LEU A 701 18.70 39.38 -4.27
C LEU A 701 19.16 40.78 -4.67
N THR A 702 20.43 40.93 -5.01
CA THR A 702 20.90 42.18 -5.62
C THR A 702 20.27 42.34 -7.01
N LYS A 703 20.15 43.57 -7.49
CA LYS A 703 19.66 43.84 -8.86
C LYS A 703 20.43 43.06 -9.93
N ASP A 704 21.75 43.00 -9.80
CA ASP A 704 22.62 42.21 -10.69
C ASP A 704 22.40 40.70 -10.50
N GLY A 705 22.13 40.25 -9.27
CA GLY A 705 21.77 38.86 -8.97
C GLY A 705 20.50 38.41 -9.67
N ILE A 706 19.46 39.25 -9.68
CA ILE A 706 18.21 39.02 -10.39
C ILE A 706 18.47 38.90 -11.90
N ALA A 707 19.19 39.87 -12.49
CA ALA A 707 19.52 39.83 -13.92
C ALA A 707 20.38 38.60 -14.29
N SER A 708 21.34 38.24 -13.44
CA SER A 708 22.19 37.05 -13.62
C SER A 708 21.35 35.77 -13.58
N PHE A 709 20.37 35.67 -12.70
CA PHE A 709 19.54 34.48 -12.54
C PHE A 709 18.77 34.13 -13.83
N TYR A 710 18.15 35.12 -14.49
CA TYR A 710 17.39 34.91 -15.73
C TYR A 710 18.28 34.77 -16.97
N THR A 711 19.49 35.34 -16.96
CA THR A 711 20.45 35.17 -18.08
C THR A 711 21.27 33.88 -17.97
N THR A 712 21.32 33.26 -16.79
CA THR A 712 22.02 31.99 -16.55
C THR A 712 21.42 30.84 -17.36
N HIS A 713 22.30 30.06 -17.99
CA HIS A 713 21.97 28.74 -18.51
C HIS A 713 22.18 27.71 -17.40
N TRP A 714 21.07 27.21 -16.87
CA TRP A 714 21.04 26.23 -15.80
C TRP A 714 21.14 24.82 -16.38
N GLN A 715 21.93 23.95 -15.76
CA GLN A 715 22.04 22.55 -16.15
C GLN A 715 21.17 21.68 -15.26
N VAL A 716 20.38 20.79 -15.85
CA VAL A 716 19.57 19.83 -15.09
C VAL A 716 20.47 18.79 -14.44
N SER A 717 20.41 18.70 -13.12
CA SER A 717 21.23 17.81 -12.31
C SER A 717 20.72 16.35 -12.37
N PRO A 718 21.60 15.33 -12.30
CA PRO A 718 21.21 13.93 -12.11
C PRO A 718 20.46 13.66 -10.80
N SER A 719 20.50 14.57 -9.83
CA SER A 719 19.79 14.48 -8.56
C SER A 719 18.32 14.97 -8.62
N SER A 720 17.71 14.91 -9.80
CA SER A 720 16.35 15.37 -10.09
C SER A 720 15.35 14.21 -10.10
N ASN A 721 14.12 14.44 -9.64
CA ASN A 721 13.03 13.46 -9.68
C ASN A 721 11.66 14.15 -9.70
N ARG A 722 10.56 13.41 -9.44
CA ARG A 722 9.20 13.95 -9.41
C ARG A 722 8.92 14.95 -8.27
N MET A 723 9.76 14.98 -7.23
CA MET A 723 9.67 15.99 -6.16
C MET A 723 10.24 17.33 -6.61
N GLY A 724 11.28 17.31 -7.44
CA GLY A 724 11.81 18.52 -8.04
C GLY A 724 13.02 18.29 -8.93
N ILE A 725 13.21 19.23 -9.85
CA ILE A 725 14.30 19.23 -10.83
C ILE A 725 15.37 20.19 -10.34
N ARG A 726 16.51 19.63 -9.94
CA ARG A 726 17.63 20.38 -9.37
C ARG A 726 18.48 20.97 -10.48
N LEU A 727 18.94 22.21 -10.26
CA LEU A 727 19.66 22.99 -11.25
C LEU A 727 21.07 23.32 -10.77
N ASP A 728 22.04 23.06 -11.64
CA ASP A 728 23.45 23.34 -11.41
C ASP A 728 23.90 24.51 -12.31
N SER A 729 24.80 25.35 -11.80
CA SER A 729 25.43 26.44 -12.54
C SER A 729 26.82 26.74 -11.98
N SER A 730 27.69 27.30 -12.83
CA SER A 730 28.97 27.86 -12.39
C SER A 730 28.83 29.24 -11.73
N GLN A 731 27.68 29.90 -11.91
CA GLN A 731 27.39 31.20 -11.33
C GLN A 731 26.74 31.05 -9.95
N LYS A 732 27.20 31.87 -8.99
CA LYS A 732 26.61 31.95 -7.66
C LYS A 732 25.47 32.96 -7.61
N ILE A 733 24.48 32.70 -6.78
CA ILE A 733 23.39 33.64 -6.49
C ILE A 733 23.95 34.81 -5.67
N GLN A 734 23.57 36.04 -6.06
CA GLN A 734 24.00 37.25 -5.37
C GLN A 734 22.89 37.75 -4.44
N TRP A 735 23.08 37.52 -3.15
CA TRP A 735 22.14 37.86 -2.09
C TRP A 735 22.20 39.34 -1.70
N ALA A 736 21.05 39.99 -1.49
CA ALA A 736 20.97 41.36 -0.95
C ALA A 736 21.03 41.40 0.59
N ARG A 737 20.85 40.25 1.24
CA ARG A 737 20.81 40.10 2.71
C ARG A 737 21.85 39.11 3.21
N ALA A 738 22.29 39.29 4.44
CA ALA A 738 23.32 38.45 5.06
C ALA A 738 22.77 37.16 5.71
N SER A 739 21.47 37.12 6.06
CA SER A 739 20.79 35.94 6.62
C SER A 739 19.27 36.04 6.39
N GLY A 740 18.54 34.99 6.75
CA GLY A 740 17.07 34.95 6.74
C GLY A 740 16.41 35.39 8.06
N GLY A 741 17.17 35.91 9.02
CA GLY A 741 16.65 36.30 10.33
C GLY A 741 16.04 35.10 11.09
N GLU A 742 14.82 35.25 11.60
CA GLU A 742 14.09 34.18 12.30
C GLU A 742 13.81 32.94 11.41
N GLY A 743 13.85 33.10 10.09
CA GLY A 743 13.70 31.98 9.14
C GLY A 743 14.92 31.05 9.07
N GLY A 744 16.11 31.53 9.46
CA GLY A 744 17.35 30.75 9.46
C GLY A 744 18.60 31.54 9.06
N ALA A 745 19.75 30.90 9.23
CA ALA A 745 21.06 31.54 9.05
C ALA A 745 21.42 31.84 7.59
N HIS A 746 20.85 31.12 6.61
CA HIS A 746 21.17 31.33 5.19
C HIS A 746 20.31 32.47 4.60
N PRO A 747 20.86 33.32 3.71
CA PRO A 747 20.11 34.36 3.00
C PRO A 747 18.91 33.89 2.16
N SER A 748 18.75 32.59 1.91
CA SER A 748 17.56 32.05 1.22
C SER A 748 16.45 31.64 2.18
N ASN A 749 16.70 31.63 3.49
CA ASN A 749 15.72 31.20 4.47
C ASN A 749 14.65 32.27 4.71
N ILE A 750 13.42 31.82 4.91
CA ILE A 750 12.27 32.63 5.31
C ILE A 750 11.46 31.87 6.36
N LEU A 751 10.58 32.58 7.06
CA LEU A 751 9.50 31.90 7.78
C LEU A 751 8.64 31.15 6.78
N ASP A 752 8.31 29.90 7.11
CA ASP A 752 7.72 28.96 6.17
C ASP A 752 6.43 29.55 5.52
N ASN A 753 6.39 29.52 4.18
CA ASN A 753 5.26 29.93 3.35
C ASN A 753 4.91 28.83 2.35
N ALA A 754 3.76 28.96 1.70
CA ALA A 754 3.30 28.02 0.70
C ALA A 754 3.99 28.27 -0.66
N TYR A 755 4.14 27.21 -1.43
CA TYR A 755 4.75 27.20 -2.76
C TYR A 755 3.71 26.91 -3.85
N SER A 756 3.93 27.44 -5.05
CA SER A 756 3.14 27.09 -6.23
C SER A 756 3.78 25.93 -6.99
N LEU A 757 2.96 25.15 -7.70
CA LEU A 757 3.46 24.19 -8.67
C LEU A 757 4.32 24.91 -9.72
N GLY A 758 5.52 24.38 -10.00
CA GLY A 758 6.46 25.00 -10.93
C GLY A 758 7.27 26.16 -10.35
N SER A 759 7.17 26.44 -9.03
CA SER A 759 8.05 27.45 -8.41
C SER A 759 9.51 27.00 -8.42
N VAL A 760 10.42 27.94 -8.72
CA VAL A 760 11.87 27.75 -8.59
C VAL A 760 12.28 28.11 -7.17
N ASN A 761 12.32 27.10 -6.32
CA ASN A 761 12.69 27.20 -4.93
C ASN A 761 14.22 27.19 -4.75
N VAL A 762 14.76 28.08 -3.93
CA VAL A 762 16.23 28.21 -3.76
C VAL A 762 16.66 27.66 -2.40
N ASN A 763 17.11 26.40 -2.40
CA ASN A 763 17.56 25.69 -1.21
C ASN A 763 19.03 25.99 -0.93
N GLY A 764 19.31 26.89 0.03
CA GLY A 764 20.66 27.42 0.17
C GLY A 764 21.02 28.25 -1.07
N ASP A 765 22.02 27.81 -1.83
CA ASP A 765 22.42 28.37 -3.13
C ASP A 765 22.00 27.51 -4.33
N THR A 766 21.20 26.46 -4.12
CA THR A 766 20.83 25.51 -5.18
C THR A 766 19.35 25.68 -5.57
N PRO A 767 19.06 26.16 -6.80
CA PRO A 767 17.69 26.21 -7.31
C PRO A 767 17.13 24.81 -7.60
N VAL A 768 15.85 24.64 -7.30
CA VAL A 768 15.07 23.43 -7.55
C VAL A 768 13.69 23.85 -8.07
N LEU A 769 13.35 23.37 -9.28
CA LEU A 769 12.00 23.48 -9.83
C LEU A 769 11.09 22.48 -9.11
N LEU A 770 10.09 22.97 -8.37
CA LEU A 770 9.14 22.12 -7.67
C LEU A 770 8.08 21.57 -8.64
N THR A 771 7.94 20.25 -8.69
CA THR A 771 7.09 19.55 -9.66
C THR A 771 5.91 18.85 -8.97
N ASN A 772 5.30 17.86 -9.61
CA ASN A 772 4.04 17.25 -9.18
C ASN A 772 4.07 16.58 -7.78
N GLU A 773 5.26 16.25 -7.26
CA GLU A 773 5.46 15.72 -5.91
C GLU A 773 6.32 16.63 -5.02
N GLY A 774 6.48 17.88 -5.45
CA GLY A 774 7.14 18.90 -4.64
C GLY A 774 6.32 19.21 -3.38
N PRO A 775 6.97 19.66 -2.31
CA PRO A 775 6.26 20.14 -1.14
C PRO A 775 5.46 21.40 -1.50
N ASP A 776 4.31 21.58 -0.84
CA ASP A 776 3.49 22.78 -1.03
C ASP A 776 3.81 23.91 -0.05
N MET A 777 4.73 23.69 0.89
CA MET A 777 5.12 24.64 1.91
C MET A 777 6.59 24.44 2.29
N GLY A 778 7.28 25.51 2.68
CA GLY A 778 8.59 25.43 3.32
C GLY A 778 9.20 26.80 3.57
N GLY A 779 10.37 26.83 4.18
CA GLY A 779 11.04 28.08 4.58
C GLY A 779 12.24 28.46 3.72
N TYR A 780 12.08 28.38 2.39
CA TYR A 780 13.05 28.87 1.41
C TYR A 780 12.35 29.75 0.39
N ILE A 781 13.05 30.77 -0.13
CA ILE A 781 12.47 31.66 -1.14
C ILE A 781 12.19 30.96 -2.47
N CYS A 782 11.24 31.50 -3.23
CA CYS A 782 10.97 31.16 -4.62
C CYS A 782 11.12 32.40 -5.51
N LEU A 783 11.96 32.31 -6.55
CA LEU A 783 12.30 33.46 -7.40
C LEU A 783 11.34 33.62 -8.58
N CYS A 784 10.93 32.54 -9.20
CA CYS A 784 9.96 32.61 -10.29
C CYS A 784 9.10 31.36 -10.26
N THR A 785 8.02 31.38 -11.03
CA THR A 785 7.12 30.23 -11.17
C THR A 785 6.82 30.00 -12.64
N VAL A 786 6.97 28.75 -13.08
CA VAL A 786 6.68 28.32 -14.46
C VAL A 786 5.20 28.58 -14.78
N ALA A 787 4.95 29.16 -15.95
CA ALA A 787 3.58 29.40 -16.41
C ALA A 787 2.82 28.07 -16.55
N VAL A 788 1.52 28.04 -16.25
CA VAL A 788 0.71 26.81 -16.31
C VAL A 788 0.79 26.16 -17.70
N GLY A 789 0.80 26.96 -18.78
CA GLY A 789 0.97 26.50 -20.16
C GLY A 789 2.32 25.83 -20.48
N GLU A 790 3.31 25.94 -19.60
CA GLU A 790 4.68 25.43 -19.82
C GLU A 790 5.02 24.23 -18.93
N LEU A 791 4.15 23.87 -17.98
CA LEU A 791 4.40 22.80 -17.01
C LEU A 791 4.70 21.45 -17.69
N TRP A 792 4.19 21.21 -18.90
CA TRP A 792 4.46 19.99 -19.68
C TRP A 792 5.94 19.79 -20.00
N LYS A 793 6.71 20.88 -20.16
CA LYS A 793 8.15 20.82 -20.44
C LYS A 793 8.91 20.16 -19.29
N LEU A 794 8.47 20.36 -18.05
CA LEU A 794 9.13 19.82 -16.86
C LEU A 794 9.16 18.29 -16.84
N GLY A 795 8.15 17.63 -17.43
CA GLY A 795 8.13 16.17 -17.55
C GLY A 795 9.19 15.61 -18.50
N GLN A 796 9.71 16.42 -19.41
CA GLN A 796 10.65 16.02 -20.44
C GLN A 796 12.09 16.49 -20.21
N LEU A 797 12.31 17.35 -19.21
CA LEU A 797 13.66 17.69 -18.75
C LEU A 797 14.38 16.44 -18.23
N ARG A 798 15.59 16.20 -18.74
CA ARG A 798 16.48 15.12 -18.30
C ARG A 798 17.82 15.67 -17.82
N PRO A 799 18.58 14.89 -17.03
CA PRO A 799 19.95 15.26 -16.65
C PRO A 799 20.79 15.65 -17.87
N GLY A 800 21.51 16.77 -17.74
CA GLY A 800 22.34 17.34 -18.81
C GLY A 800 21.63 18.36 -19.71
N ASN A 801 20.29 18.46 -19.70
CA ASN A 801 19.62 19.53 -20.43
C ASN A 801 20.04 20.92 -19.92
N SER A 802 20.20 21.87 -20.84
CA SER A 802 20.30 23.29 -20.48
C SER A 802 18.90 23.89 -20.42
N ILE A 803 18.61 24.71 -19.42
CA ILE A 803 17.40 25.51 -19.35
C ILE A 803 17.75 26.99 -19.14
N GLN A 804 16.95 27.87 -19.73
CA GLN A 804 16.97 29.31 -19.45
C GLN A 804 15.55 29.76 -19.12
N PHE A 805 15.41 30.51 -18.04
CA PHE A 805 14.13 31.08 -17.64
C PHE A 805 13.87 32.39 -18.39
N ARG A 806 12.67 32.52 -18.97
CA ARG A 806 12.25 33.73 -19.67
C ARG A 806 10.99 34.30 -19.05
N ARG A 807 11.05 35.54 -18.59
CA ARG A 807 9.94 36.25 -17.97
C ARG A 807 8.92 36.64 -19.04
N VAL A 808 7.66 36.30 -18.82
CA VAL A 808 6.54 36.67 -19.69
C VAL A 808 5.43 37.34 -18.88
N PRO A 809 4.70 38.33 -19.42
CA PRO A 809 3.58 38.95 -18.71
C PRO A 809 2.47 37.94 -18.36
N TYR A 810 1.67 38.22 -17.33
CA TYR A 810 0.51 37.39 -16.95
C TYR A 810 -0.42 37.10 -18.12
N THR A 811 -0.75 38.11 -18.92
CA THR A 811 -1.62 37.94 -20.10
C THR A 811 -1.03 36.96 -21.11
N THR A 812 0.28 37.01 -21.31
CA THR A 812 1.00 36.11 -22.21
C THR A 812 1.03 34.68 -21.68
N ALA A 813 1.22 34.48 -20.37
CA ALA A 813 1.14 33.16 -19.74
C ALA A 813 -0.26 32.51 -19.93
N VAL A 814 -1.32 33.29 -19.74
CA VAL A 814 -2.71 32.85 -19.98
C VAL A 814 -2.96 32.52 -21.45
N GLU A 815 -2.42 33.31 -22.39
CA GLU A 815 -2.53 33.00 -23.82
C GLU A 815 -1.76 31.73 -24.21
N ALA A 816 -0.60 31.46 -23.61
CA ALA A 816 0.13 30.20 -23.80
C ALA A 816 -0.70 28.99 -23.30
N GLU A 817 -1.38 29.11 -22.16
CA GLU A 817 -2.29 28.05 -21.71
C GLU A 817 -3.49 27.84 -22.66
N LYS A 818 -4.10 28.93 -23.14
CA LYS A 818 -5.17 28.85 -24.15
C LYS A 818 -4.69 28.22 -25.45
N HIS A 819 -3.46 28.51 -25.86
CA HIS A 819 -2.81 27.92 -27.03
C HIS A 819 -2.70 26.39 -26.90
N ASN A 820 -2.28 25.88 -25.74
CA ASN A 820 -2.29 24.44 -25.47
C ASN A 820 -3.69 23.83 -25.59
N GLY A 821 -4.72 24.54 -25.11
CA GLY A 821 -6.12 24.13 -25.26
C GLY A 821 -6.55 24.00 -26.71
N LYS A 822 -6.18 24.98 -27.56
CA LYS A 822 -6.43 24.94 -29.02
C LYS A 822 -5.67 23.79 -29.68
N TYR A 823 -4.40 23.61 -29.33
CA TYR A 823 -3.58 22.50 -29.80
C TYR A 823 -4.22 21.14 -29.46
N MET A 824 -4.67 20.94 -28.22
CA MET A 824 -5.35 19.70 -27.81
C MET A 824 -6.68 19.47 -28.55
N ALA A 825 -7.48 20.53 -28.75
CA ALA A 825 -8.71 20.44 -29.54
C ALA A 825 -8.45 20.07 -31.01
N ASN A 826 -7.35 20.57 -31.57
CA ASN A 826 -6.88 20.20 -32.91
C ASN A 826 -6.45 18.74 -32.97
N ILE A 827 -5.66 18.26 -32.00
CA ILE A 827 -5.28 16.84 -31.92
C ILE A 827 -6.52 15.93 -31.87
N GLN A 828 -7.51 16.27 -31.05
CA GLN A 828 -8.76 15.50 -30.98
C GLN A 828 -9.51 15.49 -32.32
N THR A 829 -9.50 16.60 -33.06
CA THR A 829 -10.09 16.71 -34.41
C THR A 829 -9.39 15.78 -35.40
N VAL A 830 -8.06 15.78 -35.40
CA VAL A 830 -7.22 14.92 -36.26
C VAL A 830 -7.42 13.44 -35.94
N ILE A 831 -7.42 13.05 -34.65
CA ILE A 831 -7.69 11.66 -34.21
C ILE A 831 -9.08 11.19 -34.64
N SER A 832 -10.06 12.10 -34.71
CA SER A 832 -11.42 11.80 -35.18
C SER A 832 -11.51 11.61 -36.71
N GLY A 833 -10.40 11.70 -37.45
CA GLY A 833 -10.36 11.55 -38.91
C GLY A 833 -10.80 12.79 -39.69
N ARG A 834 -10.89 13.95 -39.04
CA ARG A 834 -11.18 15.24 -39.69
C ARG A 834 -9.88 15.98 -40.01
N GLU A 835 -9.91 16.83 -41.03
CA GLU A 835 -8.77 17.71 -41.36
C GLU A 835 -8.55 18.71 -40.20
N GLY A 836 -7.31 18.78 -39.72
CA GLY A 836 -6.90 19.66 -38.63
C GLY A 836 -5.93 20.74 -39.11
N GLU A 837 -5.67 21.73 -38.26
CA GLU A 837 -4.67 22.76 -38.50
C GLU A 837 -3.25 22.26 -38.16
N HIS A 838 -2.23 22.85 -38.78
CA HIS A 838 -0.83 22.60 -38.42
C HIS A 838 -0.40 23.54 -37.28
N THR A 839 -0.94 23.32 -36.09
CA THR A 839 -0.60 24.09 -34.88
C THR A 839 0.52 23.39 -34.10
N LEU A 840 1.64 24.06 -33.87
CA LEU A 840 2.70 23.59 -32.97
C LEU A 840 2.33 23.85 -31.51
N LEU A 841 2.78 23.00 -30.59
CA LEU A 841 2.54 23.19 -29.15
C LEU A 841 3.30 24.40 -28.57
N ASP A 842 4.52 24.67 -29.03
CA ASP A 842 5.30 25.82 -28.54
C ASP A 842 4.69 27.14 -29.05
N TYR A 843 4.46 28.06 -28.10
CA TYR A 843 3.90 29.38 -28.38
C TYR A 843 4.93 30.38 -28.95
N GLY A 844 6.24 30.15 -28.75
CA GLY A 844 7.31 30.83 -29.51
C GLY A 844 7.62 32.30 -29.17
N ILE A 845 7.67 32.68 -27.88
CA ILE A 845 8.01 34.04 -27.43
C ILE A 845 9.53 34.24 -27.33
N GLN A 846 10.05 35.27 -28.01
CA GLN A 846 11.49 35.58 -27.98
C GLN A 846 11.88 36.64 -26.94
N GLN A 847 10.96 37.54 -26.57
CA GLN A 847 11.25 38.66 -25.68
C GLN A 847 11.18 38.24 -24.20
N ASP A 848 12.16 38.71 -23.42
CA ASP A 848 12.15 38.66 -21.95
C ASP A 848 11.60 39.98 -21.39
N PHE A 849 10.63 39.91 -20.48
CA PHE A 849 9.92 41.07 -19.95
C PHE A 849 10.30 41.32 -18.49
N GLU A 850 10.96 42.43 -18.21
CA GLU A 850 11.29 42.82 -16.82
C GLU A 850 10.12 43.58 -16.19
N TYR A 851 9.56 43.05 -15.10
CA TYR A 851 8.48 43.68 -14.34
C TYR A 851 8.51 43.23 -12.87
N PRO A 852 7.97 44.02 -11.93
CA PRO A 852 8.07 43.70 -10.51
C PRO A 852 7.23 42.49 -10.12
N SER A 853 7.75 41.69 -9.19
CA SER A 853 7.04 40.56 -8.57
C SER A 853 5.96 41.00 -7.55
N ARG A 854 6.02 42.24 -7.06
CA ARG A 854 5.02 42.83 -6.16
C ARG A 854 3.85 43.40 -6.98
N LEU A 855 2.68 42.79 -6.82
CA LEU A 855 1.43 43.16 -7.49
C LEU A 855 0.71 44.31 -6.78
N TYR A 856 0.85 44.35 -5.45
CA TYR A 856 0.30 45.40 -4.60
C TYR A 856 1.15 45.51 -3.33
N GLU A 857 1.38 46.72 -2.84
CA GLU A 857 2.08 46.97 -1.58
C GLU A 857 1.39 48.11 -0.82
N LYS A 858 0.98 47.81 0.42
CA LYS A 858 0.55 48.81 1.41
C LYS A 858 1.62 48.86 2.50
N ARG A 859 2.38 49.96 2.52
CA ARG A 859 3.36 50.22 3.58
C ARG A 859 2.63 50.70 4.83
N GLY A 860 2.92 50.08 5.97
CA GLY A 860 2.39 50.53 7.26
C GLY A 860 2.97 51.90 7.60
N SER A 861 2.13 52.94 7.64
CA SER A 861 2.56 54.32 7.92
C SER A 861 2.20 54.81 9.34
N GLU A 862 1.56 53.98 10.17
CA GLU A 862 1.10 54.33 11.52
C GLU A 862 1.22 53.14 12.47
N VAL A 863 1.43 53.42 13.76
CA VAL A 863 1.37 52.42 14.85
C VAL A 863 0.00 51.71 14.76
N GLY A 864 0.01 50.42 14.43
CA GLY A 864 -1.19 49.58 14.30
C GLY A 864 -1.58 49.14 12.87
N LYS A 865 -0.91 49.62 11.80
CA LYS A 865 -1.13 49.11 10.43
C LYS A 865 0.01 48.20 9.98
N HIS A 866 -0.24 46.89 9.91
CA HIS A 866 0.72 45.91 9.36
C HIS A 866 0.94 46.15 7.86
N SER A 867 2.14 45.87 7.35
CA SER A 867 2.38 45.81 5.91
C SER A 867 1.55 44.69 5.28
N PHE A 868 1.05 44.94 4.08
CA PHE A 868 0.33 43.95 3.27
C PHE A 868 0.87 43.99 1.85
N ILE A 869 1.39 42.86 1.38
CA ILE A 869 2.01 42.74 0.05
C ILE A 869 1.36 41.58 -0.68
N LEU A 870 0.86 41.82 -1.88
CA LEU A 870 0.46 40.77 -2.80
C LEU A 870 1.61 40.54 -3.78
N ARG A 871 2.11 39.31 -3.85
CA ARG A 871 3.23 38.90 -4.69
C ARG A 871 2.75 37.89 -5.73
N GLN A 872 3.25 38.05 -6.95
CA GLN A 872 3.05 37.10 -8.04
C GLN A 872 3.63 35.74 -7.67
N SER A 873 2.87 34.65 -7.87
CA SER A 873 3.35 33.27 -7.64
C SER A 873 2.91 32.35 -8.77
N GLY A 874 3.28 32.72 -10.00
CA GLY A 874 2.79 32.10 -11.23
C GLY A 874 1.43 32.63 -11.65
N ASP A 875 0.91 32.20 -12.80
CA ASP A 875 -0.35 32.67 -13.40
C ASP A 875 -1.61 32.02 -12.82
N SER A 876 -1.48 31.18 -11.79
CA SER A 876 -2.58 30.52 -11.07
C SER A 876 -2.49 30.62 -9.55
N ALA A 877 -1.61 31.48 -9.03
CA ALA A 877 -1.57 31.77 -7.60
C ALA A 877 -1.00 33.16 -7.26
N ILE A 878 -1.43 33.68 -6.09
CA ILE A 878 -0.94 34.93 -5.49
C ILE A 878 -0.55 34.64 -4.04
N LEU A 879 0.64 35.10 -3.62
CA LEU A 879 1.06 35.05 -2.22
C LEU A 879 0.70 36.38 -1.55
N ALA A 880 -0.04 36.31 -0.44
CA ALA A 880 -0.34 37.46 0.39
C ALA A 880 0.52 37.43 1.67
N ASP A 881 1.39 38.43 1.81
CA ASP A 881 2.33 38.59 2.93
C ASP A 881 1.81 39.64 3.93
N PHE A 882 1.92 39.33 5.23
CA PHE A 882 1.45 40.19 6.32
C PHE A 882 2.58 40.54 7.30
N GLY A 883 2.76 41.82 7.61
CA GLY A 883 3.71 42.29 8.61
C GLY A 883 5.20 42.08 8.23
N PRO A 884 6.13 42.31 9.16
CA PRO A 884 7.56 42.03 8.98
C PRO A 884 7.86 40.52 8.93
N MET A 885 9.10 40.14 8.61
CA MET A 885 9.59 38.75 8.60
C MET A 885 9.87 38.24 10.03
N GLU A 886 8.85 38.29 10.89
CA GLU A 886 8.90 37.92 12.30
C GLU A 886 7.70 37.04 12.66
N LEU A 887 7.87 36.15 13.63
CA LEU A 887 6.80 35.34 14.18
C LEU A 887 5.89 36.19 15.09
N ASP A 888 4.66 36.44 14.65
CA ASP A 888 3.66 37.20 15.40
C ASP A 888 2.27 36.55 15.35
N PHE A 889 1.69 36.31 16.52
CA PHE A 889 0.35 35.74 16.69
C PHE A 889 -0.75 36.69 16.23
N PHE A 890 -0.56 38.01 16.33
CA PHE A 890 -1.52 39.00 15.81
C PHE A 890 -1.55 39.01 14.29
N VAL A 891 -0.38 38.87 13.64
CA VAL A 891 -0.29 38.64 12.20
C VAL A 891 -1.00 37.35 11.82
N ARG A 892 -0.77 36.25 12.54
CA ARG A 892 -1.45 34.97 12.26
C ARG A 892 -2.96 35.04 12.46
N ALA A 893 -3.44 35.75 13.48
CA ALA A 893 -4.86 36.02 13.69
C ALA A 893 -5.46 36.86 12.56
N ARG A 894 -4.74 37.87 12.06
CA ARG A 894 -5.15 38.67 10.90
C ARG A 894 -5.27 37.84 9.63
N ILE A 895 -4.32 36.93 9.39
CA ILE A 895 -4.39 35.97 8.29
C ILE A 895 -5.62 35.09 8.41
N GLN A 896 -5.96 34.65 9.63
CA GLN A 896 -7.17 33.84 9.85
C GLN A 896 -8.44 34.64 9.53
N ALA A 897 -8.55 35.87 10.02
CA ALA A 897 -9.67 36.75 9.68
C ALA A 897 -9.77 37.00 8.17
N PHE A 898 -8.64 37.11 7.47
CA PHE A 898 -8.58 37.26 6.03
C PHE A 898 -9.07 36.01 5.28
N VAL A 899 -8.60 34.83 5.68
CA VAL A 899 -9.03 33.54 5.11
C VAL A 899 -10.53 33.33 5.33
N GLU A 900 -11.02 33.56 6.55
CA GLU A 900 -12.45 33.44 6.88
C GLU A 900 -13.32 34.41 6.08
N ALA A 901 -12.85 35.65 5.86
CA ALA A 901 -13.57 36.62 5.03
C ALA A 901 -13.66 36.16 3.57
N ILE A 902 -12.60 35.55 3.02
CA ILE A 902 -12.62 34.97 1.67
C ILE A 902 -13.59 33.78 1.61
N ASP A 903 -13.49 32.86 2.57
CA ASP A 903 -14.31 31.65 2.61
C ASP A 903 -15.81 31.93 2.82
N GLN A 904 -16.16 33.03 3.50
CA GLN A 904 -17.55 33.47 3.66
C GLN A 904 -18.18 33.92 2.34
N VAL A 905 -17.42 34.63 1.50
CA VAL A 905 -17.92 35.13 0.21
C VAL A 905 -17.98 34.02 -0.84
N LYS A 906 -17.10 33.01 -0.74
CA LYS A 906 -16.99 31.89 -1.71
C LYS A 906 -16.85 32.37 -3.15
N LEU A 907 -15.90 33.28 -3.37
CA LEU A 907 -15.65 33.85 -4.69
C LEU A 907 -15.33 32.74 -5.70
N ILE A 908 -16.12 32.68 -6.79
CA ILE A 908 -15.93 31.70 -7.86
C ILE A 908 -14.55 31.91 -8.48
N GLY A 909 -13.76 30.84 -8.58
CA GLY A 909 -12.43 30.86 -9.17
C GLY A 909 -11.30 30.64 -8.16
N ILE A 910 -11.49 30.89 -6.86
CA ILE A 910 -10.51 30.49 -5.83
C ILE A 910 -10.61 28.97 -5.63
N LYS A 911 -9.48 28.25 -5.71
CA LYS A 911 -9.40 26.78 -5.59
C LYS A 911 -8.99 26.34 -4.19
N ILE A 912 -7.88 26.88 -3.69
CA ILE A 912 -7.25 26.45 -2.43
C ILE A 912 -6.65 27.68 -1.74
N LEU A 913 -6.85 27.78 -0.43
CA LEU A 913 -6.17 28.73 0.46
C LEU A 913 -5.18 27.96 1.35
N CYS A 914 -3.91 28.34 1.32
CA CYS A 914 -2.87 27.71 2.14
C CYS A 914 -2.30 28.73 3.16
N PRO A 915 -2.95 28.91 4.32
CA PRO A 915 -2.42 29.76 5.38
C PRO A 915 -1.15 29.15 5.99
N CYS A 916 -0.15 29.99 6.19
CA CYS A 916 1.17 29.64 6.70
C CYS A 916 1.51 30.49 7.93
N ILE A 917 2.81 30.70 8.22
CA ILE A 917 3.24 31.43 9.42
C ILE A 917 2.82 32.90 9.38
N ARG A 918 3.17 33.61 8.31
CA ARG A 918 2.90 35.05 8.11
C ARG A 918 2.37 35.41 6.73
N SER A 919 1.88 34.40 6.01
CA SER A 919 1.36 34.54 4.66
C SER A 919 0.22 33.58 4.40
N VAL A 920 -0.51 33.81 3.32
CA VAL A 920 -1.44 32.84 2.73
C VAL A 920 -1.21 32.78 1.22
N MET A 921 -1.10 31.58 0.67
CA MET A 921 -1.14 31.37 -0.78
C MET A 921 -2.59 31.20 -1.22
N ILE A 922 -2.98 31.94 -2.26
CA ILE A 922 -4.30 31.86 -2.88
C ILE A 922 -4.12 31.23 -4.27
N HIS A 923 -4.49 29.96 -4.41
CA HIS A 923 -4.55 29.30 -5.72
C HIS A 923 -5.89 29.59 -6.38
N TYR A 924 -5.88 29.95 -7.67
CA TYR A 924 -7.08 30.31 -8.41
C TYR A 924 -7.10 29.76 -9.84
N ASP A 925 -8.29 29.71 -10.44
CA ASP A 925 -8.51 29.40 -11.84
C ASP A 925 -8.45 30.67 -12.69
N ASN A 926 -7.34 30.85 -13.42
CA ASN A 926 -7.12 31.99 -14.30
C ASN A 926 -8.08 32.05 -15.51
N LYS A 927 -8.85 30.98 -15.77
CA LYS A 927 -9.92 30.96 -16.79
C LYS A 927 -11.25 31.48 -16.25
N THR A 928 -11.40 31.52 -14.93
CA THR A 928 -12.66 31.88 -14.28
C THR A 928 -12.61 33.25 -13.63
N ILE A 929 -11.47 33.64 -13.06
CA ILE A 929 -11.23 34.97 -12.50
C ILE A 929 -9.89 35.52 -12.99
N SER A 930 -9.85 36.77 -13.42
CA SER A 930 -8.60 37.40 -13.85
C SER A 930 -7.76 37.85 -12.64
N GLN A 931 -6.44 37.88 -12.80
CA GLN A 931 -5.54 38.37 -11.76
C GLN A 931 -5.89 39.79 -11.27
N PRO A 932 -6.16 40.80 -12.14
CA PRO A 932 -6.52 42.13 -11.66
C PRO A 932 -7.80 42.16 -10.82
N GLU A 933 -8.84 41.40 -11.20
CA GLU A 933 -10.08 41.28 -10.44
C GLU A 933 -9.83 40.63 -9.07
N LEU A 934 -9.03 39.55 -9.04
CA LEU A 934 -8.66 38.90 -7.79
C LEU A 934 -7.84 39.83 -6.87
N ILE A 935 -6.86 40.57 -7.41
CA ILE A 935 -6.10 41.56 -6.63
C ILE A 935 -7.03 42.58 -5.99
N GLN A 936 -7.96 43.17 -6.76
CA GLN A 936 -8.91 44.15 -6.25
C GLN A 936 -9.74 43.57 -5.10
N TYR A 937 -10.23 42.34 -5.27
CA TYR A 937 -10.97 41.63 -4.24
C TYR A 937 -10.14 41.37 -2.98
N LEU A 938 -8.91 40.88 -3.11
CA LEU A 938 -8.02 40.62 -1.98
C LEU A 938 -7.66 41.90 -1.23
N VAL A 939 -7.40 43.00 -1.94
CA VAL A 939 -7.15 44.31 -1.32
C VAL A 939 -8.37 44.81 -0.57
N ALA A 940 -9.57 44.72 -1.16
CA ALA A 940 -10.81 45.11 -0.49
C ALA A 940 -11.07 44.24 0.76
N THR A 941 -10.76 42.94 0.68
CA THR A 941 -10.90 42.00 1.80
C THR A 941 -9.94 42.33 2.94
N GLU A 942 -8.69 42.71 2.67
CA GLU A 942 -7.77 43.14 3.73
C GLU A 942 -8.26 44.40 4.45
N GLN A 943 -8.84 45.34 3.70
CA GLN A 943 -9.28 46.63 4.22
C GLN A 943 -10.46 46.54 5.19
N ILE A 944 -11.30 45.50 5.10
CA ILE A 944 -12.44 45.31 6.01
C ILE A 944 -12.05 44.65 7.33
N ILE A 945 -10.84 44.07 7.44
CA ILE A 945 -10.40 43.40 8.67
C ILE A 945 -10.08 44.46 9.73
N PRO A 946 -10.67 44.36 10.94
CA PRO A 946 -10.41 45.30 12.03
C PRO A 946 -8.92 45.51 12.30
N VAL A 947 -8.55 46.73 12.70
CA VAL A 947 -7.17 47.08 13.03
C VAL A 947 -6.72 46.36 14.31
N GLU A 948 -7.56 46.36 15.34
CA GLU A 948 -7.29 45.64 16.59
C GLU A 948 -7.99 44.28 16.61
N LEU A 949 -7.22 43.22 16.84
CA LEU A 949 -7.72 41.83 16.95
C LEU A 949 -7.62 41.28 18.37
N THR A 950 -7.35 42.13 19.37
CA THR A 950 -7.14 41.74 20.77
C THR A 950 -8.31 40.96 21.35
N ASN A 951 -9.55 41.21 20.90
CA ASN A 951 -10.73 40.49 21.36
C ASN A 951 -11.13 39.29 20.47
N MET A 952 -10.32 38.97 19.44
CA MET A 952 -10.59 37.84 18.56
C MET A 952 -10.49 36.52 19.35
N SER A 953 -11.46 35.65 19.12
CA SER A 953 -11.55 34.32 19.70
C SER A 953 -11.67 33.32 18.56
N LEU A 954 -10.79 32.33 18.53
CA LEU A 954 -10.69 31.34 17.47
C LEU A 954 -11.13 29.97 18.00
N PRO A 955 -12.04 29.26 17.32
CA PRO A 955 -12.32 27.86 17.64
C PRO A 955 -11.03 27.04 17.65
N SER A 956 -10.85 26.21 18.67
CA SER A 956 -9.61 25.47 18.86
C SER A 956 -9.91 24.11 19.49
N ARG A 957 -9.04 23.11 19.24
CA ARG A 957 -9.07 21.85 19.97
C ARG A 957 -7.74 21.67 20.65
N ARG A 958 -7.76 21.28 21.93
CA ARG A 958 -6.56 20.90 22.67
C ARG A 958 -6.37 19.40 22.56
N VAL A 959 -5.31 18.98 21.86
CA VAL A 959 -4.98 17.59 21.54
C VAL A 959 -3.76 17.16 22.34
N ILE A 960 -3.90 16.09 23.11
CA ILE A 960 -2.80 15.54 23.93
C ILE A 960 -2.06 14.46 23.12
N LEU A 961 -0.75 14.66 22.94
CA LEU A 961 0.12 13.76 22.18
C LEU A 961 1.19 13.15 23.09
N PRO A 962 1.32 11.81 23.15
CA PRO A 962 2.43 11.18 23.85
C PRO A 962 3.74 11.43 23.09
N ILE A 963 4.81 11.76 23.80
CA ILE A 963 6.13 11.97 23.20
C ILE A 963 7.22 11.20 23.96
N VAL A 964 8.12 10.56 23.23
CA VAL A 964 9.41 10.11 23.77
C VAL A 964 10.43 11.20 23.48
N LEU A 965 11.02 11.77 24.52
CA LEU A 965 12.05 12.81 24.40
C LEU A 965 13.44 12.18 24.19
N ASP A 966 14.28 12.81 23.35
CA ASP A 966 15.60 12.31 22.94
C ASP A 966 15.57 10.82 22.52
N ASP A 967 14.58 10.50 21.69
CA ASP A 967 14.27 9.13 21.31
C ASP A 967 15.38 8.48 20.47
N PRO A 968 15.54 7.15 20.54
CA PRO A 968 16.60 6.45 19.82
C PRO A 968 16.45 6.48 18.29
N TRP A 969 15.23 6.68 17.76
CA TRP A 969 15.00 6.68 16.31
C TRP A 969 15.48 8.00 15.67
N SER A 970 15.24 9.13 16.35
CA SER A 970 15.78 10.43 15.94
C SER A 970 17.31 10.48 16.03
N ARG A 971 17.90 9.82 17.04
CA ARG A 971 19.37 9.69 17.14
C ARG A 971 19.96 8.87 15.99
N ASP A 972 19.35 7.75 15.63
CA ASP A 972 19.77 6.97 14.45
C ASP A 972 19.69 7.79 13.15
N ALA A 973 18.65 8.61 12.97
CA ALA A 973 18.55 9.49 11.80
C ALA A 973 19.70 10.52 11.74
N THR A 974 20.11 11.07 12.89
CA THR A 974 21.26 11.97 13.00
C THR A 974 22.59 11.24 12.75
N GLU A 975 22.77 10.04 13.28
CA GLU A 975 23.96 9.22 13.02
C GLU A 975 24.08 8.80 11.55
N ARG A 976 22.96 8.50 10.89
CA ARG A 976 22.93 8.25 9.44
C ARG A 976 23.38 9.49 8.67
N TYR A 977 22.87 10.67 9.02
CA TYR A 977 23.29 11.93 8.41
C TYR A 977 24.79 12.19 8.54
N MET A 978 25.35 11.96 9.73
CA MET A 978 26.79 12.12 9.98
C MET A 978 27.63 11.20 9.10
N ARG A 979 27.19 9.96 8.92
CA ARG A 979 27.88 8.96 8.09
C ARG A 979 27.80 9.22 6.60
N SER A 980 26.67 9.73 6.10
CA SER A 980 26.40 9.80 4.66
C SER A 980 26.48 11.20 4.04
N ILE A 981 26.34 12.26 4.83
CA ILE A 981 26.20 13.63 4.31
C ILE A 981 27.25 14.57 4.87
N ARG A 982 27.27 14.76 6.20
CA ARG A 982 28.15 15.72 6.87
C ARG A 982 28.44 15.31 8.30
N GLU A 983 29.69 14.99 8.56
CA GLU A 983 30.17 14.46 9.85
C GLU A 983 30.16 15.51 10.97
N GLU A 984 30.53 16.76 10.66
CA GLU A 984 30.67 17.84 11.65
C GLU A 984 29.83 19.09 11.30
N ALA A 985 29.08 19.56 12.29
CA ALA A 985 28.32 20.81 12.27
C ALA A 985 28.04 21.27 13.71
N ALA A 986 27.66 22.53 13.92
CA ALA A 986 27.37 23.05 15.27
C ALA A 986 26.22 22.30 15.96
N TYR A 987 25.31 21.72 15.17
CA TYR A 987 24.17 20.93 15.63
C TYR A 987 24.45 19.42 15.83
N LEU A 988 25.71 19.00 15.69
CA LEU A 988 26.15 17.61 15.81
C LEU A 988 27.12 17.44 17.00
N PRO A 989 27.19 16.23 17.60
CA PRO A 989 26.44 15.01 17.27
C PRO A 989 25.02 14.96 17.87
N SER A 990 24.68 15.86 18.80
CA SER A 990 23.38 15.87 19.48
C SER A 990 22.61 17.16 19.19
N ASN A 991 21.45 17.02 18.55
CA ASN A 991 20.55 18.13 18.24
C ASN A 991 20.00 18.78 19.52
N VAL A 992 19.70 17.99 20.55
CA VAL A 992 19.15 18.50 21.82
C VAL A 992 20.20 19.28 22.61
N GLU A 993 21.45 18.81 22.65
CA GLU A 993 22.56 19.57 23.24
C GLU A 993 22.83 20.87 22.48
N TYR A 994 22.71 20.84 21.16
CA TYR A 994 22.76 22.04 20.34
C TYR A 994 21.62 23.00 20.68
N LEU A 995 20.38 22.53 20.82
CA LEU A 995 19.25 23.38 21.22
C LEU A 995 19.49 24.01 22.60
N ALA A 996 20.07 23.29 23.56
CA ALA A 996 20.43 23.88 24.84
C ALA A 996 21.45 25.03 24.67
N LYS A 997 22.55 24.76 23.96
CA LYS A 997 23.63 25.73 23.72
C LYS A 997 23.16 26.94 22.93
N ASN A 998 22.42 26.73 21.84
CA ASN A 998 21.90 27.79 20.97
C ASN A 998 20.93 28.73 21.69
N ASN A 999 20.35 28.30 22.81
CA ASN A 999 19.37 29.07 23.58
C ASN A 999 19.87 29.52 24.95
N GLY A 1000 21.15 29.32 25.27
CA GLY A 1000 21.75 29.75 26.54
C GLY A 1000 21.22 28.99 27.76
N LEU A 1001 20.85 27.72 27.57
CA LEU A 1001 20.39 26.81 28.62
C LEU A 1001 21.56 25.98 29.19
N SER A 1002 21.36 25.40 30.37
CA SER A 1002 22.38 24.63 31.10
C SER A 1002 22.73 23.27 30.49
N GLY A 1003 21.83 22.67 29.69
CA GLY A 1003 22.06 21.39 29.02
C GLY A 1003 20.80 20.81 28.37
N ALA A 1004 20.93 19.63 27.76
CA ALA A 1004 19.83 18.98 27.03
C ALA A 1004 18.56 18.75 27.88
N GLU A 1005 18.70 18.41 29.15
CA GLU A 1005 17.56 18.16 30.05
C GLU A 1005 16.68 19.42 30.23
N GLU A 1006 17.30 20.59 30.43
CA GLU A 1006 16.57 21.86 30.54
C GLU A 1006 15.89 22.22 29.22
N ALA A 1007 16.55 21.98 28.08
CA ALA A 1007 15.97 22.20 26.76
C ALA A 1007 14.72 21.33 26.53
N LEU A 1008 14.80 20.03 26.80
CA LEU A 1008 13.67 19.09 26.65
C LEU A 1008 12.51 19.46 27.57
N LYS A 1009 12.79 19.77 28.84
CA LYS A 1009 11.77 20.23 29.80
C LYS A 1009 11.08 21.51 29.33
N THR A 1010 11.84 22.44 28.75
CA THR A 1010 11.31 23.69 28.21
C THR A 1010 10.38 23.43 27.03
N LEU A 1011 10.75 22.53 26.11
CA LEU A 1011 9.95 22.20 24.91
C LEU A 1011 8.58 21.59 25.22
N VAL A 1012 8.41 20.92 26.36
CA VAL A 1012 7.12 20.31 26.77
C VAL A 1012 6.39 21.09 27.88
N SER A 1013 6.90 22.26 28.27
CA SER A 1013 6.33 23.06 29.36
C SER A 1013 5.04 23.81 28.98
N SER A 1014 4.93 24.23 27.72
CA SER A 1014 3.79 24.97 27.16
C SER A 1014 2.99 24.10 26.21
N ASP A 1015 1.71 24.43 26.06
CA ASP A 1015 0.93 24.01 24.90
C ASP A 1015 1.45 24.73 23.65
N TRP A 1016 1.32 24.07 22.50
CA TRP A 1016 1.78 24.54 21.20
C TRP A 1016 0.58 24.79 20.31
N ILE A 1017 0.55 25.87 19.56
CA ILE A 1017 -0.55 26.13 18.62
C ILE A 1017 -0.13 25.79 17.19
N VAL A 1018 -1.02 25.17 16.42
CA VAL A 1018 -0.82 24.87 15.00
C VAL A 1018 -1.00 26.14 14.18
N PHE A 1019 0.07 26.64 13.58
CA PHE A 1019 0.02 27.82 12.70
C PHE A 1019 -0.44 27.45 11.28
N GLY A 1020 0.01 26.31 10.77
CA GLY A 1020 -0.29 25.84 9.42
C GLY A 1020 -0.13 24.34 9.30
N VAL A 1021 -0.70 23.79 8.23
CA VAL A 1021 -0.69 22.35 7.92
C VAL A 1021 -0.35 22.22 6.43
N GLY A 1022 0.78 21.57 6.10
CA GLY A 1022 1.29 21.52 4.73
C GLY A 1022 2.54 20.65 4.57
N PHE A 1023 3.44 21.07 3.68
CA PHE A 1023 4.70 20.39 3.32
C PHE A 1023 4.46 19.03 2.67
N TYR A 1024 4.33 17.99 3.49
CA TYR A 1024 3.98 16.64 3.05
C TYR A 1024 2.93 16.05 3.99
N LEU A 1025 1.83 15.56 3.42
CA LEU A 1025 0.77 14.79 4.11
C LEU A 1025 0.28 15.43 5.41
N ALA A 1026 -0.13 16.69 5.32
CA ALA A 1026 -0.66 17.48 6.43
C ALA A 1026 0.31 17.59 7.62
N CYS A 1027 1.59 17.83 7.35
CA CYS A 1027 2.58 18.10 8.38
C CYS A 1027 2.20 19.39 9.15
N PRO A 1028 1.95 19.32 10.47
CA PRO A 1028 1.59 20.48 11.28
C PRO A 1028 2.83 21.30 11.64
N PHE A 1029 2.74 22.62 11.50
CA PHE A 1029 3.73 23.57 11.98
C PHE A 1029 3.24 24.20 13.27
N LEU A 1030 4.02 24.04 14.34
CA LEU A 1030 3.65 24.31 15.72
C LEU A 1030 4.49 25.44 16.31
N VAL A 1031 3.90 26.27 17.16
CA VAL A 1031 4.60 27.32 17.89
C VAL A 1031 4.18 27.32 19.36
N PRO A 1032 5.09 27.40 20.34
CA PRO A 1032 4.72 27.48 21.75
C PRO A 1032 3.88 28.73 22.04
N ILE A 1033 2.77 28.55 22.75
CA ILE A 1033 1.92 29.65 23.21
C ILE A 1033 2.72 30.54 24.17
N ASP A 1034 3.37 29.96 25.19
CA ASP A 1034 4.23 30.71 26.11
C ASP A 1034 5.56 31.09 25.41
N PRO A 1035 5.88 32.40 25.25
CA PRO A 1035 7.11 32.81 24.60
C PRO A 1035 8.39 32.40 25.33
N ARG A 1036 8.32 32.07 26.63
CA ARG A 1036 9.46 31.57 27.41
C ARG A 1036 9.88 30.16 27.00
N SER A 1037 8.99 29.43 26.31
CA SER A 1037 9.25 28.08 25.80
C SER A 1037 9.72 28.06 24.34
N ARG A 1038 9.91 29.22 23.70
CA ARG A 1038 10.30 29.36 22.29
C ARG A 1038 11.81 29.20 22.11
N LEU A 1039 12.26 27.95 22.13
CA LEU A 1039 13.62 27.62 21.71
C LEU A 1039 13.77 27.85 20.20
N THR A 1040 14.99 28.18 19.78
CA THR A 1040 15.34 28.35 18.36
C THR A 1040 16.48 27.45 17.97
N GLY A 1041 16.51 27.03 16.70
CA GLY A 1041 17.61 26.27 16.12
C GLY A 1041 17.69 26.48 14.61
N GLN A 1042 18.89 26.38 14.04
CA GLN A 1042 19.04 26.47 12.59
C GLN A 1042 18.57 25.19 11.88
N LYS A 1043 18.18 25.30 10.61
CA LYS A 1043 17.94 24.13 9.74
C LYS A 1043 19.27 23.42 9.45
N PHE A 1044 19.22 22.10 9.25
CA PHE A 1044 20.36 21.32 8.75
C PHE A 1044 20.86 21.89 7.41
N ASN A 1045 22.17 21.87 7.20
CA ASN A 1045 22.80 22.36 5.97
C ASN A 1045 23.90 21.39 5.49
N PRO A 1046 23.66 20.59 4.43
CA PRO A 1046 22.36 20.40 3.75
C PRO A 1046 21.37 19.58 4.61
N SER A 1047 20.10 19.55 4.23
CA SER A 1047 19.03 18.82 4.94
C SER A 1047 19.25 17.31 4.97
N ARG A 1048 18.65 16.60 5.94
CA ARG A 1048 18.64 15.13 5.97
C ARG A 1048 17.80 14.56 4.84
N THR A 1049 18.20 13.40 4.34
CA THR A 1049 17.44 12.59 3.39
C THR A 1049 16.42 11.67 4.07
N PHE A 1050 16.57 11.41 5.36
CA PHE A 1050 15.70 10.54 6.16
C PHE A 1050 15.37 11.16 7.51
N THR A 1051 14.09 11.12 7.88
CA THR A 1051 13.53 11.50 9.19
C THR A 1051 12.43 10.49 9.51
N PRO A 1052 12.40 9.89 10.71
CA PRO A 1052 11.45 8.84 11.03
C PRO A 1052 10.03 9.39 11.17
N ARG A 1053 9.03 8.56 10.85
CA ARG A 1053 7.61 8.89 11.04
C ARG A 1053 7.32 9.21 12.52
N GLY A 1054 6.59 10.28 12.75
CA GLY A 1054 6.23 10.79 14.08
C GLY A 1054 7.34 11.61 14.75
N ALA A 1055 8.52 11.77 14.13
CA ALA A 1055 9.57 12.61 14.69
C ALA A 1055 9.07 14.05 14.87
N VAL A 1056 9.51 14.68 15.96
CA VAL A 1056 9.23 16.07 16.28
C VAL A 1056 10.56 16.82 16.22
N GLY A 1057 10.59 17.86 15.40
CA GLY A 1057 11.77 18.70 15.24
C GLY A 1057 11.44 20.18 15.28
N ILE A 1058 12.46 21.02 15.48
CA ILE A 1058 12.34 22.48 15.53
C ILE A 1058 13.35 23.19 14.60
N ALA A 1059 12.92 24.27 13.95
CA ALA A 1059 13.76 25.17 13.17
C ALA A 1059 13.21 26.60 13.24
N GLY A 1060 14.09 27.58 13.45
CA GLY A 1060 13.65 28.87 13.98
C GLY A 1060 12.82 28.64 15.24
N PRO A 1061 11.75 29.43 15.48
CA PRO A 1061 10.82 29.21 16.59
C PRO A 1061 9.70 28.19 16.29
N VAL A 1062 9.75 27.50 15.15
CA VAL A 1062 8.67 26.64 14.63
C VAL A 1062 9.05 25.17 14.76
N ALA A 1063 8.16 24.35 15.31
CA ALA A 1063 8.29 22.90 15.35
C ALA A 1063 7.40 22.22 14.29
N ALA A 1064 7.72 20.98 13.96
CA ALA A 1064 6.94 20.15 13.05
C ALA A 1064 6.85 18.71 13.55
N ILE A 1065 5.73 18.03 13.26
CA ILE A 1065 5.55 16.59 13.51
C ILE A 1065 5.54 15.87 12.15
N TYR A 1066 6.58 15.11 11.84
CA TYR A 1066 6.71 14.45 10.54
C TYR A 1066 5.67 13.32 10.38
N PRO A 1067 4.69 13.42 9.46
CA PRO A 1067 3.56 12.49 9.39
C PRO A 1067 3.92 11.14 8.79
N ILE A 1068 4.97 11.09 7.97
CA ILE A 1068 5.55 9.91 7.35
C ILE A 1068 7.07 9.98 7.42
N GLU A 1069 7.74 8.90 7.01
CA GLU A 1069 9.17 8.96 6.74
C GLU A 1069 9.45 9.88 5.55
N SER A 1070 10.31 10.88 5.74
CA SER A 1070 10.59 11.87 4.70
C SER A 1070 11.95 12.55 4.90
N PRO A 1071 12.46 13.29 3.89
CA PRO A 1071 13.53 14.27 4.11
C PRO A 1071 13.12 15.33 5.15
N GLY A 1072 14.10 15.94 5.81
CA GLY A 1072 13.82 16.94 6.86
C GLY A 1072 15.02 17.79 7.24
N GLY A 1073 14.77 19.05 7.55
CA GLY A 1073 15.80 20.02 7.95
C GLY A 1073 15.78 20.42 9.43
N TYR A 1074 14.76 20.02 10.20
CA TYR A 1074 14.54 20.51 11.55
C TYR A 1074 15.40 19.75 12.57
N GLN A 1075 15.81 20.39 13.66
CA GLN A 1075 16.56 19.77 14.75
C GLN A 1075 15.65 18.84 15.54
N LEU A 1076 15.96 17.54 15.59
CA LEU A 1076 15.08 16.54 16.20
C LEU A 1076 15.23 16.52 17.72
N PHE A 1077 14.11 16.44 18.45
CA PHE A 1077 14.13 16.39 19.92
C PHE A 1077 13.25 15.30 20.55
N GLY A 1078 12.41 14.65 19.76
CA GLY A 1078 11.60 13.53 20.23
C GLY A 1078 10.73 12.92 19.14
N ARG A 1079 9.91 11.95 19.51
CA ARG A 1079 8.98 11.26 18.61
C ARG A 1079 7.62 11.07 19.27
N SER A 1080 6.57 11.44 18.54
CA SER A 1080 5.16 11.31 18.91
C SER A 1080 4.46 10.25 18.04
N LEU A 1081 3.20 9.92 18.37
CA LEU A 1081 2.31 9.32 17.36
C LEU A 1081 2.12 10.29 16.19
N PRO A 1082 2.08 9.80 14.93
CA PRO A 1082 1.92 10.66 13.78
C PRO A 1082 0.52 11.29 13.75
N ALA A 1083 0.44 12.54 13.26
CA ALA A 1083 -0.83 13.23 13.02
C ALA A 1083 -1.51 12.79 11.70
N TRP A 1084 -1.10 11.66 11.13
CA TRP A 1084 -1.56 11.12 9.85
C TRP A 1084 -1.81 9.61 9.96
N GLN A 1085 -2.95 9.16 9.45
CA GLN A 1085 -3.33 7.76 9.32
C GLN A 1085 -3.79 7.51 7.88
N THR A 1086 -2.92 6.87 7.08
CA THR A 1086 -3.08 6.70 5.62
C THR A 1086 -4.41 6.09 5.19
N TRP A 1087 -5.04 5.24 6.00
CA TRP A 1087 -6.28 4.55 5.64
C TRP A 1087 -7.48 5.04 6.45
N GLY A 1088 -7.35 6.19 7.11
CA GLY A 1088 -8.41 6.77 7.91
C GLY A 1088 -8.87 5.89 9.09
N ARG A 1089 -8.03 5.01 9.62
CA ARG A 1089 -8.41 4.09 10.69
C ARG A 1089 -8.44 4.77 12.05
N GLY A 1090 -9.37 4.31 12.89
CA GLY A 1090 -9.56 4.81 14.25
C GLY A 1090 -10.58 5.94 14.32
N LYS A 1091 -10.93 6.34 15.54
CA LYS A 1091 -12.07 7.25 15.79
C LYS A 1091 -11.82 8.69 15.37
N ASN A 1092 -10.56 9.11 15.28
CA ASN A 1092 -10.18 10.50 15.00
C ASN A 1092 -9.79 10.73 13.54
N PHE A 1093 -9.92 9.73 12.66
CA PHE A 1093 -9.58 9.80 11.25
C PHE A 1093 -10.73 9.26 10.39
N SER A 1094 -10.71 9.60 9.10
CA SER A 1094 -11.57 8.98 8.10
C SER A 1094 -10.81 8.83 6.78
N THR A 1095 -11.35 8.07 5.83
CA THR A 1095 -10.73 7.89 4.50
C THR A 1095 -10.62 9.19 3.72
N ASP A 1096 -11.48 10.16 4.00
CA ASP A 1096 -11.47 11.49 3.36
C ASP A 1096 -10.68 12.53 4.17
N ALA A 1097 -10.40 12.26 5.44
CA ALA A 1097 -9.62 13.09 6.34
C ALA A 1097 -8.59 12.24 7.13
N PRO A 1098 -7.53 11.76 6.46
CA PRO A 1098 -6.45 10.98 7.09
C PRO A 1098 -5.52 11.81 7.99
N TRP A 1099 -5.79 13.09 8.24
CA TRP A 1099 -5.00 13.96 9.11
C TRP A 1099 -5.76 14.32 10.40
N LEU A 1100 -5.03 14.48 11.50
CA LEU A 1100 -5.59 14.76 12.82
C LEU A 1100 -5.69 16.26 13.10
N LEU A 1101 -4.61 17.00 12.83
CA LEU A 1101 -4.41 18.37 13.29
C LEU A 1101 -4.83 19.40 12.23
N GLU A 1102 -5.43 20.49 12.71
CA GLU A 1102 -5.90 21.61 11.92
C GLU A 1102 -5.29 22.92 12.44
N PRO A 1103 -5.24 23.99 11.62
CA PRO A 1103 -4.82 25.31 12.10
C PRO A 1103 -5.58 25.75 13.35
N PHE A 1104 -4.87 26.34 14.31
CA PHE A 1104 -5.32 26.73 15.65
C PHE A 1104 -5.65 25.61 16.63
N ASP A 1105 -5.47 24.34 16.29
CA ASP A 1105 -5.38 23.31 17.33
C ASP A 1105 -4.21 23.60 18.28
N GLN A 1106 -4.38 23.22 19.53
CA GLN A 1106 -3.38 23.30 20.59
C GLN A 1106 -2.85 21.90 20.89
N VAL A 1107 -1.58 21.65 20.67
CA VAL A 1107 -0.90 20.38 20.97
C VAL A 1107 -0.25 20.47 22.35
N ARG A 1108 -0.63 19.55 23.24
CA ARG A 1108 0.08 19.32 24.51
C ARG A 1108 0.89 18.03 24.40
N PHE A 1109 2.21 18.15 24.50
CA PHE A 1109 3.09 16.99 24.58
C PHE A 1109 3.11 16.42 26.00
N GLU A 1110 2.88 15.11 26.12
CA GLU A 1110 2.96 14.36 27.37
C GLU A 1110 4.12 13.36 27.30
N PRO A 1111 5.22 13.58 28.05
CA PRO A 1111 6.36 12.67 28.04
C PRO A 1111 5.99 11.25 28.51
N VAL A 1112 6.38 10.25 27.73
CA VAL A 1112 6.22 8.83 28.05
C VAL A 1112 7.53 8.08 27.82
N ASP A 1113 7.69 6.93 28.47
CA ASP A 1113 8.81 6.03 28.18
C ASP A 1113 8.60 5.25 26.87
N ILE A 1114 9.66 4.61 26.38
CA ILE A 1114 9.66 3.82 25.14
C ILE A 1114 8.67 2.65 25.20
N ALA A 1115 8.51 2.01 26.36
CA ALA A 1115 7.66 0.83 26.51
C ALA A 1115 6.18 1.21 26.37
N MET A 1116 5.77 2.31 27.00
CA MET A 1116 4.45 2.90 26.86
C MET A 1116 4.24 3.39 25.44
N TYR A 1117 5.19 4.12 24.84
CA TYR A 1117 5.07 4.58 23.45
C TYR A 1117 4.80 3.43 22.48
N LYS A 1118 5.58 2.34 22.55
CA LYS A 1118 5.37 1.14 21.71
C LYS A 1118 4.02 0.45 21.95
N LYS A 1119 3.44 0.60 23.14
CA LYS A 1119 2.07 0.13 23.41
C LYS A 1119 1.05 1.01 22.70
N LEU A 1120 1.18 2.33 22.82
CA LEU A 1120 0.28 3.30 22.19
C LEU A 1120 0.37 3.25 20.66
N GLU A 1121 1.57 3.10 20.10
CA GLU A 1121 1.80 2.95 18.67
C GLU A 1121 1.10 1.70 18.11
N ARG A 1122 1.17 0.57 18.83
CA ARG A 1122 0.42 -0.63 18.43
C ARG A 1122 -1.09 -0.40 18.42
N LEU A 1123 -1.64 0.24 19.46
CA LEU A 1123 -3.06 0.59 19.49
C LEU A 1123 -3.45 1.56 18.36
N PHE A 1124 -2.56 2.49 18.02
CA PHE A 1124 -2.75 3.43 16.91
C PHE A 1124 -2.79 2.72 15.56
N GLU A 1125 -1.85 1.82 15.27
CA GLU A 1125 -1.85 1.03 14.03
C GLU A 1125 -3.08 0.12 13.89
N GLN A 1126 -3.59 -0.36 15.04
CA GLN A 1126 -4.82 -1.14 15.14
C GLN A 1126 -6.10 -0.30 14.98
N GLY A 1127 -6.01 1.03 14.96
CA GLY A 1127 -7.16 1.92 14.96
C GLY A 1127 -7.94 1.92 16.28
N GLN A 1128 -7.35 1.44 17.37
CA GLN A 1128 -7.96 1.40 18.70
C GLN A 1128 -7.53 2.55 19.62
N TYR A 1129 -6.46 3.26 19.28
CA TYR A 1129 -6.06 4.45 20.02
C TYR A 1129 -7.01 5.61 19.71
N GLU A 1130 -7.55 6.21 20.77
CA GLU A 1130 -8.38 7.41 20.70
C GLU A 1130 -7.58 8.57 21.31
N PHE A 1131 -7.36 9.61 20.51
CA PHE A 1131 -6.70 10.81 20.98
C PHE A 1131 -7.59 11.55 21.97
N GLN A 1132 -6.98 12.07 23.04
CA GLN A 1132 -7.66 12.96 23.97
C GLN A 1132 -7.76 14.34 23.33
N ILE A 1133 -8.99 14.76 23.03
CA ILE A 1133 -9.30 16.01 22.34
C ILE A 1133 -10.31 16.79 23.18
N GLU A 1134 -9.93 17.98 23.63
CA GLU A 1134 -10.78 18.91 24.37
C GLU A 1134 -11.17 20.08 23.46
N HIS A 1135 -12.46 20.30 23.26
CA HIS A 1135 -12.93 21.49 22.51
C HIS A 1135 -12.75 22.75 23.36
N THR A 1136 -12.07 23.75 22.81
CA THR A 1136 -11.70 24.98 23.51
C THR A 1136 -11.71 26.19 22.56
N VAL A 1137 -11.18 27.32 23.01
CA VAL A 1137 -11.05 28.56 22.26
C VAL A 1137 -9.64 29.12 22.48
N PHE A 1138 -8.99 29.58 21.41
CA PHE A 1138 -7.79 30.39 21.52
C PHE A 1138 -8.18 31.87 21.53
N SER A 1139 -7.91 32.55 22.64
CA SER A 1139 -8.30 33.95 22.90
C SER A 1139 -7.09 34.87 22.77
N MET A 1140 -7.14 35.80 21.81
CA MET A 1140 -6.09 36.82 21.66
C MET A 1140 -5.97 37.72 22.89
N ARG A 1141 -7.08 37.90 23.63
CA ARG A 1141 -7.11 38.68 24.87
C ARG A 1141 -6.31 38.00 25.96
N ASP A 1142 -6.50 36.70 26.13
CA ASP A 1142 -5.80 35.91 27.14
C ASP A 1142 -4.32 35.80 26.80
N TYR A 1143 -3.99 35.64 25.51
CA TYR A 1143 -2.61 35.71 25.03
C TYR A 1143 -1.97 37.09 25.31
N THR A 1144 -2.69 38.19 25.10
CA THR A 1144 -2.20 39.54 25.42
C THR A 1144 -1.93 39.71 26.92
N ALA A 1145 -2.84 39.21 27.76
CA ALA A 1145 -2.65 39.22 29.21
C ALA A 1145 -1.44 38.38 29.63
N LEU A 1146 -1.22 37.22 29.00
CA LEU A 1146 -0.02 36.41 29.21
C LEU A 1146 1.24 37.20 28.87
N LEU A 1147 1.32 37.81 27.68
CA LEU A 1147 2.48 38.61 27.26
C LEU A 1147 2.84 39.69 28.28
N GLY A 1148 1.84 40.44 28.77
CA GLY A 1148 2.05 41.46 29.79
C GLY A 1148 2.51 40.91 31.14
N SER A 1149 2.08 39.70 31.51
CA SER A 1149 2.46 39.08 32.80
C SER A 1149 3.89 38.54 32.86
N VAL A 1150 4.52 38.29 31.70
CA VAL A 1150 5.86 37.65 31.60
C VAL A 1150 6.86 38.47 30.78
N GLU A 1151 6.59 39.75 30.53
CA GLU A 1151 7.40 40.62 29.67
C GLU A 1151 8.89 40.68 30.09
N GLU A 1152 9.15 40.78 31.39
CA GLU A 1152 10.52 40.83 31.93
C GLU A 1152 11.26 39.50 31.72
N ASP A 1153 10.58 38.37 31.97
CA ASP A 1153 11.11 37.02 31.74
C ASP A 1153 11.46 36.82 30.26
N ILE A 1154 10.57 37.21 29.35
CA ILE A 1154 10.76 37.12 27.90
C ILE A 1154 11.99 37.91 27.48
N THR A 1155 12.12 39.14 27.96
CA THR A 1155 13.23 40.04 27.62
C THR A 1155 14.57 39.46 28.08
N ASN A 1156 14.61 38.92 29.30
CA ASN A 1156 15.80 38.29 29.85
C ASN A 1156 16.16 36.97 29.14
N PHE A 1157 15.16 36.17 28.77
CA PHE A 1157 15.36 34.94 28.01
C PHE A 1157 15.90 35.23 26.61
N ARG A 1158 15.27 36.14 25.86
CA ARG A 1158 15.70 36.54 24.51
C ARG A 1158 17.13 37.08 24.49
N ARG A 1159 17.51 37.90 25.48
CA ARG A 1159 18.88 38.42 25.59
C ARG A 1159 19.92 37.31 25.70
N ARG A 1160 19.66 36.29 26.53
CA ARG A 1160 20.56 35.13 26.68
C ARG A 1160 20.59 34.27 25.41
N GLN A 1161 19.41 34.00 24.85
CA GLN A 1161 19.25 33.23 23.61
C GLN A 1161 19.99 33.89 22.44
N GLN A 1162 19.91 35.21 22.28
CA GLN A 1162 20.56 35.93 21.19
C GLN A 1162 22.09 35.76 21.24
N VAL A 1163 22.70 36.00 22.40
CA VAL A 1163 24.17 35.86 22.58
C VAL A 1163 24.62 34.42 22.26
N ALA A 1164 23.87 33.43 22.74
CA ALA A 1164 24.23 32.04 22.55
C ALA A 1164 24.03 31.55 21.10
N SER A 1165 22.97 32.02 20.44
CA SER A 1165 22.69 31.74 19.02
C SER A 1165 23.75 32.34 18.09
N GLU A 1166 24.21 33.57 18.37
CA GLU A 1166 25.29 34.22 17.63
C GLU A 1166 26.61 33.43 17.70
N ASP A 1167 26.95 32.89 18.87
CA ASP A 1167 28.12 32.03 19.07
C ASP A 1167 28.02 30.72 18.28
N GLN A 1168 26.87 30.03 18.36
CA GLN A 1168 26.68 28.79 17.60
C GLN A 1168 26.65 29.03 16.09
N ALA A 1169 26.08 30.15 15.62
CA ALA A 1169 26.12 30.53 14.22
C ALA A 1169 27.55 30.84 13.73
N ALA A 1170 28.39 31.46 14.57
CA ALA A 1170 29.79 31.67 14.26
C ALA A 1170 30.57 30.36 14.13
N ARG A 1171 30.34 29.42 15.04
CA ARG A 1171 30.91 28.07 14.98
C ARG A 1171 30.48 27.32 13.72
N GLU A 1172 29.20 27.39 13.36
CA GLU A 1172 28.69 26.73 12.14
C GLU A 1172 29.34 27.29 10.87
N ARG A 1173 29.52 28.62 10.78
CA ARG A 1173 30.21 29.23 9.63
C ARG A 1173 31.61 28.68 9.43
N ILE A 1174 32.35 28.45 10.52
CA ILE A 1174 33.70 27.87 10.48
C ILE A 1174 33.64 26.42 9.97
N LEU A 1175 32.80 25.58 10.58
CA LEU A 1175 32.66 24.17 10.23
C LEU A 1175 32.16 23.97 8.78
N LEU A 1176 31.27 24.83 8.30
CA LEU A 1176 30.77 24.78 6.93
C LEU A 1176 31.89 25.08 5.94
N LEU A 1177 32.70 26.12 6.19
CA LEU A 1177 33.84 26.47 5.33
C LEU A 1177 34.90 25.36 5.30
N GLU A 1178 35.13 24.67 6.41
CA GLU A 1178 36.05 23.53 6.49
C GLU A 1178 35.54 22.35 5.66
N TRP A 1179 34.25 22.02 5.78
CA TRP A 1179 33.62 20.95 5.01
C TRP A 1179 33.63 21.24 3.49
N GLU A 1180 33.29 22.47 3.09
CA GLU A 1180 33.33 22.89 1.68
C GLU A 1180 34.74 22.80 1.08
N LYS A 1181 35.77 23.23 1.83
CA LYS A 1181 37.18 23.09 1.42
C LYS A 1181 37.57 21.61 1.28
N GLY A 1182 37.12 20.76 2.20
CA GLY A 1182 37.36 19.31 2.14
C GLY A 1182 36.77 18.68 0.86
N LYS A 1183 35.53 19.04 0.51
CA LYS A 1183 34.88 18.62 -0.74
C LYS A 1183 35.62 19.12 -1.99
N ALA A 1184 36.00 20.40 -2.03
CA ALA A 1184 36.74 20.97 -3.14
C ALA A 1184 38.15 20.35 -3.30
N GLY A 1185 38.81 19.99 -2.19
CA GLY A 1185 40.10 19.30 -2.18
C GLY A 1185 40.03 17.86 -2.71
N GLN A 1186 38.95 17.13 -2.41
CA GLN A 1186 38.69 15.81 -3.01
C GLN A 1186 38.33 15.90 -4.49
N ALA A 1187 37.52 16.89 -4.89
CA ALA A 1187 37.15 17.12 -6.30
C ALA A 1187 38.38 17.51 -7.16
N ASN A 1188 39.29 18.34 -6.65
CA ASN A 1188 40.51 18.73 -7.36
C ASN A 1188 41.59 17.63 -7.43
N ARG A 1189 41.63 16.69 -6.48
CA ARG A 1189 42.51 15.49 -6.56
C ARG A 1189 42.06 14.49 -7.63
N LEU A 1190 40.80 14.53 -8.04
CA LEU A 1190 40.21 13.61 -9.02
C LEU A 1190 40.40 14.04 -10.48
N LEU A 1191 40.87 15.26 -10.74
CA LEU A 1191 41.01 15.84 -12.08
C LEU A 1191 42.43 15.76 -12.66
N ARG A 1192 43.35 15.00 -12.04
CA ARG A 1192 44.76 14.94 -12.48
C ARG A 1192 45.38 13.56 -12.36
N GLU A 1193 44.93 12.57 -13.14
CA GLU A 1193 45.80 11.51 -13.66
C GLU A 1193 45.29 11.02 -15.03
N PRO A 1194 46.07 11.15 -16.12
CA PRO A 1194 45.79 10.43 -17.35
C PRO A 1194 46.30 8.99 -17.22
N ALA A 1195 45.42 8.01 -17.40
CA ALA A 1195 45.84 6.60 -17.46
C ALA A 1195 46.18 6.19 -18.90
N GLU A 1196 47.29 5.47 -19.03
CA GLU A 1196 47.93 5.01 -20.27
C GLU A 1196 47.15 3.90 -21.02
N GLY A 1197 47.34 3.88 -22.34
CA GLY A 1197 47.34 2.74 -23.27
C GLY A 1197 46.37 1.57 -23.07
N HIS A 1198 45.39 1.43 -23.97
CA HIS A 1198 44.62 0.19 -24.12
C HIS A 1198 45.30 -0.81 -25.06
N ASP A 1199 45.39 -2.07 -24.60
CA ASP A 1199 45.66 -3.26 -25.41
C ASP A 1199 44.35 -3.73 -26.08
N GLY A 1200 44.40 -4.11 -27.35
CA GLY A 1200 43.25 -4.29 -28.26
C GLY A 1200 42.32 -5.47 -27.98
N ASN A 1201 42.34 -6.03 -26.77
CA ASN A 1201 41.66 -7.28 -26.38
C ASN A 1201 40.81 -7.17 -25.10
N SER A 1202 40.45 -5.96 -24.68
CA SER A 1202 39.71 -5.67 -23.43
C SER A 1202 38.25 -5.27 -23.73
N ILE A 1203 37.28 -5.75 -22.94
CA ILE A 1203 35.85 -5.42 -23.13
C ILE A 1203 35.40 -4.46 -22.02
N PRO A 1204 35.06 -3.19 -22.33
CA PRO A 1204 34.64 -2.23 -21.31
C PRO A 1204 33.14 -2.34 -21.00
N ILE A 1205 32.81 -2.45 -19.72
CA ILE A 1205 31.47 -2.18 -19.20
C ILE A 1205 31.37 -0.67 -18.96
N ARG A 1206 30.40 -0.02 -19.60
CA ARG A 1206 30.26 1.43 -19.60
C ARG A 1206 29.02 1.87 -18.83
N ALA A 1207 29.07 3.08 -18.27
CA ALA A 1207 27.90 3.72 -17.71
C ALA A 1207 26.89 4.01 -18.81
N THR A 1208 25.62 3.72 -18.56
CA THR A 1208 24.52 3.93 -19.51
C THR A 1208 23.72 5.19 -19.23
N LEU A 1209 24.04 5.90 -18.14
CA LEU A 1209 23.38 7.14 -17.74
C LEU A 1209 24.35 8.03 -16.94
N PHE A 1210 23.96 9.30 -16.74
CA PHE A 1210 24.60 10.15 -15.75
C PHE A 1210 24.23 9.70 -14.34
N ALA A 1211 25.22 9.41 -13.50
CA ALA A 1211 25.01 8.93 -12.14
C ALA A 1211 26.20 9.24 -11.23
N SER A 1212 26.07 8.97 -9.94
CA SER A 1212 27.20 8.80 -9.03
C SER A 1212 27.44 7.32 -8.76
N VAL A 1213 28.66 6.89 -8.48
CA VAL A 1213 28.98 5.52 -8.09
C VAL A 1213 28.63 5.36 -6.62
N TRP A 1214 27.58 4.59 -6.30
CA TRP A 1214 27.13 4.39 -4.92
C TRP A 1214 27.99 3.33 -4.21
N LYS A 1215 28.14 2.17 -4.84
CA LYS A 1215 28.86 1.02 -4.29
C LYS A 1215 29.60 0.27 -5.37
N ILE A 1216 30.80 -0.21 -5.06
CA ILE A 1216 31.52 -1.16 -5.92
C ILE A 1216 31.43 -2.54 -5.30
N LEU A 1217 30.84 -3.50 -6.01
CA LEU A 1217 30.52 -4.83 -5.48
C LEU A 1217 31.51 -5.91 -5.91
N CYS A 1218 32.34 -5.65 -6.91
CA CYS A 1218 33.42 -6.52 -7.36
C CYS A 1218 34.82 -5.96 -7.04
N LYS A 1219 35.85 -6.79 -7.22
CA LYS A 1219 37.27 -6.43 -7.10
C LYS A 1219 38.01 -6.77 -8.38
N VAL A 1220 39.12 -6.08 -8.63
CA VAL A 1220 40.06 -6.46 -9.68
C VAL A 1220 40.58 -7.87 -9.38
N GLY A 1221 40.47 -8.77 -10.37
CA GLY A 1221 40.79 -10.19 -10.26
C GLY A 1221 39.57 -11.09 -10.09
N ASP A 1222 38.37 -10.55 -9.85
CA ASP A 1222 37.15 -11.37 -9.71
C ASP A 1222 36.71 -11.93 -11.07
N ALA A 1223 36.37 -13.23 -11.10
CA ALA A 1223 35.78 -13.88 -12.26
C ALA A 1223 34.26 -13.62 -12.30
N ILE A 1224 33.76 -13.18 -13.45
CA ILE A 1224 32.34 -12.94 -13.66
C ILE A 1224 31.65 -14.29 -13.94
N THR A 1225 31.03 -14.85 -12.92
CA THR A 1225 30.40 -16.18 -12.99
C THR A 1225 28.88 -16.11 -13.22
N SER A 1226 28.27 -14.95 -13.02
CA SER A 1226 26.82 -14.76 -13.10
C SER A 1226 26.47 -13.42 -13.74
N ALA A 1227 25.54 -13.42 -14.69
CA ALA A 1227 24.94 -12.21 -15.26
C ALA A 1227 23.85 -11.60 -14.36
N LYS A 1228 23.53 -12.27 -13.25
CA LYS A 1228 22.52 -11.84 -12.27
C LYS A 1228 23.13 -11.21 -11.03
N GLU A 1229 24.45 -11.20 -10.92
CA GLU A 1229 25.16 -10.55 -9.83
C GLU A 1229 25.66 -9.18 -10.30
N PRO A 1230 25.30 -8.09 -9.61
CA PRO A 1230 25.75 -6.77 -9.99
C PRO A 1230 27.22 -6.57 -9.64
N LEU A 1231 27.96 -5.91 -10.53
CA LEU A 1231 29.39 -5.61 -10.33
C LEU A 1231 29.59 -4.30 -9.58
N LEU A 1232 28.68 -3.34 -9.76
CA LEU A 1232 28.63 -2.09 -9.00
C LEU A 1232 27.20 -1.54 -8.99
N VAL A 1233 26.95 -0.58 -8.11
CA VAL A 1233 25.69 0.15 -7.98
C VAL A 1233 25.96 1.62 -8.24
N LEU A 1234 25.19 2.22 -9.15
CA LEU A 1234 25.13 3.66 -9.36
C LEU A 1234 23.96 4.25 -8.56
N GLU A 1235 24.06 5.51 -8.14
CA GLU A 1235 22.93 6.29 -7.67
C GLU A 1235 22.64 7.39 -8.70
N ALA A 1236 21.43 7.37 -9.26
CA ALA A 1236 20.90 8.44 -10.09
C ALA A 1236 19.43 8.70 -9.72
N MET A 1237 19.01 9.96 -9.75
CA MET A 1237 17.63 10.36 -9.39
C MET A 1237 17.19 9.89 -7.99
N LYS A 1238 18.16 9.71 -7.07
CA LYS A 1238 17.98 9.13 -5.71
C LYS A 1238 17.55 7.66 -5.70
N SER A 1239 17.79 6.94 -6.79
CA SER A 1239 17.54 5.51 -6.92
C SER A 1239 18.85 4.76 -7.13
N GLU A 1240 18.96 3.59 -6.50
CA GLU A 1240 20.07 2.65 -6.71
C GLU A 1240 19.87 1.88 -8.01
N ILE A 1241 20.88 1.90 -8.88
CA ILE A 1241 20.89 1.25 -10.20
C ILE A 1241 22.05 0.26 -10.23
N SER A 1242 21.71 -1.01 -10.15
CA SER A 1242 22.67 -2.10 -10.23
C SER A 1242 23.17 -2.29 -11.66
N ILE A 1243 24.49 -2.31 -11.84
CA ILE A 1243 25.14 -2.59 -13.13
C ILE A 1243 25.49 -4.08 -13.20
N PHE A 1244 24.82 -4.78 -14.11
CA PHE A 1244 25.01 -6.20 -14.34
C PHE A 1244 25.95 -6.44 -15.53
N PRO A 1245 26.73 -7.54 -15.52
CA PRO A 1245 27.50 -7.93 -16.68
C PRO A 1245 26.62 -8.53 -17.78
N GLY A 1246 26.83 -8.09 -19.02
CA GLY A 1246 26.24 -8.73 -20.21
C GLY A 1246 26.78 -10.16 -20.46
N PRO A 1247 26.10 -10.98 -21.28
CA PRO A 1247 26.50 -12.36 -21.60
C PRO A 1247 27.94 -12.49 -22.13
N GLU A 1248 28.43 -11.50 -22.85
CA GLU A 1248 29.78 -11.39 -23.40
C GLU A 1248 30.90 -11.27 -22.34
N HIS A 1249 30.53 -10.89 -21.11
CA HIS A 1249 31.43 -10.76 -19.98
C HIS A 1249 31.51 -12.04 -19.12
N LEU A 1250 30.63 -13.03 -19.34
CA LEU A 1250 30.63 -14.28 -18.57
C LEU A 1250 31.91 -15.08 -18.79
N GLY A 1251 32.51 -15.55 -17.69
CA GLY A 1251 33.78 -16.27 -17.69
C GLY A 1251 35.01 -15.38 -17.90
N LYS A 1252 34.84 -14.05 -17.97
CA LYS A 1252 35.94 -13.07 -18.01
C LYS A 1252 36.30 -12.60 -16.59
N VAL A 1253 37.42 -11.90 -16.46
CA VAL A 1253 37.96 -11.47 -15.16
C VAL A 1253 38.05 -9.95 -15.13
N VAL A 1254 37.58 -9.34 -14.06
CA VAL A 1254 37.69 -7.88 -13.86
C VAL A 1254 39.17 -7.47 -13.85
N LYS A 1255 39.63 -6.74 -14.85
CA LYS A 1255 41.03 -6.32 -14.99
C LYS A 1255 41.33 -4.97 -14.33
N ALA A 1256 40.39 -4.03 -14.41
CA ALA A 1256 40.53 -2.69 -13.85
C ALA A 1256 39.18 -2.00 -13.71
N PHE A 1257 39.12 -0.95 -12.89
CA PHE A 1257 38.06 0.05 -12.94
C PHE A 1257 38.44 1.15 -13.92
N GLY A 1258 37.46 1.82 -14.50
CA GLY A 1258 37.72 2.96 -15.37
C GLY A 1258 38.32 4.15 -14.62
N ALA A 1259 38.92 5.08 -15.36
CA ALA A 1259 39.62 6.22 -14.78
C ALA A 1259 38.67 7.06 -13.89
N GLY A 1260 39.04 7.25 -12.62
CA GLY A 1260 38.27 8.04 -11.66
C GLY A 1260 37.07 7.34 -11.01
N VAL A 1261 36.78 6.08 -11.38
CA VAL A 1261 35.66 5.30 -10.81
C VAL A 1261 35.98 4.86 -9.37
N LYS A 1262 35.25 5.42 -8.42
CA LYS A 1262 35.26 5.07 -6.99
C LYS A 1262 33.92 5.48 -6.36
N GLU A 1263 33.59 4.93 -5.20
CA GLU A 1263 32.38 5.34 -4.46
C GLU A 1263 32.34 6.87 -4.25
N GLY A 1264 31.20 7.49 -4.56
CA GLY A 1264 30.96 8.93 -4.59
C GLY A 1264 31.37 9.65 -5.89
N ALA A 1265 32.03 8.99 -6.86
CA ALA A 1265 32.44 9.62 -8.11
C ALA A 1265 31.26 9.80 -9.08
N LEU A 1266 31.21 10.91 -9.81
CA LEU A 1266 30.25 11.13 -10.89
C LEU A 1266 30.72 10.46 -12.19
N VAL A 1267 29.80 9.79 -12.88
CA VAL A 1267 30.02 9.11 -14.16
C VAL A 1267 28.98 9.56 -15.18
N LYS A 1268 29.37 9.61 -16.45
CA LYS A 1268 28.54 10.00 -17.59
C LYS A 1268 28.26 8.80 -18.51
N PRO A 1269 27.20 8.83 -19.34
CA PRO A 1269 26.98 7.81 -20.35
C PRO A 1269 28.23 7.63 -21.22
N GLY A 1270 28.63 6.38 -21.45
CA GLY A 1270 29.83 6.04 -22.22
C GLY A 1270 31.14 6.01 -21.42
N ASP A 1271 31.19 6.57 -20.21
CA ASP A 1271 32.35 6.43 -19.33
C ASP A 1271 32.58 4.95 -19.03
N THR A 1272 33.84 4.50 -19.07
CA THR A 1272 34.17 3.12 -18.72
C THR A 1272 34.06 2.96 -17.22
N LEU A 1273 33.25 2.01 -16.77
CA LEU A 1273 33.08 1.67 -15.36
C LEU A 1273 34.04 0.58 -14.95
N ILE A 1274 34.04 -0.53 -15.70
CA ILE A 1274 34.85 -1.71 -15.45
C ILE A 1274 35.46 -2.18 -16.78
N ILE A 1275 36.70 -2.63 -16.74
CA ILE A 1275 37.37 -3.27 -17.86
C ILE A 1275 37.50 -4.76 -17.55
N VAL A 1276 37.02 -5.60 -18.45
CA VAL A 1276 37.01 -7.07 -18.33
C VAL A 1276 37.88 -7.74 -19.40
#